data_AF-A0A9D1P3A7-F1
#
_entry.id   AF-A0A9D1P3A7-F1
#
_cell.length_a   1.000
_cell.length_b   1.000
_cell.length_c   1.000
_cell.angle_alpha   90.00
_cell.angle_beta   90.00
_cell.angle_gamma   90.00
#
_symmetry.space_group_name_H-M   'P 1'
#
loop_
_entity.id
_entity.type
_entity.pdbx_description
1 polymer ?
#
loop_
_entity_poly.entity_id
_entity_poly.type
_entity_poly.pdbx_seq_one_letter_code
_entity_poly.pdbx_strand_id
1 'polypeptide(L)'
;MSTVRRVYVEKKPEFAVASRDLRHEIRHYLGVSGVTGVRVLIRYDVENVSEAVFEKACHVVFAEPPVDLLYRENFPAEKGAKIFSVEYLPGQFDQRADSAVQCIQFLKEDEQPVIRSATTYVIEGEVSDAELSAIKKHCINPVDSRETGVEKPETLVMEFPEPEDVKSFDGFTEMGEAELKELYDSLNLAMTFRDFQHIQKYFRGEEKRDPSVTEIRVLDTYWSDHCRHTTFSTELKSVEFGKGDYREPIENTYRAYLKDREVLYKDRDDKFVCLMDLALLAMKKLKAEGKLQDQEESDEINACSIVVPVDVDGKEEEWLINFKNETHNHPTEIEPFGGAATCLGGAIRDPLSGRTYVYQAMRVTGAADPTAPVKDTLPGKLPQKTLTRGAARGYSSYGNQVGLATGYVKEIYHPNYVAKRMEIGAVMGAAPRSAVIRENSDPGDLIILLGGRTGRDGIGGATGSSKVHTTASLETCGAEVQKGNAPTERKIQRMFRRPEVSRLIKKCNDFGAGGVSVAIGELADGLRIDLDKVPKKYAGLDGTELAISESQERMAVVVDPKDAEEFLKYAEEENLEAVKVAVVTEEPRLVLSWRGREIVNLSRAFLNTNGAHQETDVFVEIPSREGNALERSGDIPDVKQKWLDTLADLNACSQKGLVEMFDSSIGAGSVLMPYGGKYQLTETQSMVAKVPVPSGNTNTVTMMSYGFDPYVSSWSPYHGAVYAVTESIARIVACGGDYRKIRFTFQEYFRRMSEDPHRWSQPFAALLGAYAAQLGYGLPSIGGKDSMSGTFNDIDVPPTLVSFAVDVARVQDVITPELKNAGDKLVWIHIPTDGCELPVYKEVMDLYGRVHEDMQAGRIKAAYALDRMGIAAAVSKMAFGNGLGVRIEHDVDARDLFSPYFGDLICEVSGENVGRLACSYRVIGEVTEKQEFSWGSVVIPEQEALDAWTGTLESVFKTRSESRGDGPSSIGIIGTPSDKDAVIEDGCYRAGSIHICSHKIGVPTVFIPVFPGTNCEYDSARAFRRAGAKVETRVFRNLTAEGIRESVRAFEEAIGRAQIIMFPGGFSAGDEPDGSAKFFATAFQNERIKEAVMKLLNERDGLALGICNGFQALIKLGLVPYGEITGQKPDSPTLTFNTVGRHVSKMVYTKVVSNKSPWLTGAELGGVYTSPASHGEGRFVAGDAWIAKLIDGGQIATMYCDADGEIDGDEYWNVNGSYYNIEGITSPDGRIFGKMAHAERRGDGVAVNIYGEQDLKLFESGVRYFK
;
A
#
# COMPACT_ATOMS: atom_id res chain seq x y z
N MET A 1 25.80 -19.90 34.46
CA MET A 1 24.34 -20.18 34.41
C MET A 1 23.77 -19.20 33.42
N SER A 2 23.07 -19.69 32.39
CA SER A 2 22.48 -18.84 31.34
C SER A 2 21.53 -17.80 31.97
N THR A 3 21.70 -16.54 31.57
CA THR A 3 20.86 -15.39 31.91
C THR A 3 19.60 -15.28 31.03
N VAL A 4 19.47 -16.18 30.05
CA VAL A 4 18.36 -16.22 29.09
C VAL A 4 17.17 -16.98 29.65
N ARG A 5 16.00 -16.33 29.62
CA ARG A 5 14.69 -16.93 29.93
C ARG A 5 13.90 -17.14 28.65
N ARG A 6 13.17 -18.26 28.57
CA ARG A 6 12.39 -18.62 27.39
C ARG A 6 10.89 -18.68 27.70
N VAL A 7 10.10 -18.04 26.86
CA VAL A 7 8.63 -18.03 26.93
C VAL A 7 8.06 -18.54 25.61
N TYR A 8 7.04 -19.38 25.69
CA TYR A 8 6.21 -19.77 24.56
C TYR A 8 4.79 -19.24 24.74
N VAL A 9 4.22 -18.66 23.69
CA VAL A 9 2.86 -18.12 23.66
C VAL A 9 2.09 -18.81 22.56
N GLU A 10 0.93 -19.36 22.90
CA GLU A 10 0.08 -20.12 21.98
C GLU A 10 -1.34 -19.57 22.03
N LYS A 11 -1.98 -19.36 20.88
CA LYS A 11 -3.42 -19.03 20.85
C LYS A 11 -4.22 -20.22 21.37
N LYS A 12 -5.20 -19.98 22.24
CA LYS A 12 -6.14 -21.02 22.68
C LYS A 12 -6.83 -21.65 21.45
N PRO A 13 -7.17 -22.96 21.46
CA PRO A 13 -7.66 -23.69 20.29
C PRO A 13 -8.81 -22.99 19.52
N GLU A 14 -9.72 -22.35 20.24
CA GLU A 14 -10.83 -21.58 19.69
C GLU A 14 -10.39 -20.37 18.84
N PHE A 15 -9.25 -19.74 19.17
CA PHE A 15 -8.72 -18.54 18.52
C PHE A 15 -7.53 -18.82 17.57
N ALA A 16 -7.11 -20.08 17.43
CA ALA A 16 -5.92 -20.46 16.67
C ALA A 16 -6.14 -20.49 15.13
N VAL A 17 -6.58 -19.36 14.55
CA VAL A 17 -6.89 -19.23 13.10
C VAL A 17 -5.71 -19.65 12.22
N ALA A 18 -4.50 -19.11 12.48
CA ALA A 18 -3.30 -19.44 11.71
C ALA A 18 -2.93 -20.93 11.76
N SER A 19 -3.20 -21.61 12.88
CA SER A 19 -2.97 -23.05 13.02
C SER A 19 -3.95 -23.87 12.17
N ARG A 20 -5.22 -23.44 12.11
CA ARG A 20 -6.25 -24.07 11.26
C ARG A 20 -5.95 -23.86 9.77
N ASP A 21 -5.57 -22.65 9.39
CA ASP A 21 -5.17 -22.34 8.02
C ASP A 21 -3.97 -23.18 7.60
N LEU A 22 -2.89 -23.18 8.38
CA LEU A 22 -1.70 -23.99 8.07
C LEU A 22 -2.02 -25.48 7.99
N ARG A 23 -2.89 -26.00 8.88
CA ARG A 23 -3.36 -27.39 8.79
C ARG A 23 -4.09 -27.66 7.47
N HIS A 24 -4.97 -26.75 7.06
CA HIS A 24 -5.68 -26.87 5.79
C HIS A 24 -4.69 -26.87 4.61
N GLU A 25 -3.72 -25.95 4.60
CA GLU A 25 -2.67 -25.90 3.58
C GLU A 25 -1.83 -27.19 3.54
N ILE A 26 -1.39 -27.71 4.68
CA ILE A 26 -0.60 -28.95 4.73
C ILE A 26 -1.40 -30.15 4.19
N ARG A 27 -2.68 -30.28 4.57
CA ARG A 27 -3.51 -31.42 4.15
C ARG A 27 -3.92 -31.35 2.68
N HIS A 28 -4.31 -30.16 2.21
CA HIS A 28 -4.92 -30.00 0.89
C HIS A 28 -3.93 -29.51 -0.16
N TYR A 29 -2.99 -28.61 0.19
CA TYR A 29 -2.03 -28.07 -0.76
C TYR A 29 -0.77 -28.92 -0.85
N LEU A 30 -0.21 -29.36 0.29
CA LEU A 30 0.95 -30.26 0.29
C LEU A 30 0.57 -31.74 0.16
N GLY A 31 -0.72 -32.08 0.28
CA GLY A 31 -1.22 -33.45 0.16
C GLY A 31 -0.87 -34.36 1.34
N VAL A 32 -0.47 -33.80 2.49
CA VAL A 32 -0.05 -34.57 3.67
C VAL A 32 -1.27 -34.87 4.54
N SER A 33 -2.03 -35.91 4.20
CA SER A 33 -3.30 -36.24 4.86
C SER A 33 -3.14 -36.80 6.28
N GLY A 34 -1.95 -37.30 6.63
CA GLY A 34 -1.63 -37.90 7.94
C GLY A 34 -1.60 -36.91 9.11
N VAL A 35 -1.57 -35.60 8.84
CA VAL A 35 -1.60 -34.55 9.87
C VAL A 35 -2.97 -34.45 10.52
N THR A 36 -3.04 -34.73 11.82
CA THR A 36 -4.26 -34.67 12.64
C THR A 36 -4.41 -33.33 13.35
N GLY A 37 -3.30 -32.67 13.69
CA GLY A 37 -3.26 -31.40 14.41
C GLY A 37 -2.04 -30.56 14.02
N VAL A 38 -2.20 -29.24 14.08
CA VAL A 38 -1.12 -28.27 13.91
C VAL A 38 -1.28 -27.23 15.00
N ARG A 39 -0.20 -26.90 15.69
CA ARG A 39 -0.14 -25.79 16.65
C ARG A 39 1.01 -24.86 16.27
N VAL A 40 0.77 -23.57 16.44
CA VAL A 40 1.72 -22.50 16.15
C VAL A 40 1.94 -21.70 17.43
N LEU A 41 3.17 -21.69 17.93
CA LEU A 41 3.58 -20.98 19.13
C LEU A 41 4.61 -19.92 18.79
N ILE A 42 4.58 -18.79 19.50
CA ILE A 42 5.62 -17.78 19.43
C ILE A 42 6.59 -17.99 20.58
N ARG A 43 7.86 -18.15 20.25
CA ARG A 43 8.96 -18.31 21.21
C ARG A 43 9.66 -16.97 21.38
N TYR A 44 9.74 -16.48 22.61
CA TYR A 44 10.57 -15.34 23.00
C TYR A 44 11.73 -15.82 23.85
N ASP A 45 12.94 -15.51 23.42
CA ASP A 45 14.15 -15.60 24.25
C ASP A 45 14.50 -14.21 24.76
N VAL A 46 14.66 -14.07 26.08
CA VAL A 46 14.78 -12.77 26.76
C VAL A 46 15.99 -12.75 27.70
N GLU A 47 16.83 -11.73 27.53
CA GLU A 47 18.01 -11.46 28.37
C GLU A 47 18.00 -10.00 28.85
N ASN A 48 18.75 -9.68 29.92
CA ASN A 48 18.91 -8.33 30.50
C ASN A 48 17.61 -7.66 30.94
N VAL A 49 16.75 -8.41 31.65
CA VAL A 49 15.52 -7.89 32.24
C VAL A 49 15.44 -8.30 33.72
N SER A 50 15.07 -7.39 34.62
CA SER A 50 14.83 -7.76 36.02
C SER A 50 13.68 -8.77 36.19
N GLU A 51 13.67 -9.54 37.28
CA GLU A 51 12.65 -10.59 37.50
C GLU A 51 11.23 -10.02 37.62
N ALA A 52 11.08 -8.88 38.32
CA ALA A 52 9.79 -8.20 38.46
C ALA A 52 9.25 -7.70 37.11
N VAL A 53 10.11 -7.13 36.25
CA VAL A 53 9.71 -6.65 34.92
C VAL A 53 9.37 -7.83 34.01
N PHE A 54 10.15 -8.91 34.05
CA PHE A 54 9.88 -10.12 33.27
C PHE A 54 8.54 -10.77 33.62
N GLU A 55 8.21 -10.85 34.91
CA GLU A 55 6.91 -11.36 35.36
C GLU A 55 5.75 -10.51 34.82
N LYS A 56 5.88 -9.18 34.86
CA LYS A 56 4.88 -8.27 34.29
C LYS A 56 4.81 -8.39 32.76
N ALA A 57 5.94 -8.50 32.08
CA ALA A 57 6.03 -8.64 30.63
C ALA A 57 5.35 -9.93 30.12
N CYS A 58 5.38 -11.03 30.89
CA CYS A 58 4.69 -12.27 30.53
C CYS A 58 3.19 -12.06 30.29
N HIS A 59 2.52 -11.21 31.07
CA HIS A 59 1.06 -11.08 31.03
C HIS A 59 0.56 -9.81 30.33
N VAL A 60 1.46 -8.89 29.99
CA VAL A 60 1.10 -7.59 29.36
C VAL A 60 1.75 -7.40 28.00
N VAL A 61 2.95 -7.96 27.78
CA VAL A 61 3.73 -7.78 26.54
C VAL A 61 3.67 -9.05 25.70
N PHE A 62 4.13 -10.18 26.24
CA PHE A 62 4.29 -11.41 25.45
C PHE A 62 2.96 -12.11 25.16
N ALA A 63 2.02 -12.14 26.10
CA ALA A 63 0.76 -12.86 25.97
C ALA A 63 -0.46 -12.01 26.38
N GLU A 64 -1.61 -12.39 25.85
CA GLU A 64 -2.92 -11.87 26.20
C GLU A 64 -3.73 -12.93 26.96
N PRO A 65 -3.89 -12.82 28.29
CA PRO A 65 -4.54 -13.86 29.09
C PRO A 65 -5.92 -14.36 28.60
N PRO A 66 -6.80 -13.52 28.01
CA PRO A 66 -8.08 -13.98 27.49
C PRO A 66 -7.98 -14.96 26.31
N VAL A 67 -6.95 -14.86 25.46
CA VAL A 67 -6.87 -15.60 24.18
C VAL A 67 -5.62 -16.46 24.04
N ASP A 68 -4.63 -16.27 24.91
CA ASP A 68 -3.35 -16.98 24.85
C ASP A 68 -3.15 -17.94 26.03
N LEU A 69 -2.36 -18.96 25.77
CA LEU A 69 -1.71 -19.83 26.74
C LEU A 69 -0.24 -19.45 26.80
N LEU A 70 0.28 -19.22 28.00
CA LEU A 70 1.68 -18.91 28.23
C LEU A 70 2.38 -20.09 28.91
N TYR A 71 3.51 -20.50 28.33
CA TYR A 71 4.37 -21.54 28.88
C TYR A 71 5.78 -21.00 29.14
N ARG A 72 6.39 -21.43 30.25
CA ARG A 72 7.77 -21.08 30.60
C ARG A 72 8.68 -22.26 30.34
N GLU A 73 9.80 -21.99 29.68
CA GLU A 73 10.87 -22.93 29.34
C GLU A 73 10.44 -24.09 28.42
N ASN A 74 9.30 -24.76 28.65
CA ASN A 74 8.77 -25.86 27.86
C ASN A 74 7.24 -25.82 27.80
N PHE A 75 6.65 -26.46 26.77
CA PHE A 75 5.21 -26.59 26.57
C PHE A 75 4.82 -28.07 26.36
N PRO A 76 3.56 -28.47 26.63
CA PRO A 76 3.13 -29.86 26.41
C PRO A 76 3.02 -30.18 24.91
N ALA A 77 3.48 -31.35 24.50
CA ALA A 77 3.34 -31.87 23.14
C ALA A 77 3.04 -33.38 23.16
N GLU A 78 2.25 -33.85 22.20
CA GLU A 78 1.93 -35.27 22.08
C GLU A 78 3.17 -36.12 21.79
N LYS A 79 3.18 -37.36 22.30
CA LYS A 79 4.29 -38.28 22.08
C LYS A 79 4.36 -38.67 20.60
N GLY A 80 5.43 -38.24 19.92
CA GLY A 80 5.63 -38.46 18.49
C GLY A 80 5.37 -37.24 17.61
N ALA A 81 4.87 -36.14 18.17
CA ALA A 81 4.72 -34.88 17.45
C ALA A 81 6.08 -34.37 16.93
N LYS A 82 6.09 -33.81 15.72
CA LYS A 82 7.29 -33.22 15.10
C LYS A 82 7.31 -31.72 15.41
N ILE A 83 8.40 -31.26 16.03
CA ILE A 83 8.55 -29.86 16.46
C ILE A 83 9.76 -29.24 15.76
N PHE A 84 9.59 -28.05 15.20
CA PHE A 84 10.69 -27.24 14.68
C PHE A 84 10.38 -25.75 14.92
N SER A 85 11.42 -24.92 14.98
CA SER A 85 11.28 -23.47 15.17
C SER A 85 11.94 -22.72 14.04
N VAL A 86 11.36 -21.59 13.67
CA VAL A 86 11.81 -20.73 12.56
C VAL A 86 12.06 -19.32 13.09
N GLU A 87 13.25 -18.79 12.85
CA GLU A 87 13.64 -17.41 13.20
C GLU A 87 14.13 -16.68 11.96
N TYR A 88 14.15 -15.35 11.99
CA TYR A 88 14.78 -14.56 10.95
C TYR A 88 16.30 -14.77 10.91
N LEU A 89 16.89 -14.64 9.71
CA LEU A 89 18.34 -14.65 9.55
C LEU A 89 18.99 -13.54 10.39
N PRO A 90 20.19 -13.76 10.96
CA PRO A 90 20.89 -12.72 11.70
C PRO A 90 21.06 -11.42 10.89
N GLY A 91 20.69 -10.29 11.48
CA GLY A 91 20.78 -8.96 10.86
C GLY A 91 19.50 -8.49 10.16
N GLN A 92 18.54 -9.39 9.88
CA GLN A 92 17.22 -9.01 9.38
C GLN A 92 16.41 -8.27 10.47
N PHE A 93 15.57 -7.33 10.06
CA PHE A 93 14.69 -6.60 10.98
C PHE A 93 13.56 -7.51 11.50
N ASP A 94 13.51 -7.70 12.82
CA ASP A 94 12.44 -8.40 13.53
C ASP A 94 11.57 -7.37 14.26
N GLN A 95 10.49 -6.93 13.60
CA GLN A 95 9.54 -5.95 14.13
C GLN A 95 8.91 -6.39 15.47
N ARG A 96 8.70 -7.70 15.65
CA ARG A 96 8.11 -8.27 16.85
C ARG A 96 9.06 -8.17 18.03
N ALA A 97 10.30 -8.59 17.84
CA ALA A 97 11.33 -8.46 18.88
C ALA A 97 11.59 -6.99 19.24
N ASP A 98 11.68 -6.11 18.24
CA ASP A 98 11.88 -4.66 18.45
C ASP A 98 10.73 -4.03 19.24
N SER A 99 9.47 -4.34 18.90
CA SER A 99 8.29 -3.83 19.61
C SER A 99 8.21 -4.38 21.03
N ALA A 100 8.58 -5.65 21.25
CA ALA A 100 8.66 -6.23 22.59
C ALA A 100 9.72 -5.53 23.46
N VAL A 101 10.89 -5.21 22.90
CA VAL A 101 11.95 -4.44 23.57
C VAL A 101 11.42 -3.09 24.03
N GLN A 102 10.76 -2.35 23.13
CA GLN A 102 10.19 -1.03 23.44
C GLN A 102 9.09 -1.11 24.51
N CYS A 103 8.21 -2.12 24.45
CA CYS A 103 7.18 -2.34 25.48
C CYS A 103 7.79 -2.63 26.86
N ILE A 104 8.85 -3.42 26.94
CA ILE A 104 9.54 -3.68 28.23
C ILE A 104 10.14 -2.37 28.78
N GLN A 105 10.69 -1.51 27.93
CA GLN A 105 11.20 -0.20 28.33
C GLN A 105 10.10 0.75 28.84
N PHE A 106 8.83 0.54 28.48
CA PHE A 106 7.71 1.28 29.11
C PHE A 106 7.36 0.78 30.51
N LEU A 107 7.59 -0.51 30.78
CA LEU A 107 7.44 -1.05 32.13
C LEU A 107 8.50 -0.49 33.07
N LYS A 108 9.72 -0.29 32.55
CA LYS A 108 10.84 0.32 33.26
C LYS A 108 11.89 0.85 32.27
N GLU A 109 12.09 2.16 32.25
CA GLU A 109 12.79 2.87 31.18
C GLU A 109 14.31 2.67 31.12
N ASP A 110 14.93 2.21 32.21
CA ASP A 110 16.38 1.94 32.30
C ASP A 110 16.75 0.48 31.97
N GLU A 111 15.77 -0.39 31.71
CA GLU A 111 16.06 -1.76 31.26
C GLU A 111 16.68 -1.75 29.84
N GLN A 112 17.61 -2.68 29.59
CA GLN A 112 18.28 -2.86 28.30
C GLN A 112 17.99 -4.27 27.76
N PRO A 113 16.72 -4.61 27.51
CA PRO A 113 16.32 -5.95 27.12
C PRO A 113 16.95 -6.33 25.78
N VAL A 114 17.38 -7.60 25.68
CA VAL A 114 17.71 -8.23 24.41
C VAL A 114 16.70 -9.34 24.18
N ILE A 115 15.95 -9.26 23.08
CA ILE A 115 14.88 -10.21 22.76
C ILE A 115 15.12 -10.78 21.37
N ARG A 116 14.90 -12.09 21.23
CA ARG A 116 14.75 -12.74 19.92
C ARG A 116 13.42 -13.45 19.85
N SER A 117 12.77 -13.39 18.70
CA SER A 117 11.53 -14.11 18.45
C SER A 117 11.73 -15.27 17.46
N ALA A 118 10.93 -16.32 17.60
CA ALA A 118 10.84 -17.42 16.64
C ALA A 118 9.41 -17.97 16.61
N THR A 119 9.01 -18.54 15.49
CA THR A 119 7.75 -19.30 15.37
C THR A 119 8.03 -20.78 15.53
N THR A 120 7.43 -21.43 16.52
CA THR A 120 7.53 -22.86 16.77
C THR A 120 6.29 -23.57 16.23
N TYR A 121 6.51 -24.52 15.34
CA TYR A 121 5.46 -25.36 14.76
C TYR A 121 5.45 -26.73 15.44
N VAL A 122 4.27 -27.20 15.80
CA VAL A 122 4.03 -28.55 16.33
C VAL A 122 3.09 -29.26 15.36
N ILE A 123 3.60 -30.32 14.71
CA ILE A 123 2.84 -31.13 13.77
C ILE A 123 2.49 -32.46 14.42
N GLU A 124 1.19 -32.72 14.57
CA GLU A 124 0.61 -33.91 15.20
C GLU A 124 0.07 -34.86 14.12
N GLY A 125 0.22 -36.17 14.35
CA GLY A 125 -0.19 -37.23 13.43
C GLY A 125 0.98 -38.04 12.88
N GLU A 126 0.67 -38.95 11.95
CA GLU A 126 1.68 -39.79 11.28
C GLU A 126 2.27 -39.01 10.09
N VAL A 127 3.50 -38.52 10.25
CA VAL A 127 4.22 -37.74 9.24
C VAL A 127 5.61 -38.36 9.02
N SER A 128 5.88 -38.76 7.79
CA SER A 128 7.20 -39.24 7.35
C SER A 128 8.23 -38.11 7.31
N ASP A 129 9.52 -38.44 7.30
CA ASP A 129 10.58 -37.42 7.27
C ASP A 129 10.59 -36.64 5.93
N ALA A 130 10.10 -37.25 4.84
CA ALA A 130 9.93 -36.57 3.56
C ALA A 130 8.79 -35.54 3.61
N GLU A 131 7.64 -35.91 4.19
CA GLU A 131 6.50 -35.00 4.38
C GLU A 131 6.87 -33.86 5.34
N LEU A 132 7.59 -34.14 6.43
CA LEU A 132 8.09 -33.12 7.34
C LEU A 132 9.01 -32.13 6.62
N SER A 133 9.87 -32.62 5.72
CA SER A 133 10.75 -31.77 4.92
C SER A 133 9.95 -30.85 3.97
N ALA A 134 8.85 -31.35 3.38
CA ALA A 134 7.96 -30.54 2.57
C ALA A 134 7.24 -29.46 3.40
N ILE A 135 6.78 -29.80 4.61
CA ILE A 135 6.17 -28.84 5.54
C ILE A 135 7.18 -27.76 5.95
N LYS A 136 8.43 -28.14 6.28
CA LYS A 136 9.50 -27.19 6.60
C LYS A 136 9.77 -26.23 5.44
N LYS A 137 9.85 -26.74 4.21
CA LYS A 137 10.05 -25.92 2.99
C LYS A 137 8.89 -24.95 2.74
N HIS A 138 7.67 -25.31 3.16
CA HIS A 138 6.51 -24.42 3.09
C HIS A 138 6.55 -23.32 4.17
N CYS A 139 7.05 -23.63 5.36
CA CYS A 139 7.06 -22.71 6.51
C CYS A 139 8.32 -21.84 6.61
N ILE A 140 9.40 -22.20 5.91
CA ILE A 140 10.71 -21.52 5.96
C ILE A 140 10.99 -20.94 4.58
N ASN A 141 11.11 -19.61 4.52
CA ASN A 141 11.69 -18.97 3.35
C ASN A 141 13.21 -18.83 3.59
N PRO A 142 14.05 -19.61 2.89
CA PRO A 142 15.49 -19.64 3.15
C PRO A 142 16.18 -18.29 2.89
N VAL A 143 15.52 -17.37 2.17
CA VAL A 143 16.03 -16.04 1.86
C VAL A 143 15.99 -15.11 3.08
N ASP A 144 15.04 -15.30 4.00
CA ASP A 144 14.82 -14.39 5.13
C ASP A 144 14.81 -15.06 6.50
N SER A 145 14.61 -16.38 6.54
CA SER A 145 14.40 -17.15 7.76
C SER A 145 15.13 -18.48 7.72
N ARG A 146 15.40 -19.03 8.90
CA ARG A 146 16.08 -20.32 9.08
C ARG A 146 15.46 -21.11 10.22
N GLU A 147 15.69 -22.41 10.19
CA GLU A 147 15.41 -23.25 11.35
C GLU A 147 16.37 -22.89 12.50
N THR A 148 15.83 -22.84 13.72
CA THR A 148 16.56 -22.56 14.95
C THR A 148 16.38 -23.68 15.95
N GLY A 149 17.45 -23.98 16.70
CA GLY A 149 17.51 -25.12 17.60
C GLY A 149 16.53 -25.03 18.77
N VAL A 150 16.21 -26.21 19.34
CA VAL A 150 15.46 -26.31 20.61
C VAL A 150 16.36 -25.92 21.80
N GLU A 151 17.67 -26.03 21.65
CA GLU A 151 18.63 -25.64 22.68
C GLU A 151 18.50 -24.14 23.00
N LYS A 152 18.53 -23.82 24.30
CA LYS A 152 18.47 -22.45 24.77
C LYS A 152 19.87 -21.84 24.71
N PRO A 153 20.05 -20.68 24.04
CA PRO A 153 21.36 -20.05 23.97
C PRO A 153 21.83 -19.58 25.36
N GLU A 154 23.15 -19.53 25.57
CA GLU A 154 23.72 -19.01 26.82
C GLU A 154 23.57 -17.50 26.94
N THR A 155 23.68 -16.78 25.82
CA THR A 155 23.47 -15.34 25.67
C THR A 155 22.83 -15.03 24.31
N LEU A 156 22.08 -13.94 24.23
CA LEU A 156 21.48 -13.39 23.01
C LEU A 156 22.33 -12.27 22.41
N VAL A 157 23.27 -11.72 23.18
CA VAL A 157 24.22 -10.69 22.71
C VAL A 157 25.11 -11.30 21.63
N MET A 158 25.13 -10.65 20.46
CA MET A 158 26.02 -11.05 19.36
C MET A 158 27.31 -10.24 19.45
N GLU A 159 28.44 -10.94 19.52
CA GLU A 159 29.75 -10.33 19.28
C GLU A 159 29.99 -10.28 17.77
N PHE A 160 30.11 -9.06 17.24
CA PHE A 160 30.52 -8.85 15.87
C PHE A 160 32.01 -8.54 15.83
N PRO A 161 32.81 -9.25 15.02
CA PRO A 161 34.21 -8.88 14.83
C PRO A 161 34.30 -7.48 14.27
N GLU A 162 35.34 -6.74 14.66
CA GLU A 162 35.63 -5.46 14.06
C GLU A 162 35.99 -5.68 12.58
N PRO A 163 35.34 -4.98 11.63
CA PRO A 163 35.56 -5.20 10.21
C PRO A 163 36.98 -4.77 9.81
N GLU A 164 37.55 -5.49 8.84
CA GLU A 164 38.84 -5.13 8.24
C GLU A 164 38.76 -3.76 7.53
N ASP A 165 39.92 -3.14 7.32
CA ASP A 165 40.02 -1.96 6.47
C ASP A 165 39.62 -2.29 5.01
N VAL A 166 38.97 -1.34 4.33
CA VAL A 166 38.67 -1.46 2.90
C VAL A 166 39.96 -1.61 2.10
N LYS A 167 40.04 -2.66 1.28
CA LYS A 167 41.21 -2.98 0.45
C LYS A 167 41.23 -2.17 -0.84
N SER A 168 42.42 -1.98 -1.40
CA SER A 168 42.64 -1.48 -2.76
C SER A 168 42.90 -2.62 -3.73
N PHE A 169 42.59 -2.41 -5.01
CA PHE A 169 42.98 -3.33 -6.07
C PHE A 169 44.41 -3.04 -6.52
N ASP A 170 45.39 -3.48 -5.74
CA ASP A 170 46.81 -3.20 -6.03
C ASP A 170 47.22 -3.69 -7.43
N GLY A 171 47.85 -2.80 -8.20
CA GLY A 171 48.28 -3.06 -9.57
C GLY A 171 47.17 -2.98 -10.62
N PHE A 172 45.93 -2.63 -10.25
CA PHE A 172 44.78 -2.52 -11.16
C PHE A 172 45.07 -1.65 -12.38
N THR A 173 45.75 -0.52 -12.17
CA THR A 173 46.13 0.39 -13.26
C THR A 173 47.19 -0.19 -14.18
N GLU A 174 47.93 -1.24 -13.80
CA GLU A 174 48.98 -1.85 -14.61
C GLU A 174 48.60 -3.22 -15.20
N MET A 175 47.52 -3.84 -14.69
CA MET A 175 47.03 -5.16 -15.14
C MET A 175 46.84 -5.23 -16.66
N GLY A 176 47.31 -6.33 -17.24
CA GLY A 176 47.01 -6.72 -18.62
C GLY A 176 45.54 -7.15 -18.76
N GLU A 177 45.03 -7.16 -19.99
CA GLU A 177 43.60 -7.44 -20.25
C GLU A 177 43.12 -8.78 -19.69
N ALA A 178 43.94 -9.83 -19.75
CA ALA A 178 43.60 -11.16 -19.24
C ALA A 178 43.46 -11.18 -17.70
N GLU A 179 44.42 -10.57 -16.98
CA GLU A 179 44.38 -10.45 -15.51
C GLU A 179 43.22 -9.56 -15.05
N LEU A 180 42.97 -8.46 -15.78
CA LEU A 180 41.84 -7.58 -15.52
C LEU A 180 40.50 -8.31 -15.72
N LYS A 181 40.41 -9.19 -16.72
CA LYS A 181 39.21 -10.00 -16.98
C LYS A 181 38.97 -11.04 -15.89
N GLU A 182 40.01 -11.70 -15.42
CA GLU A 182 39.94 -12.63 -14.28
C GLU A 182 39.46 -11.92 -13.00
N LEU A 183 39.99 -10.72 -12.73
CA LEU A 183 39.52 -9.89 -11.62
C LEU A 183 38.04 -9.53 -11.79
N TYR A 184 37.62 -9.04 -12.96
CA TYR A 184 36.23 -8.71 -13.26
C TYR A 184 35.28 -9.90 -13.01
N ASP A 185 35.62 -11.08 -13.51
CA ASP A 185 34.80 -12.28 -13.38
C ASP A 185 34.68 -12.74 -11.91
N SER A 186 35.68 -12.43 -11.07
CA SER A 186 35.63 -12.72 -9.62
C SER A 186 34.69 -11.81 -8.82
N LEU A 187 34.38 -10.61 -9.32
CA LEU A 187 33.66 -9.58 -8.55
C LEU A 187 32.13 -9.64 -8.67
N ASN A 188 31.60 -10.40 -9.64
CA ASN A 188 30.17 -10.55 -9.91
C ASN A 188 29.44 -9.19 -10.09
N LEU A 189 30.06 -8.28 -10.83
CA LEU A 189 29.55 -6.94 -11.13
C LEU A 189 28.36 -6.98 -12.12
N ALA A 190 27.51 -5.95 -12.11
CA ALA A 190 26.46 -5.77 -13.12
C ALA A 190 26.95 -4.99 -14.34
N MET A 191 27.91 -4.08 -14.18
CA MET A 191 28.54 -3.36 -15.29
C MET A 191 29.22 -4.32 -16.27
N THR A 192 29.43 -3.88 -17.50
CA THR A 192 30.11 -4.68 -18.53
C THR A 192 31.63 -4.67 -18.36
N PHE A 193 32.32 -5.60 -19.00
CA PHE A 193 33.79 -5.58 -19.02
C PHE A 193 34.35 -4.31 -19.70
N ARG A 194 33.61 -3.70 -20.64
CA ARG A 194 34.01 -2.43 -21.27
C ARG A 194 33.96 -1.27 -20.28
N ASP A 195 32.95 -1.25 -19.41
CA ASP A 195 32.87 -0.28 -18.31
C ASP A 195 34.06 -0.45 -17.36
N PHE A 196 34.40 -1.69 -17.02
CA PHE A 196 35.55 -2.00 -16.18
C PHE A 196 36.89 -1.54 -16.79
N GLN A 197 37.06 -1.69 -18.11
CA GLN A 197 38.19 -1.12 -18.85
C GLN A 197 38.18 0.41 -18.88
N HIS A 198 37.00 1.04 -18.95
CA HIS A 198 36.85 2.49 -18.89
C HIS A 198 37.30 3.02 -17.52
N ILE A 199 36.93 2.33 -16.44
CA ILE A 199 37.41 2.60 -15.07
C ILE A 199 38.93 2.46 -14.99
N GLN A 200 39.52 1.38 -15.54
CA GLN A 200 40.97 1.22 -15.57
C GLN A 200 41.68 2.40 -16.26
N LYS A 201 41.14 2.89 -17.38
CA LYS A 201 41.71 4.04 -18.10
C LYS A 201 41.64 5.32 -17.27
N TYR A 202 40.53 5.58 -16.59
CA TYR A 202 40.36 6.74 -15.72
C TYR A 202 41.36 6.72 -14.56
N PHE A 203 41.45 5.61 -13.83
CA PHE A 203 42.36 5.48 -12.70
C PHE A 203 43.84 5.51 -13.12
N ARG A 204 44.18 4.95 -14.28
CA ARG A 204 45.53 5.01 -14.85
C ARG A 204 45.92 6.42 -15.30
N GLY A 205 45.01 7.13 -15.98
CA GLY A 205 45.31 8.39 -16.66
C GLY A 205 45.12 9.63 -15.78
N GLU A 206 43.94 9.73 -15.15
CA GLU A 206 43.48 10.93 -14.45
C GLU A 206 43.82 10.88 -12.97
N GLU A 207 43.36 9.86 -12.25
CA GLU A 207 43.56 9.74 -10.79
C GLU A 207 45.00 9.29 -10.43
N LYS A 208 45.67 8.55 -11.33
CA LYS A 208 47.04 8.05 -11.18
C LYS A 208 47.26 7.26 -9.89
N ARG A 209 46.28 6.44 -9.54
CA ARG A 209 46.28 5.52 -8.39
C ARG A 209 45.39 4.33 -8.67
N ASP A 210 45.54 3.27 -7.89
CA ASP A 210 44.60 2.16 -7.92
C ASP A 210 43.29 2.49 -7.17
N PRO A 211 42.14 1.96 -7.62
CA PRO A 211 40.85 2.15 -6.96
C PRO A 211 40.72 1.28 -5.70
N SER A 212 39.89 1.72 -4.77
CA SER A 212 39.43 0.89 -3.66
C SER A 212 38.36 -0.12 -4.12
N VAL A 213 38.13 -1.17 -3.32
CA VAL A 213 36.99 -2.07 -3.50
C VAL A 213 35.66 -1.28 -3.48
N THR A 214 35.54 -0.30 -2.58
CA THR A 214 34.33 0.51 -2.46
C THR A 214 34.10 1.36 -3.71
N GLU A 215 35.13 1.93 -4.33
CA GLU A 215 34.98 2.74 -5.55
C GLU A 215 34.42 1.94 -6.71
N ILE A 216 34.91 0.71 -6.91
CA ILE A 216 34.37 -0.20 -7.93
C ILE A 216 32.91 -0.56 -7.63
N ARG A 217 32.56 -0.83 -6.37
CA ARG A 217 31.18 -1.17 -5.97
C ARG A 217 30.22 0.01 -6.09
N VAL A 218 30.68 1.22 -5.76
CA VAL A 218 29.91 2.46 -5.98
C VAL A 218 29.66 2.66 -7.47
N LEU A 219 30.69 2.55 -8.32
CA LEU A 219 30.54 2.68 -9.77
C LEU A 219 29.61 1.61 -10.36
N ASP A 220 29.70 0.36 -9.90
CA ASP A 220 28.81 -0.74 -10.32
C ASP A 220 27.33 -0.43 -10.03
N THR A 221 27.09 0.20 -8.88
CA THR A 221 25.74 0.57 -8.47
C THR A 221 25.26 1.82 -9.22
N TYR A 222 26.12 2.84 -9.32
CA TYR A 222 25.81 4.14 -9.94
C TYR A 222 25.58 4.02 -11.44
N TRP A 223 26.24 3.08 -12.12
CA TRP A 223 26.09 2.83 -13.57
C TRP A 223 25.20 1.63 -13.90
N SER A 224 24.54 1.05 -12.89
CA SER A 224 23.56 -0.01 -13.13
C SER A 224 22.39 0.50 -13.98
N ASP A 225 21.78 -0.39 -14.76
CA ASP A 225 20.61 -0.08 -15.59
C ASP A 225 19.46 0.52 -14.76
N HIS A 226 19.28 0.03 -13.53
CA HIS A 226 18.28 0.53 -12.59
C HIS A 226 18.48 2.02 -12.20
N CYS A 227 19.72 2.49 -12.05
CA CYS A 227 20.01 3.87 -11.61
C CYS A 227 20.14 4.85 -12.78
N ARG A 228 20.59 4.40 -13.95
CA ARG A 228 20.91 5.29 -15.08
C ARG A 228 20.17 4.99 -16.37
N HIS A 229 19.28 4.01 -16.37
CA HIS A 229 18.47 3.65 -17.53
C HIS A 229 19.36 3.42 -18.76
N THR A 230 20.44 2.64 -18.58
CA THR A 230 21.48 2.47 -19.61
C THR A 230 20.91 1.84 -20.86
N THR A 231 20.00 0.86 -20.72
CA THR A 231 19.21 0.28 -21.82
C THR A 231 18.41 1.34 -22.57
N PHE A 232 17.74 2.23 -21.84
CA PHE A 232 16.96 3.31 -22.46
C PHE A 232 17.86 4.37 -23.13
N SER A 233 19.10 4.49 -22.67
CA SER A 233 20.10 5.42 -23.19
C SER A 233 21.01 4.81 -24.26
N THR A 234 20.87 3.53 -24.60
CA THR A 234 21.61 2.87 -25.69
C THR A 234 21.26 3.49 -27.04
N GLU A 235 22.28 3.80 -27.84
CA GLU A 235 22.08 4.36 -29.18
C GLU A 235 21.53 3.31 -30.16
N LEU A 236 20.44 3.63 -30.85
CA LEU A 236 19.83 2.82 -31.89
C LEU A 236 20.34 3.27 -33.26
N LYS A 237 21.32 2.55 -33.83
CA LYS A 237 22.02 2.95 -35.08
C LYS A 237 21.17 2.75 -36.31
N SER A 238 20.49 1.62 -36.41
CA SER A 238 19.57 1.33 -37.50
C SER A 238 18.23 0.81 -36.98
N VAL A 239 17.16 1.19 -37.67
CA VAL A 239 15.79 0.73 -37.40
C VAL A 239 15.23 0.19 -38.70
N GLU A 240 15.02 -1.12 -38.73
CA GLU A 240 14.43 -1.83 -39.86
C GLU A 240 13.01 -2.29 -39.53
N PHE A 241 12.09 -2.21 -40.49
CA PHE A 241 10.70 -2.63 -40.32
C PHE A 241 10.44 -3.90 -41.12
N GLY A 242 9.88 -4.90 -40.45
CA GLY A 242 9.43 -6.15 -41.06
C GLY A 242 8.25 -5.98 -42.04
N LYS A 243 7.64 -7.10 -42.41
CA LYS A 243 6.41 -7.14 -43.22
C LYS A 243 5.22 -7.42 -42.31
N GLY A 244 4.07 -6.80 -42.60
CA GLY A 244 2.82 -7.05 -41.90
C GLY A 244 1.75 -6.01 -42.25
N ASP A 245 0.52 -6.27 -41.81
CA ASP A 245 -0.66 -5.50 -42.22
C ASP A 245 -0.68 -4.08 -41.64
N TYR A 246 -0.03 -3.88 -40.49
CA TYR A 246 0.00 -2.59 -39.78
C TYR A 246 1.35 -1.87 -39.91
N ARG A 247 2.15 -2.18 -40.95
CA ARG A 247 3.46 -1.55 -41.14
C ARG A 247 3.36 -0.03 -41.33
N GLU A 248 2.44 0.40 -42.18
CA GLU A 248 2.28 1.79 -42.58
C GLU A 248 2.07 2.75 -41.39
N PRO A 249 1.09 2.54 -40.48
CA PRO A 249 0.89 3.45 -39.34
C PRO A 249 2.11 3.51 -38.40
N ILE A 250 2.78 2.38 -38.16
CA ILE A 250 3.95 2.32 -37.27
C ILE A 250 5.14 3.05 -37.90
N GLU A 251 5.45 2.78 -39.17
CA GLU A 251 6.56 3.42 -39.89
C GLU A 251 6.31 4.93 -40.07
N ASN A 252 5.07 5.35 -40.33
CA ASN A 252 4.69 6.76 -40.39
C ASN A 252 4.87 7.47 -39.04
N THR A 253 4.53 6.81 -37.94
CA THR A 253 4.77 7.34 -36.58
C THR A 253 6.26 7.56 -36.33
N TYR A 254 7.10 6.59 -36.70
CA TYR A 254 8.55 6.73 -36.56
C TYR A 254 9.12 7.89 -37.39
N ARG A 255 8.64 8.07 -38.63
CA ARG A 255 9.03 9.23 -39.47
C ARG A 255 8.59 10.56 -38.85
N ALA A 256 7.40 10.61 -38.24
CA ALA A 256 6.93 11.80 -37.53
C ALA A 256 7.81 12.10 -36.31
N TYR A 257 8.14 11.08 -35.51
CA TYR A 257 9.10 11.17 -34.41
C TYR A 257 10.44 11.76 -34.87
N LEU A 258 11.05 11.22 -35.94
CA LEU A 258 12.33 11.73 -36.45
C LEU A 258 12.26 13.20 -36.88
N LYS A 259 11.16 13.61 -37.51
CA LYS A 259 10.94 15.00 -37.91
C LYS A 259 10.81 15.93 -36.71
N ASP A 260 10.03 15.53 -35.71
CA ASP A 260 9.85 16.31 -34.49
C ASP A 260 11.16 16.41 -33.69
N ARG A 261 11.96 15.33 -33.70
CA ARG A 261 13.29 15.26 -33.10
C ARG A 261 14.28 16.22 -33.77
N GLU A 262 14.31 16.27 -35.10
CA GLU A 262 15.15 17.20 -35.87
C GLU A 262 14.85 18.66 -35.50
N VAL A 263 13.58 18.99 -35.27
CA VAL A 263 13.17 20.33 -34.84
C VAL A 263 13.58 20.62 -33.39
N LEU A 264 13.29 19.70 -32.47
CA LEU A 264 13.52 19.90 -31.02
C LEU A 264 15.00 19.86 -30.62
N TYR A 265 15.84 19.14 -31.35
CA TYR A 265 17.26 18.97 -31.06
C TYR A 265 18.20 19.53 -32.14
N LYS A 266 17.71 20.50 -32.93
CA LYS A 266 18.48 21.11 -34.03
C LYS A 266 19.90 21.55 -33.65
N ASP A 267 20.11 21.96 -32.41
CA ASP A 267 21.38 22.47 -31.89
C ASP A 267 22.00 21.55 -30.82
N ARG A 268 21.67 20.24 -30.84
CA ARG A 268 22.08 19.25 -29.82
C ARG A 268 22.71 18.01 -30.47
N ASP A 269 23.97 18.15 -30.87
CA ASP A 269 24.78 17.07 -31.47
C ASP A 269 25.08 15.92 -30.49
N ASP A 270 24.88 16.14 -29.18
CA ASP A 270 25.00 15.14 -28.13
C ASP A 270 23.80 14.18 -28.03
N LYS A 271 22.74 14.39 -28.83
CA LYS A 271 21.54 13.56 -28.83
C LYS A 271 21.53 12.59 -30.01
N PHE A 272 21.31 11.32 -29.72
CA PHE A 272 21.07 10.25 -30.70
C PHE A 272 19.69 9.58 -30.47
N VAL A 273 19.27 8.69 -31.37
CA VAL A 273 17.99 7.97 -31.23
C VAL A 273 18.16 6.88 -30.17
N CYS A 274 17.33 6.90 -29.13
CA CYS A 274 17.29 5.88 -28.07
C CYS A 274 15.87 5.75 -27.50
N LEU A 275 15.60 4.76 -26.64
CA LEU A 275 14.27 4.58 -26.04
C LEU A 275 13.91 5.73 -25.10
N MET A 276 14.88 6.29 -24.36
CA MET A 276 14.68 7.49 -23.53
C MET A 276 14.22 8.68 -24.37
N ASP A 277 14.76 8.80 -25.58
CA ASP A 277 14.36 9.86 -26.49
C ASP A 277 12.91 9.69 -26.96
N LEU A 278 12.55 8.47 -27.37
CA LEU A 278 11.17 8.13 -27.73
C LEU A 278 10.17 8.40 -26.60
N ALA A 279 10.52 8.04 -25.36
CA ALA A 279 9.68 8.24 -24.19
C ALA A 279 9.41 9.72 -23.89
N LEU A 280 10.40 10.59 -24.08
CA LEU A 280 10.32 12.01 -23.68
C LEU A 280 9.86 12.95 -24.80
N LEU A 281 9.98 12.57 -26.07
CA LEU A 281 9.82 13.52 -27.18
C LEU A 281 8.41 14.08 -27.29
N ALA A 282 7.37 13.26 -27.07
CA ALA A 282 5.98 13.72 -27.11
C ALA A 282 5.71 14.83 -26.07
N MET A 283 6.14 14.61 -24.83
CA MET A 283 6.01 15.61 -23.76
C MET A 283 6.76 16.90 -24.11
N LYS A 284 8.00 16.82 -24.60
CA LYS A 284 8.79 18.00 -24.98
C LYS A 284 8.10 18.80 -26.09
N LYS A 285 7.55 18.11 -27.08
CA LYS A 285 6.78 18.74 -28.16
C LYS A 285 5.52 19.42 -27.64
N LEU A 286 4.72 18.72 -26.84
CA LEU A 286 3.49 19.27 -26.26
C LEU A 286 3.79 20.46 -25.33
N LYS A 287 4.89 20.43 -24.58
CA LYS A 287 5.38 21.55 -23.79
C LYS A 287 5.75 22.76 -24.67
N ALA A 288 6.51 22.53 -25.74
CA ALA A 288 6.86 23.58 -26.71
C ALA A 288 5.63 24.18 -27.43
N GLU A 289 4.57 23.40 -27.61
CA GLU A 289 3.26 23.83 -28.15
C GLU A 289 2.37 24.54 -27.11
N GLY A 290 2.80 24.66 -25.85
CA GLY A 290 2.04 25.34 -24.79
C GLY A 290 0.99 24.49 -24.09
N LYS A 291 1.00 23.16 -24.25
CA LYS A 291 0.01 22.23 -23.65
C LYS A 291 0.41 21.67 -22.28
N LEU A 292 1.54 22.10 -21.72
CA LEU A 292 2.04 21.70 -20.40
C LEU A 292 2.56 22.92 -19.63
N GLN A 293 1.65 23.77 -19.16
CA GLN A 293 1.99 25.02 -18.43
C GLN A 293 1.88 24.88 -16.91
N ASP A 294 1.24 23.83 -16.45
CA ASP A 294 0.99 23.50 -15.06
C ASP A 294 2.10 22.63 -14.44
N GLN A 295 3.03 22.10 -15.23
CA GLN A 295 4.18 21.36 -14.69
C GLN A 295 5.04 22.25 -13.79
N GLU A 296 5.40 21.74 -12.61
CA GLU A 296 6.36 22.43 -11.75
C GLU A 296 7.77 22.42 -12.39
N GLU A 297 8.42 23.58 -12.46
CA GLU A 297 9.82 23.68 -12.86
C GLU A 297 10.72 23.49 -11.64
N SER A 298 11.45 22.38 -11.60
CA SER A 298 12.30 21.97 -10.46
C SER A 298 13.40 21.02 -10.92
N ASP A 299 14.56 21.08 -10.26
CA ASP A 299 15.65 20.11 -10.43
C ASP A 299 15.43 18.82 -9.62
N GLU A 300 14.41 18.80 -8.75
CA GLU A 300 14.00 17.63 -7.98
C GLU A 300 12.86 16.90 -8.70
N ILE A 301 13.19 15.77 -9.33
CA ILE A 301 12.34 15.11 -10.34
C ILE A 301 11.89 13.68 -9.93
N ASN A 302 12.01 13.31 -8.65
CA ASN A 302 11.67 11.96 -8.18
C ASN A 302 10.21 11.56 -8.43
N ALA A 303 9.30 12.55 -8.43
CA ALA A 303 7.88 12.35 -8.74
C ALA A 303 7.39 13.39 -9.75
N CYS A 304 6.33 13.04 -10.49
CA CYS A 304 5.61 14.01 -11.31
C CYS A 304 5.08 15.12 -10.42
N SER A 305 5.06 16.36 -10.90
CA SER A 305 4.60 17.52 -10.13
C SER A 305 3.86 18.52 -11.01
N ILE A 306 2.66 18.91 -10.59
CA ILE A 306 1.87 19.97 -11.22
C ILE A 306 1.38 20.99 -10.19
N VAL A 307 1.26 22.25 -10.62
CA VAL A 307 0.72 23.36 -9.84
C VAL A 307 -0.77 23.50 -10.12
N VAL A 308 -1.58 23.42 -9.08
CA VAL A 308 -3.04 23.34 -9.18
C VAL A 308 -3.69 24.31 -8.21
N PRO A 309 -4.72 25.07 -8.63
CA PRO A 309 -5.54 25.86 -7.71
C PRO A 309 -6.45 24.94 -6.88
N VAL A 310 -6.33 25.02 -5.56
CA VAL A 310 -7.17 24.27 -4.61
C VAL A 310 -8.03 25.27 -3.83
N ASP A 311 -9.34 24.98 -3.78
CA ASP A 311 -10.27 25.75 -2.97
C ASP A 311 -10.19 25.31 -1.50
N VAL A 312 -9.89 26.24 -0.60
CA VAL A 312 -9.86 26.04 0.86
C VAL A 312 -10.83 27.03 1.51
N ASP A 313 -11.98 26.54 1.97
CA ASP A 313 -13.08 27.34 2.53
C ASP A 313 -13.49 28.54 1.64
N GLY A 314 -13.55 28.35 0.32
CA GLY A 314 -13.93 29.39 -0.64
C GLY A 314 -12.79 30.29 -1.13
N LYS A 315 -11.53 30.00 -0.74
CA LYS A 315 -10.33 30.73 -1.18
C LYS A 315 -9.44 29.84 -2.02
N GLU A 316 -9.04 30.31 -3.20
CA GLU A 316 -8.08 29.60 -4.03
C GLU A 316 -6.65 29.79 -3.50
N GLU A 317 -5.95 28.67 -3.31
CA GLU A 317 -4.54 28.60 -2.96
C GLU A 317 -3.78 27.77 -4.02
N GLU A 318 -2.51 28.09 -4.27
CA GLU A 318 -1.67 27.26 -5.14
C GLU A 318 -1.11 26.06 -4.38
N TRP A 319 -1.32 24.87 -4.94
CA TRP A 319 -0.86 23.60 -4.39
C TRP A 319 -0.02 22.85 -5.42
N LEU A 320 0.93 22.07 -4.91
CA LEU A 320 1.60 21.03 -5.66
C LEU A 320 0.81 19.74 -5.54
N ILE A 321 0.51 19.11 -6.67
CA ILE A 321 -0.03 17.75 -6.75
C ILE A 321 1.05 16.87 -7.36
N ASN A 322 1.49 15.89 -6.60
CA ASN A 322 2.51 14.94 -7.01
C ASN A 322 1.93 13.55 -7.24
N PHE A 323 2.50 12.85 -8.21
CA PHE A 323 2.14 11.46 -8.46
C PHE A 323 3.33 10.69 -9.01
N LYS A 324 3.37 9.40 -8.70
CA LYS A 324 4.47 8.51 -9.07
C LYS A 324 3.97 7.08 -9.14
N ASN A 325 4.44 6.33 -10.12
CA ASN A 325 4.39 4.87 -10.16
C ASN A 325 5.81 4.31 -10.00
N GLU A 326 5.89 3.15 -9.36
CA GLU A 326 7.14 2.47 -9.02
C GLU A 326 6.96 0.95 -9.15
N THR A 327 8.05 0.19 -9.34
CA THR A 327 7.95 -1.28 -9.43
C THR A 327 8.98 -2.00 -8.60
N HIS A 328 8.63 -3.22 -8.18
CA HIS A 328 9.53 -4.07 -7.41
C HIS A 328 9.41 -5.53 -7.85
N ASN A 329 9.47 -5.75 -9.16
CA ASN A 329 9.23 -7.05 -9.80
C ASN A 329 10.22 -8.14 -9.31
N HIS A 330 11.51 -7.83 -9.26
CA HIS A 330 12.55 -8.80 -8.88
C HIS A 330 12.51 -9.19 -7.40
N PRO A 331 12.52 -8.24 -6.44
CA PRO A 331 12.42 -8.59 -5.02
C PRO A 331 11.15 -9.39 -4.71
N THR A 332 10.01 -9.01 -5.30
CA THR A 332 8.72 -9.68 -5.05
C THR A 332 8.66 -11.10 -5.63
N GLU A 333 9.46 -11.42 -6.64
CA GLU A 333 9.55 -12.79 -7.16
C GLU A 333 10.31 -13.73 -6.22
N ILE A 334 11.24 -13.19 -5.42
CA ILE A 334 12.10 -13.94 -4.50
C ILE A 334 11.46 -14.00 -3.10
N GLU A 335 11.08 -12.84 -2.57
CA GLU A 335 10.42 -12.68 -1.26
C GLU A 335 9.22 -11.75 -1.43
N PRO A 336 8.02 -12.31 -1.68
CA PRO A 336 6.85 -11.53 -2.08
C PRO A 336 6.40 -10.48 -1.07
N PHE A 337 6.54 -10.74 0.24
CA PHE A 337 6.02 -9.84 1.27
C PHE A 337 6.86 -8.56 1.34
N GLY A 338 8.17 -8.69 1.56
CA GLY A 338 9.12 -7.59 1.65
C GLY A 338 9.26 -6.85 0.33
N GLY A 339 9.31 -7.56 -0.80
CA GLY A 339 9.36 -6.95 -2.13
C GLY A 339 8.18 -6.01 -2.41
N ALA A 340 6.94 -6.46 -2.15
CA ALA A 340 5.75 -5.64 -2.36
C ALA A 340 5.58 -4.53 -1.30
N ALA A 341 5.96 -4.78 -0.04
CA ALA A 341 5.94 -3.76 1.01
C ALA A 341 6.88 -2.59 0.66
N THR A 342 8.10 -2.90 0.22
CA THR A 342 9.10 -1.89 -0.15
C THR A 342 8.80 -1.21 -1.48
N CYS A 343 8.02 -1.84 -2.38
CA CYS A 343 7.46 -1.18 -3.57
C CYS A 343 6.66 0.08 -3.17
N LEU A 344 5.73 -0.08 -2.22
CA LEU A 344 4.94 1.03 -1.73
C LEU A 344 5.80 2.02 -0.92
N GLY A 345 6.70 1.53 -0.07
CA GLY A 345 7.61 2.38 0.72
C GLY A 345 8.44 3.33 -0.15
N GLY A 346 9.05 2.80 -1.22
CA GLY A 346 9.78 3.61 -2.21
C GLY A 346 8.87 4.61 -2.92
N ALA A 347 7.71 4.15 -3.41
CA ALA A 347 6.74 5.01 -4.08
C ALA A 347 6.27 6.18 -3.19
N ILE A 348 6.13 5.98 -1.87
CA ILE A 348 5.78 7.04 -0.91
C ILE A 348 6.91 8.06 -0.77
N ARG A 349 8.16 7.61 -0.68
CA ARG A 349 9.29 8.51 -0.44
C ARG A 349 9.61 9.41 -1.62
N ASP A 350 9.29 8.99 -2.84
CA ASP A 350 9.50 9.78 -4.05
C ASP A 350 8.74 11.13 -4.03
N PRO A 351 7.41 11.21 -3.81
CA PRO A 351 6.73 12.49 -3.59
C PRO A 351 7.12 13.18 -2.28
N LEU A 352 7.49 12.40 -1.26
CA LEU A 352 7.90 12.94 0.04
C LEU A 352 9.22 13.71 -0.06
N SER A 353 10.13 13.31 -0.96
CA SER A 353 11.32 14.08 -1.27
C SER A 353 10.95 15.46 -1.80
N GLY A 354 9.82 15.61 -2.51
CA GLY A 354 9.19 16.88 -2.88
C GLY A 354 8.46 17.63 -1.74
N ARG A 355 8.61 17.19 -0.48
CA ARG A 355 7.94 17.72 0.73
C ARG A 355 6.41 17.57 0.71
N THR A 356 5.88 16.63 -0.06
CA THR A 356 4.43 16.42 -0.13
C THR A 356 3.95 15.34 0.80
N TYR A 357 2.70 15.48 1.27
CA TYR A 357 2.03 14.46 2.07
C TYR A 357 1.33 13.47 1.14
N VAL A 358 1.76 12.21 1.16
CA VAL A 358 1.16 11.13 0.36
C VAL A 358 -0.11 10.65 1.04
N TYR A 359 -1.24 10.68 0.32
CA TYR A 359 -2.56 10.45 0.92
C TYR A 359 -3.41 9.40 0.19
N GLN A 360 -3.03 9.01 -1.03
CA GLN A 360 -3.72 7.95 -1.76
C GLN A 360 -2.73 7.02 -2.46
N ALA A 361 -3.10 5.75 -2.59
CA ALA A 361 -2.37 4.74 -3.34
C ALA A 361 -3.27 3.93 -4.28
N MET A 362 -2.66 3.43 -5.35
CA MET A 362 -3.20 2.47 -6.29
C MET A 362 -2.20 1.31 -6.45
N ARG A 363 -2.72 0.08 -6.51
CA ARG A 363 -1.90 -1.12 -6.78
C ARG A 363 -2.40 -1.82 -8.05
N VAL A 364 -1.55 -1.92 -9.07
CA VAL A 364 -1.86 -2.60 -10.34
C VAL A 364 -0.80 -3.66 -10.60
N THR A 365 -1.16 -4.94 -10.57
CA THR A 365 -0.19 -6.04 -10.63
C THR A 365 -0.51 -7.02 -11.74
N GLY A 366 0.48 -7.84 -12.11
CA GLY A 366 0.38 -8.86 -13.16
C GLY A 366 0.86 -10.21 -12.65
N ALA A 367 0.05 -11.25 -12.83
CA ALA A 367 0.35 -12.61 -12.36
C ALA A 367 -0.12 -13.67 -13.37
N ALA A 368 0.44 -14.87 -13.28
CA ALA A 368 -0.19 -16.04 -13.89
C ALA A 368 -1.30 -16.59 -12.98
N ASP A 369 -2.02 -17.60 -13.45
CA ASP A 369 -3.18 -18.16 -12.75
C ASP A 369 -2.84 -18.61 -11.31
N PRO A 370 -3.39 -17.93 -10.27
CA PRO A 370 -3.12 -18.26 -8.88
C PRO A 370 -3.92 -19.47 -8.37
N THR A 371 -4.82 -20.01 -9.20
CA THR A 371 -5.57 -21.25 -8.92
C THR A 371 -4.83 -22.49 -9.39
N ALA A 372 -3.75 -22.33 -10.15
CA ALA A 372 -2.93 -23.42 -10.65
C ALA A 372 -2.40 -24.33 -9.53
N PRO A 373 -2.40 -25.67 -9.72
CA PRO A 373 -1.86 -26.60 -8.73
C PRO A 373 -0.39 -26.35 -8.40
N VAL A 374 -0.02 -26.46 -7.12
CA VAL A 374 1.37 -26.28 -6.64
C VAL A 374 2.37 -27.21 -7.35
N LYS A 375 1.95 -28.42 -7.70
CA LYS A 375 2.76 -29.40 -8.43
C LYS A 375 3.20 -28.93 -9.83
N ASP A 376 2.50 -27.96 -10.41
CA ASP A 376 2.78 -27.41 -11.73
C ASP A 376 3.74 -26.19 -11.66
N THR A 377 4.24 -25.87 -10.46
CA THR A 377 5.23 -24.80 -10.25
C THR A 377 6.55 -25.12 -10.94
N LEU A 378 7.06 -24.15 -11.71
CA LEU A 378 8.34 -24.28 -12.39
C LEU A 378 9.50 -24.48 -11.39
N PRO A 379 10.48 -25.35 -11.67
CA PRO A 379 11.68 -25.48 -10.85
C PRO A 379 12.37 -24.14 -10.63
N GLY A 380 12.72 -23.83 -9.37
CA GLY A 380 13.33 -22.55 -8.98
C GLY A 380 12.33 -21.40 -8.76
N LYS A 381 11.02 -21.61 -8.95
CA LYS A 381 9.99 -20.60 -8.71
C LYS A 381 9.14 -20.92 -7.48
N LEU A 382 8.53 -19.87 -6.92
CA LEU A 382 7.46 -20.01 -5.92
C LEU A 382 6.12 -20.31 -6.62
N PRO A 383 5.20 -21.03 -5.98
CA PRO A 383 3.85 -21.24 -6.51
C PRO A 383 3.14 -19.90 -6.73
N GLN A 384 2.35 -19.78 -7.81
CA GLN A 384 1.67 -18.53 -8.17
C GLN A 384 0.74 -18.05 -7.05
N LYS A 385 0.01 -18.96 -6.40
CA LYS A 385 -0.81 -18.67 -5.22
C LYS A 385 -0.01 -18.04 -4.07
N THR A 386 1.19 -18.55 -3.81
CA THR A 386 2.08 -18.05 -2.75
C THR A 386 2.61 -16.66 -3.10
N LEU A 387 3.03 -16.44 -4.35
CA LEU A 387 3.49 -15.15 -4.85
C LEU A 387 2.39 -14.09 -4.70
N THR A 388 1.21 -14.35 -5.25
CA THR A 388 0.06 -13.43 -5.25
C THR A 388 -0.42 -13.10 -3.83
N ARG A 389 -0.61 -14.09 -2.95
CA ARG A 389 -1.02 -13.85 -1.55
C ARG A 389 0.06 -13.11 -0.75
N GLY A 390 1.32 -13.49 -0.91
CA GLY A 390 2.45 -12.89 -0.21
C GLY A 390 2.64 -11.42 -0.57
N ALA A 391 2.59 -11.08 -1.86
CA ALA A 391 2.71 -9.71 -2.34
C ALA A 391 1.53 -8.83 -1.89
N ALA A 392 0.29 -9.34 -2.00
CA ALA A 392 -0.88 -8.63 -1.52
C ALA A 392 -0.79 -8.32 -0.02
N ARG A 393 -0.34 -9.30 0.79
CA ARG A 393 -0.14 -9.13 2.24
C ARG A 393 0.98 -8.13 2.55
N GLY A 394 2.09 -8.17 1.81
CA GLY A 394 3.21 -7.23 1.97
C GLY A 394 2.80 -5.78 1.74
N TYR A 395 2.21 -5.51 0.57
CA TYR A 395 1.78 -4.17 0.18
C TYR A 395 0.69 -3.63 1.12
N SER A 396 -0.36 -4.42 1.40
CA SER A 396 -1.45 -4.02 2.29
C SER A 396 -0.97 -3.78 3.72
N SER A 397 -0.10 -4.64 4.26
CA SER A 397 0.47 -4.46 5.59
C SER A 397 1.21 -3.12 5.71
N TYR A 398 2.06 -2.78 4.73
CA TYR A 398 2.80 -1.52 4.75
C TYR A 398 1.87 -0.31 4.64
N GLY A 399 0.95 -0.31 3.67
CA GLY A 399 0.01 0.80 3.44
C GLY A 399 -0.94 1.03 4.62
N ASN A 400 -1.49 -0.04 5.20
CA ASN A 400 -2.40 0.04 6.35
C ASN A 400 -1.68 0.60 7.59
N GLN A 401 -0.44 0.16 7.86
CA GLN A 401 0.35 0.65 8.99
C GLN A 401 0.76 2.13 8.83
N VAL A 402 1.24 2.52 7.64
CA VAL A 402 1.53 3.93 7.32
C VAL A 402 0.28 4.80 7.43
N GLY A 403 -0.89 4.23 7.15
CA GLY A 403 -2.16 4.93 7.14
C GLY A 403 -2.42 5.65 5.83
N LEU A 404 -2.21 4.93 4.73
CA LEU A 404 -2.40 5.41 3.37
C LEU A 404 -3.65 4.78 2.75
N ALA A 405 -4.56 5.59 2.23
CA ALA A 405 -5.78 5.10 1.60
C ALA A 405 -5.48 4.50 0.22
N THR A 406 -5.57 3.19 0.10
CA THR A 406 -5.45 2.49 -1.18
C THR A 406 -6.82 2.47 -1.85
N GLY A 407 -7.06 3.41 -2.75
CA GLY A 407 -8.37 3.63 -3.37
C GLY A 407 -8.70 2.64 -4.49
N TYR A 408 -7.69 1.99 -5.07
CA TYR A 408 -7.87 1.07 -6.18
C TYR A 408 -6.83 -0.05 -6.19
N VAL A 409 -7.27 -1.30 -6.37
CA VAL A 409 -6.41 -2.49 -6.43
C VAL A 409 -6.89 -3.39 -7.57
N LYS A 410 -5.96 -3.81 -8.43
CA LYS A 410 -6.24 -4.73 -9.52
C LYS A 410 -5.07 -5.67 -9.79
N GLU A 411 -5.34 -6.96 -9.91
CA GLU A 411 -4.41 -7.93 -10.46
C GLU A 411 -4.88 -8.40 -11.84
N ILE A 412 -3.98 -8.31 -12.82
CA ILE A 412 -4.20 -8.65 -14.22
C ILE A 412 -3.57 -10.02 -14.48
N TYR A 413 -4.31 -10.92 -15.13
CA TYR A 413 -3.88 -12.30 -15.31
C TYR A 413 -3.51 -12.60 -16.76
N HIS A 414 -2.26 -13.06 -16.95
CA HIS A 414 -1.74 -13.52 -18.23
C HIS A 414 -0.75 -14.68 -18.03
N PRO A 415 -0.80 -15.76 -18.84
CA PRO A 415 0.05 -16.93 -18.65
C PRO A 415 1.55 -16.64 -18.58
N ASN A 416 2.03 -15.68 -19.39
CA ASN A 416 3.47 -15.35 -19.46
C ASN A 416 4.00 -14.62 -18.22
N TYR A 417 3.17 -14.12 -17.30
CA TYR A 417 3.66 -13.65 -16.00
C TYR A 417 4.19 -14.79 -15.12
N VAL A 418 4.03 -16.06 -15.53
CA VAL A 418 4.76 -17.18 -14.94
C VAL A 418 6.28 -17.01 -15.08
N ALA A 419 6.77 -16.20 -16.05
CA ALA A 419 8.17 -15.82 -16.13
C ALA A 419 8.58 -15.00 -14.90
N LYS A 420 7.86 -13.93 -14.63
CA LYS A 420 8.09 -13.02 -13.51
C LYS A 420 6.86 -12.15 -13.32
N ARG A 421 6.44 -11.94 -12.07
CA ARG A 421 5.29 -11.11 -11.76
C ARG A 421 5.57 -9.64 -12.02
N MET A 422 4.50 -8.89 -12.24
CA MET A 422 4.50 -7.44 -12.26
C MET A 422 3.95 -6.91 -10.93
N GLU A 423 4.73 -6.13 -10.19
CA GLU A 423 4.34 -5.46 -8.96
C GLU A 423 4.51 -3.94 -9.14
N ILE A 424 3.39 -3.23 -9.35
CA ILE A 424 3.37 -1.76 -9.50
C ILE A 424 2.59 -1.14 -8.35
N GLY A 425 3.19 -0.15 -7.70
CA GLY A 425 2.52 0.78 -6.80
C GLY A 425 2.49 2.18 -7.40
N ALA A 426 1.35 2.86 -7.34
CA ALA A 426 1.22 4.27 -7.70
C ALA A 426 0.63 5.08 -6.56
N VAL A 427 1.05 6.33 -6.40
CA VAL A 427 0.65 7.18 -5.26
C VAL A 427 0.32 8.61 -5.67
N MET A 428 -0.47 9.29 -4.83
CA MET A 428 -0.80 10.71 -4.91
C MET A 428 -0.29 11.46 -3.67
N GLY A 429 0.43 12.55 -3.88
CA GLY A 429 0.91 13.47 -2.85
C GLY A 429 0.41 14.91 -3.08
N ALA A 430 0.33 15.69 -2.01
CA ALA A 430 -0.01 17.12 -2.11
C ALA A 430 0.66 17.97 -1.03
N ALA A 431 0.97 19.23 -1.37
CA ALA A 431 1.38 20.25 -0.41
C ALA A 431 0.99 21.67 -0.88
N PRO A 432 0.73 22.63 0.03
CA PRO A 432 0.65 24.03 -0.34
C PRO A 432 1.99 24.45 -0.96
N ARG A 433 1.97 25.12 -2.12
CA ARG A 433 3.21 25.53 -2.80
C ARG A 433 4.08 26.42 -1.92
N SER A 434 3.45 27.26 -1.09
CA SER A 434 4.13 28.14 -0.12
C SER A 434 4.84 27.42 1.03
N ALA A 435 4.66 26.10 1.17
CA ALA A 435 5.33 25.27 2.17
C ALA A 435 6.57 24.56 1.59
N VAL A 436 6.77 24.60 0.27
CA VAL A 436 7.89 23.93 -0.41
C VAL A 436 8.87 24.98 -0.91
N ILE A 437 10.10 24.92 -0.40
CA ILE A 437 11.22 25.71 -0.89
C ILE A 437 11.96 24.91 -1.95
N ARG A 438 12.34 25.57 -3.05
CA ARG A 438 13.18 25.02 -4.12
C ARG A 438 14.44 25.86 -4.20
N GLU A 439 15.52 25.35 -3.62
CA GLU A 439 16.84 25.97 -3.61
C GLU A 439 17.91 24.96 -4.04
N ASN A 440 19.11 25.45 -4.36
CA ASN A 440 20.24 24.61 -4.70
C ASN A 440 21.04 24.20 -3.46
N SER A 441 21.89 23.18 -3.63
CA SER A 441 22.86 22.76 -2.63
C SER A 441 24.13 23.60 -2.75
N ASP A 442 24.32 24.54 -1.82
CA ASP A 442 25.44 25.48 -1.83
C ASP A 442 26.61 24.95 -0.99
N PRO A 443 27.88 25.25 -1.35
CA PRO A 443 29.03 24.89 -0.52
C PRO A 443 28.88 25.34 0.94
N GLY A 444 29.06 24.41 1.87
CA GLY A 444 28.85 24.62 3.30
C GLY A 444 27.50 24.13 3.82
N ASP A 445 26.51 23.87 2.96
CA ASP A 445 25.25 23.24 3.35
C ASP A 445 25.49 21.87 4.00
N LEU A 446 24.61 21.52 4.95
CA LEU A 446 24.68 20.28 5.70
C LEU A 446 23.66 19.28 5.18
N ILE A 447 24.07 18.01 5.11
CA ILE A 447 23.19 16.91 4.74
C ILE A 447 22.91 16.04 5.95
N ILE A 448 21.62 15.90 6.24
CA ILE A 448 21.10 15.13 7.36
C ILE A 448 20.52 13.83 6.81
N LEU A 449 20.94 12.70 7.39
CA LEU A 449 20.28 11.41 7.24
C LEU A 449 19.17 11.34 8.29
N LEU A 450 17.93 11.26 7.83
CA LEU A 450 16.72 11.18 8.66
C LEU A 450 16.09 9.79 8.55
N GLY A 451 15.70 9.18 9.67
CA GLY A 451 14.88 7.97 9.69
C GLY A 451 15.59 6.72 10.19
N GLY A 452 15.49 5.62 9.43
CA GLY A 452 15.93 4.28 9.80
C GLY A 452 17.46 4.11 9.92
N ARG A 453 17.88 3.11 10.70
CA ARG A 453 19.30 2.73 10.85
C ARG A 453 19.77 1.81 9.72
N THR A 454 21.07 1.84 9.44
CA THR A 454 21.69 1.11 8.34
C THR A 454 22.09 -0.32 8.75
N GLY A 455 21.70 -1.32 7.97
CA GLY A 455 22.06 -2.75 8.10
C GLY A 455 22.61 -3.32 6.79
N ARG A 456 22.77 -4.65 6.72
CA ARG A 456 23.11 -5.39 5.48
C ARG A 456 21.86 -5.66 4.64
N ASP A 457 21.08 -4.61 4.40
CA ASP A 457 19.81 -4.70 3.70
C ASP A 457 19.99 -4.25 2.24
N GLY A 458 19.56 -5.08 1.29
CA GLY A 458 19.57 -4.75 -0.14
C GLY A 458 20.97 -4.51 -0.73
N ILE A 459 22.05 -5.02 -0.11
CA ILE A 459 23.40 -4.83 -0.67
C ILE A 459 23.49 -5.62 -1.98
N GLY A 460 23.58 -4.89 -3.10
CA GLY A 460 23.51 -5.46 -4.44
C GLY A 460 22.09 -5.62 -4.99
N GLY A 461 21.06 -5.04 -4.37
CA GLY A 461 19.68 -5.09 -4.86
C GLY A 461 19.52 -4.44 -6.24
N ALA A 462 20.05 -3.24 -6.44
CA ALA A 462 20.07 -2.56 -7.73
C ALA A 462 20.74 -3.39 -8.84
N THR A 463 21.88 -4.02 -8.52
CA THR A 463 22.62 -4.85 -9.48
C THR A 463 21.95 -6.20 -9.71
N GLY A 464 21.35 -6.81 -8.68
CA GLY A 464 20.55 -8.04 -8.76
C GLY A 464 19.30 -7.89 -9.62
N SER A 465 18.61 -6.74 -9.51
CA SER A 465 17.43 -6.42 -10.32
C SER A 465 17.71 -6.35 -11.83
N SER A 466 18.98 -6.12 -12.20
CA SER A 466 19.50 -6.05 -13.57
C SER A 466 19.99 -7.41 -14.11
N LYS A 467 19.99 -8.48 -13.29
CA LYS A 467 20.47 -9.83 -13.65
C LYS A 467 19.33 -10.78 -14.05
N VAL A 468 19.66 -11.87 -14.74
CA VAL A 468 18.70 -12.95 -15.06
C VAL A 468 18.51 -13.83 -13.85
N HIS A 469 17.24 -14.12 -13.55
CA HIS A 469 16.89 -15.10 -12.52
C HIS A 469 17.14 -16.51 -13.06
N THR A 470 18.04 -17.24 -12.42
CA THR A 470 18.34 -18.65 -12.71
C THR A 470 18.21 -19.48 -11.44
N THR A 471 18.15 -20.81 -11.55
CA THR A 471 18.07 -21.69 -10.37
C THR A 471 19.27 -21.52 -9.42
N ALA A 472 20.44 -21.11 -9.93
CA ALA A 472 21.66 -20.93 -9.16
C ALA A 472 21.73 -19.59 -8.40
N SER A 473 20.93 -18.58 -8.76
CA SER A 473 20.96 -17.26 -8.09
C SER A 473 20.28 -17.27 -6.71
N LEU A 474 19.41 -18.24 -6.42
CA LEU A 474 18.64 -18.28 -5.17
C LEU A 474 19.51 -18.43 -3.89
N GLU A 475 20.70 -19.03 -4.01
CA GLU A 475 21.60 -19.24 -2.85
C GLU A 475 22.36 -17.97 -2.45
N THR A 476 22.44 -16.95 -3.32
CA THR A 476 23.19 -15.70 -3.08
C THR A 476 22.30 -14.47 -2.82
N CYS A 477 20.99 -14.54 -3.09
CA CYS A 477 20.05 -13.40 -3.01
C CYS A 477 19.58 -13.00 -1.59
N GLY A 478 19.99 -13.69 -0.53
CA GLY A 478 19.55 -13.39 0.85
C GLY A 478 19.84 -11.96 1.33
N ALA A 479 20.93 -11.35 0.84
CA ALA A 479 21.30 -9.97 1.15
C ALA A 479 20.55 -8.91 0.33
N GLU A 480 19.86 -9.31 -0.75
CA GLU A 480 19.13 -8.41 -1.65
C GLU A 480 17.71 -8.10 -1.15
N VAL A 481 17.21 -8.86 -0.16
CA VAL A 481 15.86 -8.70 0.37
C VAL A 481 15.81 -7.63 1.45
N GLN A 482 14.95 -6.64 1.20
CA GLN A 482 14.69 -5.51 2.10
C GLN A 482 13.40 -5.74 2.90
N LYS A 483 13.40 -5.34 4.16
CA LYS A 483 12.19 -5.29 5.01
C LYS A 483 11.92 -3.86 5.44
N GLY A 484 10.70 -3.40 5.18
CA GLY A 484 10.27 -2.08 5.59
C GLY A 484 9.76 -2.02 7.04
N ASN A 485 9.91 -0.86 7.67
CA ASN A 485 9.35 -0.43 8.96
C ASN A 485 8.41 0.77 8.74
N ALA A 486 7.17 0.47 8.34
CA ALA A 486 6.09 1.44 8.09
C ALA A 486 5.88 2.49 9.20
N PRO A 487 5.93 2.16 10.52
CA PRO A 487 5.89 3.15 11.59
C PRO A 487 6.95 4.26 11.49
N THR A 488 8.14 3.96 10.95
CA THR A 488 9.18 4.98 10.72
C THR A 488 8.83 5.88 9.55
N GLU A 489 8.39 5.33 8.42
CA GLU A 489 7.90 6.10 7.25
C GLU A 489 6.80 7.10 7.66
N ARG A 490 5.83 6.65 8.46
CA ARG A 490 4.73 7.48 8.95
C ARG A 490 5.23 8.69 9.75
N LYS A 491 6.23 8.51 10.61
CA LYS A 491 6.81 9.62 11.38
C LYS A 491 7.43 10.66 10.44
N ILE A 492 8.15 10.23 9.41
CA ILE A 492 8.76 11.14 8.42
C ILE A 492 7.66 11.93 7.67
N GLN A 493 6.61 11.26 7.21
CA GLN A 493 5.47 11.93 6.56
C GLN A 493 4.77 12.95 7.47
N ARG A 494 4.59 12.63 8.76
CA ARG A 494 4.00 13.57 9.73
C ARG A 494 4.90 14.79 9.92
N MET A 495 6.21 14.60 10.01
CA MET A 495 7.19 15.67 10.11
C MET A 495 7.18 16.58 8.89
N PHE A 496 7.22 16.02 7.67
CA PHE A 496 7.29 16.79 6.42
C PHE A 496 6.00 17.52 6.08
N ARG A 497 4.85 17.05 6.61
CA ARG A 497 3.56 17.76 6.46
C ARG A 497 3.53 19.11 7.19
N ARG A 498 4.46 19.38 8.12
CA ARG A 498 4.52 20.61 8.92
C ARG A 498 5.21 21.73 8.12
N PRO A 499 4.53 22.84 7.78
CA PRO A 499 5.12 23.93 6.98
C PRO A 499 6.33 24.61 7.64
N GLU A 500 6.43 24.59 8.97
CA GLU A 500 7.61 25.07 9.70
C GLU A 500 8.84 24.17 9.54
N VAL A 501 8.66 22.90 9.17
CA VAL A 501 9.75 21.96 8.90
C VAL A 501 10.09 21.94 7.42
N SER A 502 9.08 21.79 6.56
CA SER A 502 9.28 21.66 5.10
C SER A 502 9.98 22.86 4.49
N ARG A 503 9.82 24.05 5.07
CA ARG A 503 10.49 25.29 4.65
C ARG A 503 11.97 25.37 5.00
N LEU A 504 12.46 24.55 5.93
CA LEU A 504 13.88 24.46 6.26
C LEU A 504 14.66 23.60 5.26
N ILE A 505 13.95 22.85 4.42
CA ILE A 505 14.53 21.90 3.48
C ILE A 505 14.78 22.60 2.15
N LYS A 506 16.05 22.76 1.78
CA LYS A 506 16.45 23.33 0.48
C LYS A 506 16.23 22.32 -0.65
N LYS A 507 16.69 21.10 -0.41
CA LYS A 507 16.65 19.96 -1.33
C LYS A 507 16.55 18.65 -0.54
N CYS A 508 15.92 17.63 -1.12
CA CYS A 508 15.77 16.34 -0.47
C CYS A 508 15.79 15.20 -1.49
N ASN A 509 16.27 14.03 -1.07
CA ASN A 509 16.25 12.81 -1.85
C ASN A 509 15.86 11.63 -0.95
N ASP A 510 15.26 10.59 -1.53
CA ASP A 510 14.99 9.34 -0.81
C ASP A 510 16.20 8.41 -0.84
N PHE A 511 16.27 7.48 0.11
CA PHE A 511 17.21 6.37 0.03
C PHE A 511 16.53 5.16 -0.64
N GLY A 512 16.84 4.97 -1.92
CA GLY A 512 16.51 3.78 -2.69
C GLY A 512 17.74 2.95 -3.04
N ALA A 513 17.94 2.71 -4.33
CA ALA A 513 19.06 1.96 -4.89
C ALA A 513 20.43 2.62 -4.60
N GLY A 514 21.41 1.84 -4.16
CA GLY A 514 22.78 2.29 -3.89
C GLY A 514 23.00 3.17 -2.67
N GLY A 515 21.99 3.33 -1.82
CA GLY A 515 22.17 3.80 -0.45
C GLY A 515 22.79 5.19 -0.33
N VAL A 516 23.74 5.34 0.60
CA VAL A 516 24.41 6.62 0.90
C VAL A 516 25.12 7.18 -0.33
N SER A 517 25.76 6.31 -1.13
CA SER A 517 26.56 6.73 -2.29
C SER A 517 25.73 7.39 -3.40
N VAL A 518 24.49 6.93 -3.60
CA VAL A 518 23.57 7.46 -4.62
C VAL A 518 22.71 8.58 -4.03
N ALA A 519 21.96 8.29 -2.96
CA ALA A 519 20.98 9.21 -2.40
C ALA A 519 21.58 10.55 -1.99
N ILE A 520 22.72 10.52 -1.27
CA ILE A 520 23.46 11.74 -0.92
C ILE A 520 24.25 12.25 -2.12
N GLY A 521 24.84 11.34 -2.90
CA GLY A 521 25.64 11.65 -4.08
C GLY A 521 24.93 12.48 -5.13
N GLU A 522 23.60 12.41 -5.25
CA GLU A 522 22.80 13.16 -6.22
C GLU A 522 22.36 14.56 -5.74
N LEU A 523 22.58 14.88 -4.47
CA LEU A 523 22.11 16.14 -3.91
C LEU A 523 22.97 17.34 -4.34
N ALA A 524 24.27 17.16 -4.56
CA ALA A 524 25.19 18.22 -4.94
C ALA A 524 26.39 17.69 -5.74
N ASP A 525 27.03 18.53 -6.55
CA ASP A 525 28.18 18.14 -7.36
C ASP A 525 29.41 17.76 -6.51
N GLY A 526 29.66 18.50 -5.42
CA GLY A 526 30.76 18.30 -4.48
C GLY A 526 30.28 17.93 -3.08
N LEU A 527 30.76 16.82 -2.54
CA LEU A 527 30.30 16.24 -1.28
C LEU A 527 31.43 15.59 -0.50
N ARG A 528 31.46 15.84 0.82
CA ARG A 528 32.26 15.06 1.76
C ARG A 528 31.36 14.37 2.78
N ILE A 529 31.34 13.05 2.75
CA ILE A 529 30.49 12.18 3.55
C ILE A 529 31.32 11.43 4.60
N ASP A 530 30.86 11.44 5.84
CA ASP A 530 31.48 10.73 6.96
C ASP A 530 30.66 9.48 7.32
N LEU A 531 31.13 8.31 6.90
CA LEU A 531 30.44 7.04 7.12
C LEU A 531 30.47 6.58 8.58
N ASP A 532 31.36 7.13 9.41
CA ASP A 532 31.39 6.81 10.85
C ASP A 532 30.18 7.40 11.59
N LYS A 533 29.55 8.45 11.02
CA LYS A 533 28.34 9.08 11.57
C LYS A 533 27.04 8.39 11.16
N VAL A 534 27.07 7.49 10.18
CA VAL A 534 25.87 6.80 9.70
C VAL A 534 25.32 5.88 10.81
N PRO A 535 24.05 6.04 11.24
CA PRO A 535 23.45 5.18 12.26
C PRO A 535 23.39 3.71 11.81
N LYS A 536 23.71 2.78 12.71
CA LYS A 536 23.85 1.33 12.41
C LYS A 536 22.85 0.50 13.22
N LYS A 537 22.24 -0.52 12.60
CA LYS A 537 21.37 -1.49 13.30
C LYS A 537 22.18 -2.34 14.29
N TYR A 538 23.40 -2.73 13.89
CA TYR A 538 24.32 -3.54 14.67
C TYR A 538 25.78 -3.21 14.30
N ALA A 539 26.72 -3.61 15.15
CA ALA A 539 28.16 -3.47 14.89
C ALA A 539 28.64 -4.44 13.80
N GLY A 540 29.83 -4.21 13.23
CA GLY A 540 30.44 -5.13 12.26
C GLY A 540 30.15 -4.82 10.79
N LEU A 541 29.52 -3.69 10.46
CA LEU A 541 29.39 -3.19 9.08
C LEU A 541 30.69 -2.51 8.64
N ASP A 542 31.24 -2.91 7.49
CA ASP A 542 32.42 -2.25 6.90
C ASP A 542 32.07 -0.97 6.13
N GLY A 543 33.09 -0.23 5.70
CA GLY A 543 32.91 1.03 4.96
C GLY A 543 32.20 0.87 3.60
N THR A 544 32.35 -0.28 2.94
CA THR A 544 31.64 -0.57 1.68
C THR A 544 30.17 -0.83 1.95
N GLU A 545 29.86 -1.68 2.94
CA GLU A 545 28.49 -2.01 3.33
C GLU A 545 27.71 -0.75 3.74
N LEU A 546 28.35 0.17 4.48
CA LEU A 546 27.73 1.46 4.85
C LEU A 546 27.48 2.37 3.64
N ALA A 547 28.36 2.36 2.64
CA ALA A 547 28.24 3.22 1.47
C ALA A 547 27.08 2.81 0.54
N ILE A 548 26.84 1.51 0.37
CA ILE A 548 25.91 0.97 -0.63
C ILE A 548 24.65 0.30 -0.05
N SER A 549 24.49 0.23 1.27
CA SER A 549 23.31 -0.36 1.90
C SER A 549 22.02 0.36 1.52
N GLU A 550 21.01 -0.41 1.12
CA GLU A 550 19.68 0.04 0.68
C GLU A 550 18.64 -0.07 1.80
N SER A 551 19.09 0.03 3.05
CA SER A 551 18.22 0.02 4.23
C SER A 551 17.06 1.03 4.11
N GLN A 552 15.88 0.60 4.53
CA GLN A 552 14.66 1.38 4.63
C GLN A 552 14.49 1.86 6.09
N GLU A 553 13.76 2.92 6.44
CA GLU A 553 13.17 4.03 5.68
C GLU A 553 14.01 5.29 5.92
N ARG A 554 14.73 5.79 4.92
CA ARG A 554 15.68 6.90 5.11
C ARG A 554 15.44 8.01 4.09
N MET A 555 15.68 9.25 4.51
CA MET A 555 15.68 10.45 3.67
C MET A 555 16.99 11.21 3.83
N ALA A 556 17.50 11.79 2.74
CA ALA A 556 18.64 12.70 2.74
C ALA A 556 18.12 14.13 2.60
N VAL A 557 18.42 15.00 3.56
CA VAL A 557 17.86 16.35 3.64
C VAL A 557 18.98 17.38 3.64
N VAL A 558 18.96 18.31 2.68
CA VAL A 558 19.88 19.46 2.60
C VAL A 558 19.28 20.64 3.35
N VAL A 559 20.04 21.19 4.29
CA VAL A 559 19.65 22.37 5.09
C VAL A 559 20.81 23.36 5.19
N ASP A 560 20.46 24.65 5.34
CA ASP A 560 21.43 25.69 5.70
C ASP A 560 22.02 25.40 7.09
N PRO A 561 23.33 25.62 7.33
CA PRO A 561 23.94 25.41 8.64
C PRO A 561 23.22 26.09 9.81
N LYS A 562 22.57 27.25 9.57
CA LYS A 562 21.84 27.99 10.62
C LYS A 562 20.54 27.29 11.04
N ASP A 563 19.95 26.50 10.15
CA ASP A 563 18.65 25.84 10.32
C ASP A 563 18.79 24.38 10.81
N ALA A 564 20.01 23.82 10.76
CA ALA A 564 20.26 22.42 11.08
C ALA A 564 19.88 22.01 12.51
N GLU A 565 20.15 22.84 13.51
CA GLU A 565 19.77 22.52 14.91
C GLU A 565 18.25 22.54 15.11
N GLU A 566 17.54 23.46 14.43
CA GLU A 566 16.09 23.53 14.48
C GLU A 566 15.46 22.30 13.80
N PHE A 567 16.00 21.88 12.65
CA PHE A 567 15.57 20.65 11.97
C PHE A 567 15.74 19.40 12.85
N LEU A 568 16.90 19.25 13.51
CA LEU A 568 17.15 18.12 14.42
C LEU A 568 16.18 18.10 15.61
N LYS A 569 15.82 19.27 16.15
CA LYS A 569 14.82 19.38 17.21
C LYS A 569 13.44 18.91 16.73
N TYR A 570 13.01 19.27 15.52
CA TYR A 570 11.74 18.78 14.96
C TYR A 570 11.74 17.27 14.73
N ALA A 571 12.87 16.67 14.35
CA ALA A 571 13.01 15.21 14.28
C ALA A 571 12.86 14.55 15.66
N GLU A 572 13.45 15.14 16.71
CA GLU A 572 13.30 14.67 18.08
C GLU A 572 11.84 14.75 18.56
N GLU A 573 11.14 15.85 18.27
CA GLU A 573 9.70 16.03 18.58
C GLU A 573 8.83 14.91 17.96
N GLU A 574 9.20 14.45 16.77
CA GLU A 574 8.52 13.37 16.05
C GLU A 574 9.08 11.97 16.33
N ASN A 575 9.97 11.84 17.33
CA ASN A 575 10.58 10.56 17.72
C ASN A 575 11.33 9.87 16.56
N LEU A 576 12.10 10.67 15.80
CA LEU A 576 12.94 10.25 14.68
C LEU A 576 14.42 10.44 15.00
N GLU A 577 15.25 9.53 14.50
CA GLU A 577 16.70 9.71 14.48
C GLU A 577 17.09 10.60 13.29
N ALA A 578 17.95 11.58 13.52
CA ALA A 578 18.48 12.47 12.50
C ALA A 578 19.95 12.78 12.79
N VAL A 579 20.84 12.58 11.82
CA VAL A 579 22.28 12.76 12.00
C VAL A 579 22.88 13.51 10.81
N LYS A 580 23.74 14.50 11.10
CA LYS A 580 24.51 15.23 10.09
C LYS A 580 25.63 14.33 9.57
N VAL A 581 25.53 13.87 8.34
CA VAL A 581 26.45 12.86 7.77
C VAL A 581 27.35 13.41 6.68
N ALA A 582 26.98 14.52 6.04
CA ALA A 582 27.79 15.11 4.96
C ALA A 582 27.71 16.64 4.92
N VAL A 583 28.67 17.23 4.19
CA VAL A 583 28.77 18.66 3.90
C VAL A 583 28.97 18.84 2.40
N VAL A 584 28.28 19.81 1.81
CA VAL A 584 28.46 20.21 0.41
C VAL A 584 29.77 20.97 0.25
N THR A 585 30.57 20.62 -0.75
CA THR A 585 31.90 21.20 -1.00
C THR A 585 31.94 21.93 -2.34
N GLU A 586 32.81 22.94 -2.45
CA GLU A 586 33.04 23.65 -3.71
C GLU A 586 33.74 22.76 -4.76
N GLU A 587 34.63 21.87 -4.31
CA GLU A 587 35.31 20.92 -5.19
C GLU A 587 34.31 19.85 -5.67
N PRO A 588 34.13 19.67 -7.01
CA PRO A 588 33.10 18.79 -7.58
C PRO A 588 33.53 17.31 -7.54
N ARG A 589 33.65 16.77 -6.33
CA ARG A 589 34.05 15.39 -6.05
C ARG A 589 33.13 14.74 -5.03
N LEU A 590 32.91 13.44 -5.18
CA LEU A 590 32.27 12.60 -4.17
C LEU A 590 33.34 11.94 -3.31
N VAL A 591 33.44 12.37 -2.05
CA VAL A 591 34.40 11.83 -1.08
C VAL A 591 33.67 11.15 0.06
N LEU A 592 33.89 9.84 0.26
CA LEU A 592 33.39 9.09 1.42
C LEU A 592 34.58 8.69 2.29
N SER A 593 34.56 9.11 3.57
CA SER A 593 35.56 8.73 4.55
C SER A 593 35.01 7.74 5.58
N TRP A 594 35.83 6.76 5.95
CA TRP A 594 35.55 5.79 7.00
C TRP A 594 36.82 5.54 7.83
N ARG A 595 36.71 5.61 9.15
CA ARG A 595 37.81 5.49 10.12
C ARG A 595 38.99 6.41 9.79
N GLY A 596 38.67 7.63 9.35
CA GLY A 596 39.64 8.66 8.97
C GLY A 596 40.36 8.45 7.63
N ARG A 597 39.98 7.44 6.83
CA ARG A 597 40.53 7.20 5.49
C ARG A 597 39.49 7.47 4.41
N GLU A 598 39.91 8.04 3.28
CA GLU A 598 39.06 8.21 2.09
C GLU A 598 38.99 6.88 1.35
N ILE A 599 37.82 6.23 1.40
CA ILE A 599 37.59 4.96 0.72
C ILE A 599 36.90 5.15 -0.63
N VAL A 600 36.31 6.32 -0.87
CA VAL A 600 35.83 6.77 -2.19
C VAL A 600 36.29 8.19 -2.39
N ASN A 601 36.91 8.46 -3.53
CA ASN A 601 37.26 9.81 -3.96
C ASN A 601 37.20 9.88 -5.49
N LEU A 602 36.03 10.23 -6.01
CA LEU A 602 35.73 10.24 -7.46
C LEU A 602 35.33 11.64 -7.93
N SER A 603 35.77 12.03 -9.13
CA SER A 603 35.30 13.28 -9.75
C SER A 603 33.84 13.19 -10.19
N ARG A 604 33.09 14.28 -10.05
CA ARG A 604 31.70 14.35 -10.52
C ARG A 604 31.60 14.14 -12.03
N ALA A 605 32.56 14.70 -12.78
CA ALA A 605 32.62 14.57 -14.23
C ALA A 605 32.73 13.09 -14.66
N PHE A 606 33.53 12.29 -13.97
CA PHE A 606 33.66 10.86 -14.26
C PHE A 606 32.43 10.06 -13.84
N LEU A 607 31.85 10.33 -12.67
CA LEU A 607 30.61 9.68 -12.24
C LEU A 607 29.47 9.84 -13.27
N ASN A 608 29.41 11.00 -13.93
CA ASN A 608 28.40 11.34 -14.93
C ASN A 608 28.66 10.78 -16.34
N THR A 609 29.73 10.01 -16.60
CA THR A 609 29.99 9.45 -17.94
C THR A 609 29.05 8.31 -18.33
N ASN A 610 28.35 7.69 -17.35
CA ASN A 610 27.46 6.54 -17.53
C ASN A 610 28.14 5.30 -18.13
N GLY A 611 29.44 5.12 -17.86
CA GLY A 611 30.20 3.98 -18.38
C GLY A 611 30.58 4.14 -19.85
N ALA A 612 30.81 3.01 -20.52
CA ALA A 612 31.18 2.96 -21.93
C ALA A 612 29.95 3.15 -22.84
N HIS A 613 30.14 3.88 -23.94
CA HIS A 613 29.09 4.08 -24.97
C HIS A 613 28.56 2.75 -25.51
N GLN A 614 27.24 2.62 -25.59
CA GLN A 614 26.54 1.41 -26.06
C GLN A 614 25.72 1.72 -27.31
N GLU A 615 25.74 0.78 -28.25
CA GLU A 615 25.08 0.89 -29.54
C GLU A 615 24.40 -0.44 -29.88
N THR A 616 23.25 -0.38 -30.54
CA THR A 616 22.52 -1.56 -31.02
C THR A 616 21.66 -1.21 -32.24
N ASP A 617 21.07 -2.23 -32.86
CA ASP A 617 20.14 -2.11 -33.97
C ASP A 617 18.75 -2.60 -33.53
N VAL A 618 17.69 -2.11 -34.19
CA VAL A 618 16.31 -2.54 -33.92
C VAL A 618 15.69 -3.13 -35.17
N PHE A 619 15.13 -4.32 -35.03
CA PHE A 619 14.25 -4.90 -36.03
C PHE A 619 12.80 -4.90 -35.51
N VAL A 620 11.96 -4.04 -36.07
CA VAL A 620 10.56 -3.86 -35.64
C VAL A 620 9.69 -4.93 -36.29
N GLU A 621 9.17 -5.82 -35.45
CA GLU A 621 8.20 -6.84 -35.82
C GLU A 621 6.83 -6.19 -36.03
N ILE A 622 6.24 -6.42 -37.21
CA ILE A 622 4.95 -5.84 -37.58
C ILE A 622 3.84 -6.88 -37.32
N PRO A 623 2.77 -6.53 -36.60
CA PRO A 623 1.66 -7.44 -36.35
C PRO A 623 0.87 -7.72 -37.65
N SER A 624 0.22 -8.89 -37.69
CA SER A 624 -0.78 -9.26 -38.69
C SER A 624 -2.20 -9.02 -38.19
N ARG A 625 -3.18 -9.02 -39.09
CA ARG A 625 -4.61 -9.03 -38.73
C ARG A 625 -5.01 -10.31 -38.00
N GLU A 626 -4.39 -11.44 -38.34
CA GLU A 626 -4.60 -12.70 -37.62
C GLU A 626 -4.20 -12.58 -36.14
N GLY A 627 -5.08 -13.00 -35.24
CA GLY A 627 -4.85 -12.94 -33.79
C GLY A 627 -5.05 -11.55 -33.19
N ASN A 628 -5.69 -10.64 -33.90
CA ASN A 628 -6.02 -9.31 -33.41
C ASN A 628 -6.97 -9.36 -32.22
N ALA A 629 -6.48 -8.94 -31.06
CA ALA A 629 -7.21 -8.94 -29.79
C ALA A 629 -8.32 -7.87 -29.70
N LEU A 630 -8.43 -7.00 -30.70
CA LEU A 630 -9.48 -5.97 -30.83
C LEU A 630 -10.63 -6.41 -31.74
N GLU A 631 -10.53 -7.59 -32.36
CA GLU A 631 -11.57 -8.08 -33.26
C GLU A 631 -12.91 -8.25 -32.53
N ARG A 632 -13.98 -7.85 -33.22
CA ARG A 632 -15.34 -8.12 -32.80
C ARG A 632 -15.51 -9.63 -32.59
N SER A 633 -16.20 -10.00 -31.52
CA SER A 633 -16.46 -11.40 -31.18
C SER A 633 -17.12 -12.15 -32.35
N GLY A 634 -16.72 -13.40 -32.54
CA GLY A 634 -17.36 -14.33 -33.47
C GLY A 634 -18.78 -14.72 -33.04
N ASP A 635 -19.44 -15.56 -33.83
CA ASP A 635 -20.83 -15.99 -33.56
C ASP A 635 -20.99 -16.59 -32.16
N ILE A 636 -22.05 -16.16 -31.45
CA ILE A 636 -22.33 -16.57 -30.06
C ILE A 636 -23.55 -17.51 -30.06
N PRO A 637 -23.34 -18.84 -30.02
CA PRO A 637 -24.45 -19.80 -30.06
C PRO A 637 -25.23 -19.87 -28.75
N ASP A 638 -24.57 -19.62 -27.62
CA ASP A 638 -25.17 -19.63 -26.28
C ASP A 638 -24.74 -18.39 -25.51
N VAL A 639 -25.61 -17.37 -25.51
CA VAL A 639 -25.37 -16.10 -24.83
C VAL A 639 -25.33 -16.29 -23.31
N LYS A 640 -26.15 -17.19 -22.75
CA LYS A 640 -26.17 -17.41 -21.30
C LYS A 640 -24.83 -17.97 -20.83
N GLN A 641 -24.37 -19.06 -21.45
CA GLN A 641 -23.11 -19.68 -21.06
C GLN A 641 -21.95 -18.72 -21.27
N LYS A 642 -21.90 -18.02 -22.43
CA LYS A 642 -20.83 -17.05 -22.70
C LYS A 642 -20.79 -15.91 -21.68
N TRP A 643 -21.95 -15.43 -21.22
CA TRP A 643 -22.03 -14.40 -20.18
C TRP A 643 -21.47 -14.87 -18.84
N LEU A 644 -21.85 -16.08 -18.41
CA LEU A 644 -21.33 -16.68 -17.18
C LEU A 644 -19.82 -16.95 -17.27
N ASP A 645 -19.34 -17.47 -18.41
CA ASP A 645 -17.92 -17.70 -18.64
C ASP A 645 -17.12 -16.39 -18.63
N THR A 646 -17.65 -15.33 -19.26
CA THR A 646 -17.04 -14.00 -19.23
C THR A 646 -16.98 -13.47 -17.80
N LEU A 647 -18.00 -13.65 -16.96
CA LEU A 647 -17.96 -13.23 -15.55
C LEU A 647 -16.97 -14.06 -14.72
N ALA A 648 -16.78 -15.33 -15.06
CA ALA A 648 -15.85 -16.23 -14.39
C ALA A 648 -14.38 -16.07 -14.84
N ASP A 649 -14.11 -15.38 -15.95
CA ASP A 649 -12.75 -15.12 -16.45
C ASP A 649 -11.89 -14.40 -15.39
N LEU A 650 -10.62 -14.80 -15.25
CA LEU A 650 -9.72 -14.24 -14.24
C LEU A 650 -9.61 -12.70 -14.31
N ASN A 651 -9.72 -12.10 -15.50
CA ASN A 651 -9.63 -10.65 -15.68
C ASN A 651 -10.99 -9.93 -15.50
N ALA A 652 -12.09 -10.66 -15.39
CA ALA A 652 -13.44 -10.12 -15.17
C ALA A 652 -13.99 -10.38 -13.77
N CYS A 653 -13.68 -11.54 -13.20
CA CYS A 653 -14.18 -12.05 -11.93
C CYS A 653 -13.90 -11.10 -10.76
N SER A 654 -14.63 -11.30 -9.66
CA SER A 654 -14.53 -10.46 -8.48
C SER A 654 -13.17 -10.64 -7.81
N GLN A 655 -12.48 -9.53 -7.59
CA GLN A 655 -11.26 -9.47 -6.79
C GLN A 655 -11.52 -8.87 -5.40
N LYS A 656 -12.79 -8.85 -4.95
CA LYS A 656 -13.21 -8.19 -3.71
C LYS A 656 -12.43 -8.67 -2.49
N GLY A 657 -12.17 -9.98 -2.37
CA GLY A 657 -11.39 -10.54 -1.28
C GLY A 657 -9.93 -10.06 -1.23
N LEU A 658 -9.33 -9.74 -2.38
CA LEU A 658 -8.01 -9.09 -2.48
C LEU A 658 -8.12 -7.62 -2.07
N VAL A 659 -9.08 -6.88 -2.65
CA VAL A 659 -9.24 -5.44 -2.44
C VAL A 659 -9.52 -5.09 -0.97
N GLU A 660 -10.34 -5.89 -0.28
CA GLU A 660 -10.68 -5.68 1.14
C GLU A 660 -9.49 -5.82 2.09
N MET A 661 -8.33 -6.32 1.64
CA MET A 661 -7.12 -6.33 2.45
C MET A 661 -6.54 -4.92 2.67
N PHE A 662 -6.90 -3.96 1.83
CA PHE A 662 -6.31 -2.62 1.78
C PHE A 662 -7.26 -1.56 2.37
N ASP A 663 -6.78 -0.76 3.31
CA ASP A 663 -7.55 0.37 3.85
C ASP A 663 -7.82 1.39 2.75
N SER A 664 -9.08 1.73 2.52
CA SER A 664 -9.50 2.68 1.49
C SER A 664 -10.20 3.91 2.07
N SER A 665 -10.20 4.08 3.40
CA SER A 665 -11.02 5.09 4.10
C SER A 665 -10.23 6.05 4.99
N ILE A 666 -9.00 5.68 5.38
CA ILE A 666 -8.14 6.49 6.24
C ILE A 666 -7.87 7.90 5.66
N GLY A 667 -7.80 8.92 6.52
CA GLY A 667 -7.65 10.32 6.11
C GLY A 667 -8.97 11.05 5.87
N ALA A 668 -10.11 10.34 5.92
CA ALA A 668 -11.46 10.88 5.70
C ALA A 668 -11.59 11.66 4.38
N GLY A 669 -10.87 11.23 3.34
CA GLY A 669 -10.74 11.93 2.06
C GLY A 669 -11.20 11.14 0.84
N SER A 670 -11.41 9.83 0.95
CA SER A 670 -11.84 8.99 -0.18
C SER A 670 -13.25 9.33 -0.62
N VAL A 671 -13.38 9.85 -1.84
CA VAL A 671 -14.67 10.19 -2.43
C VAL A 671 -15.36 8.91 -2.89
N LEU A 672 -14.61 8.02 -3.53
CA LEU A 672 -15.08 6.70 -3.94
C LEU A 672 -14.46 5.62 -3.05
N MET A 673 -15.31 4.76 -2.49
CA MET A 673 -14.88 3.47 -1.96
C MET A 673 -14.66 2.50 -3.13
N PRO A 674 -13.75 1.50 -3.03
CA PRO A 674 -13.42 0.63 -4.16
C PRO A 674 -14.63 -0.13 -4.74
N TYR A 675 -15.61 -0.44 -3.89
CA TYR A 675 -16.89 -1.01 -4.28
C TYR A 675 -18.07 -0.18 -3.78
N GLY A 676 -19.01 0.15 -4.68
CA GLY A 676 -20.18 0.98 -4.41
C GLY A 676 -21.52 0.22 -4.41
N GLY A 677 -22.58 0.95 -4.06
CA GLY A 677 -23.95 0.46 -3.93
C GLY A 677 -24.33 -0.02 -2.53
N LYS A 678 -25.62 -0.26 -2.28
CA LYS A 678 -26.17 -0.79 -1.00
C LYS A 678 -25.41 -2.04 -0.52
N TYR A 679 -25.04 -2.90 -1.47
CA TYR A 679 -24.32 -4.17 -1.27
C TYR A 679 -22.80 -4.07 -1.59
N GLN A 680 -22.26 -2.91 -1.98
CA GLN A 680 -20.80 -2.79 -2.21
C GLN A 680 -20.24 -3.90 -3.13
N LEU A 681 -20.95 -4.16 -4.24
CA LEU A 681 -20.62 -5.17 -5.25
C LEU A 681 -20.33 -4.55 -6.62
N THR A 682 -20.52 -3.25 -6.82
CA THR A 682 -20.10 -2.57 -8.06
C THR A 682 -18.67 -2.06 -7.93
N GLU A 683 -17.76 -2.63 -8.72
CA GLU A 683 -16.35 -2.22 -8.82
C GLU A 683 -16.24 -0.80 -9.42
N THR A 684 -15.49 0.09 -8.76
CA THR A 684 -15.09 1.38 -9.35
C THR A 684 -13.98 1.19 -10.40
N GLN A 685 -13.70 2.19 -11.24
CA GLN A 685 -12.64 2.10 -12.27
C GLN A 685 -11.52 3.13 -12.11
N SER A 686 -11.61 3.97 -11.08
CA SER A 686 -10.61 4.99 -10.74
C SER A 686 -10.66 5.26 -9.25
N MET A 687 -9.53 5.61 -8.67
CA MET A 687 -9.52 6.14 -7.30
C MET A 687 -9.75 7.64 -7.32
N VAL A 688 -10.57 8.13 -6.38
CA VAL A 688 -10.88 9.56 -6.26
C VAL A 688 -10.85 9.96 -4.80
N ALA A 689 -10.07 11.00 -4.48
CA ALA A 689 -9.95 11.53 -3.13
C ALA A 689 -9.87 13.06 -3.11
N LYS A 690 -10.31 13.65 -2.01
CA LYS A 690 -10.18 15.08 -1.73
C LYS A 690 -8.72 15.42 -1.42
N VAL A 691 -8.27 16.60 -1.84
CA VAL A 691 -6.94 17.10 -1.47
C VAL A 691 -6.86 17.27 0.06
N PRO A 692 -5.83 16.75 0.75
CA PRO A 692 -5.80 16.64 2.22
C PRO A 692 -5.40 17.95 2.92
N VAL A 693 -6.25 18.98 2.84
CA VAL A 693 -6.01 20.30 3.44
C VAL A 693 -5.89 20.20 4.98
N PRO A 694 -4.83 20.78 5.61
CA PRO A 694 -4.62 20.71 7.06
C PRO A 694 -5.74 21.34 7.91
N SER A 695 -6.32 22.43 7.41
CA SER A 695 -7.42 23.17 8.04
C SER A 695 -8.44 23.58 6.98
N GLY A 696 -9.71 23.68 7.39
CA GLY A 696 -10.81 23.98 6.47
C GLY A 696 -11.31 22.78 5.68
N ASN A 697 -12.17 23.06 4.72
CA ASN A 697 -12.73 22.09 3.78
C ASN A 697 -12.34 22.46 2.35
N THR A 698 -12.21 21.45 1.50
CA THR A 698 -12.03 21.61 0.07
C THR A 698 -13.07 20.80 -0.68
N ASN A 699 -13.44 21.24 -1.88
CA ASN A 699 -14.17 20.44 -2.85
C ASN A 699 -13.28 19.95 -4.00
N THR A 700 -11.99 20.31 -4.01
CA THR A 700 -11.03 19.84 -5.01
C THR A 700 -10.69 18.38 -4.77
N VAL A 701 -10.77 17.57 -5.82
CA VAL A 701 -10.47 16.14 -5.80
C VAL A 701 -9.42 15.82 -6.85
N THR A 702 -8.60 14.81 -6.58
CA THR A 702 -7.74 14.18 -7.59
C THR A 702 -8.35 12.85 -8.00
N MET A 703 -8.26 12.55 -9.29
CA MET A 703 -8.67 11.28 -9.87
C MET A 703 -7.43 10.60 -10.45
N MET A 704 -7.27 9.30 -10.19
CA MET A 704 -6.27 8.49 -10.90
C MET A 704 -6.91 7.21 -11.42
N SER A 705 -6.65 6.92 -12.69
CA SER A 705 -7.02 5.66 -13.36
C SER A 705 -5.77 4.99 -13.94
N TYR A 706 -5.93 3.77 -14.43
CA TYR A 706 -4.92 3.09 -15.24
C TYR A 706 -5.54 2.52 -16.52
N GLY A 707 -4.72 2.21 -17.52
CA GLY A 707 -5.11 1.44 -18.70
C GLY A 707 -3.97 0.52 -19.13
N PHE A 708 -4.30 -0.73 -19.44
CA PHE A 708 -3.38 -1.78 -19.89
C PHE A 708 -4.14 -3.10 -20.11
N ASP A 709 -3.97 -3.72 -21.28
CA ASP A 709 -4.36 -5.12 -21.52
C ASP A 709 -3.17 -5.93 -22.09
N PRO A 710 -2.79 -7.05 -21.46
CA PRO A 710 -1.62 -7.82 -21.86
C PRO A 710 -1.84 -8.62 -23.16
N TYR A 711 -3.09 -8.90 -23.55
CA TYR A 711 -3.40 -9.64 -24.78
C TYR A 711 -3.31 -8.72 -26.00
N VAL A 712 -3.85 -7.50 -25.92
CA VAL A 712 -3.66 -6.46 -26.95
C VAL A 712 -2.18 -6.14 -27.11
N SER A 713 -1.47 -5.98 -26.00
CA SER A 713 -0.05 -5.64 -26.02
C SER A 713 0.82 -6.80 -26.58
N SER A 714 0.45 -8.06 -26.29
CA SER A 714 1.13 -9.24 -26.85
C SER A 714 0.89 -9.43 -28.35
N TRP A 715 -0.30 -9.06 -28.85
CA TRP A 715 -0.57 -9.03 -30.29
C TRP A 715 0.18 -7.89 -30.98
N SER A 716 0.05 -6.66 -30.46
CA SER A 716 0.74 -5.50 -30.97
C SER A 716 1.12 -4.55 -29.84
N PRO A 717 2.41 -4.42 -29.48
CA PRO A 717 2.85 -3.48 -28.46
C PRO A 717 2.49 -2.02 -28.79
N TYR A 718 2.48 -1.67 -30.08
CA TYR A 718 2.06 -0.34 -30.55
C TYR A 718 0.58 -0.07 -30.23
N HIS A 719 -0.34 -0.97 -30.61
CA HIS A 719 -1.75 -0.81 -30.30
C HIS A 719 -2.01 -0.94 -28.79
N GLY A 720 -1.31 -1.85 -28.11
CA GLY A 720 -1.36 -2.00 -26.66
C GLY A 720 -1.10 -0.68 -25.93
N ALA A 721 -0.08 0.08 -26.34
CA ALA A 721 0.19 1.40 -25.78
C ALA A 721 -0.89 2.44 -26.13
N VAL A 722 -1.39 2.45 -27.37
CA VAL A 722 -2.48 3.36 -27.79
C VAL A 722 -3.76 3.12 -26.99
N TYR A 723 -4.14 1.86 -26.79
CA TYR A 723 -5.33 1.50 -26.03
C TYR A 723 -5.12 1.60 -24.52
N ALA A 724 -3.91 1.41 -24.00
CA ALA A 724 -3.58 1.73 -22.61
C ALA A 724 -3.86 3.21 -22.31
N VAL A 725 -3.44 4.13 -23.18
CA VAL A 725 -3.73 5.58 -23.05
C VAL A 725 -5.23 5.86 -23.23
N THR A 726 -5.88 5.22 -24.21
CA THR A 726 -7.31 5.45 -24.49
C THR A 726 -8.20 4.95 -23.35
N GLU A 727 -7.91 3.79 -22.78
CA GLU A 727 -8.64 3.19 -21.66
C GLU A 727 -8.47 4.01 -20.37
N SER A 728 -7.25 4.46 -20.06
CA SER A 728 -7.02 5.29 -18.87
C SER A 728 -7.78 6.62 -18.95
N ILE A 729 -7.84 7.27 -20.12
CA ILE A 729 -8.68 8.44 -20.37
C ILE A 729 -10.17 8.11 -20.18
N ALA A 730 -10.65 7.04 -20.81
CA ALA A 730 -12.06 6.65 -20.76
C ALA A 730 -12.55 6.42 -19.33
N ARG A 731 -11.72 5.82 -18.47
CA ARG A 731 -12.03 5.62 -17.05
C ARG A 731 -12.13 6.93 -16.26
N ILE A 732 -11.27 7.91 -16.54
CA ILE A 732 -11.38 9.26 -15.96
C ILE A 732 -12.68 9.93 -16.40
N VAL A 733 -13.00 9.87 -17.70
CA VAL A 733 -14.25 10.43 -18.26
C VAL A 733 -15.47 9.75 -17.67
N ALA A 734 -15.48 8.41 -17.53
CA ALA A 734 -16.57 7.66 -16.90
C ALA A 734 -16.81 8.08 -15.44
N CYS A 735 -15.75 8.52 -14.74
CA CYS A 735 -15.85 9.04 -13.38
C CYS A 735 -16.20 10.54 -13.32
N GLY A 736 -16.47 11.18 -14.46
CA GLY A 736 -16.85 12.60 -14.57
C GLY A 736 -15.69 13.57 -14.80
N GLY A 737 -14.46 13.08 -14.87
CA GLY A 737 -13.26 13.89 -15.09
C GLY A 737 -13.20 14.56 -16.47
N ASP A 738 -12.39 15.59 -16.58
CA ASP A 738 -12.21 16.36 -17.81
C ASP A 738 -10.95 15.92 -18.55
N TYR A 739 -11.09 15.20 -19.67
CA TYR A 739 -9.95 14.61 -20.38
C TYR A 739 -8.86 15.63 -20.74
N ARG A 740 -9.21 16.91 -20.94
CA ARG A 740 -8.28 17.99 -21.33
C ARG A 740 -7.23 18.32 -20.28
N LYS A 741 -7.50 17.96 -19.01
CA LYS A 741 -6.63 18.25 -17.86
C LYS A 741 -5.75 17.08 -17.48
N ILE A 742 -5.90 15.93 -18.14
CA ILE A 742 -5.17 14.72 -17.81
C ILE A 742 -3.66 14.92 -17.99
N ARG A 743 -2.89 14.41 -17.03
CA ARG A 743 -1.45 14.18 -17.15
C ARG A 743 -1.15 12.71 -16.94
N PHE A 744 -0.20 12.18 -17.69
CA PHE A 744 0.18 10.78 -17.57
C PHE A 744 1.48 10.57 -16.81
N THR A 745 1.61 9.36 -16.28
CA THR A 745 2.90 8.72 -16.01
C THR A 745 2.83 7.28 -16.53
N PHE A 746 3.91 6.82 -17.16
CA PHE A 746 3.94 5.49 -17.81
C PHE A 746 4.82 4.51 -17.05
N GLN A 747 4.41 3.24 -17.04
CA GLN A 747 5.21 2.15 -16.50
C GLN A 747 5.54 1.15 -17.58
N GLU A 748 6.82 1.02 -17.92
CA GLU A 748 7.32 0.04 -18.86
C GLU A 748 7.81 -1.23 -18.13
N TYR A 749 7.39 -2.40 -18.62
CA TYR A 749 7.93 -3.67 -18.17
C TYR A 749 8.07 -4.64 -19.35
N PHE A 750 9.32 -4.94 -19.70
CA PHE A 750 9.64 -5.77 -20.86
C PHE A 750 10.63 -6.88 -20.51
N ARG A 751 10.74 -7.81 -21.44
CA ARG A 751 11.77 -8.84 -21.44
C ARG A 751 13.18 -8.25 -21.42
N ARG A 752 14.17 -9.06 -21.03
CA ARG A 752 15.58 -8.62 -21.03
C ARG A 752 16.10 -8.33 -22.43
N MET A 753 16.81 -7.23 -22.63
CA MET A 753 17.47 -6.90 -23.90
C MET A 753 18.75 -7.71 -24.13
N SER A 754 19.11 -7.93 -25.39
CA SER A 754 20.40 -8.51 -25.80
C SER A 754 20.90 -7.83 -27.08
N GLU A 755 22.01 -8.31 -27.65
CA GLU A 755 22.51 -7.85 -28.95
C GLU A 755 21.57 -8.23 -30.12
N ASP A 756 20.54 -9.06 -29.89
CA ASP A 756 19.55 -9.42 -30.90
C ASP A 756 18.57 -8.25 -31.17
N PRO A 757 18.58 -7.67 -32.38
CA PRO A 757 17.70 -6.55 -32.75
C PRO A 757 16.19 -6.82 -32.57
N HIS A 758 15.75 -8.09 -32.60
CA HIS A 758 14.34 -8.44 -32.42
C HIS A 758 13.85 -8.22 -30.99
N ARG A 759 14.73 -8.33 -29.99
CA ARG A 759 14.32 -8.13 -28.58
C ARG A 759 13.95 -6.68 -28.29
N TRP A 760 14.55 -5.73 -29.01
CA TRP A 760 14.26 -4.30 -28.95
C TRP A 760 12.96 -3.88 -29.64
N SER A 761 12.37 -4.76 -30.46
CA SER A 761 11.11 -4.52 -31.18
C SER A 761 9.96 -4.07 -30.26
N GLN A 762 9.73 -4.82 -29.17
CA GLN A 762 8.60 -4.61 -28.27
C GLN A 762 8.62 -3.25 -27.55
N PRO A 763 9.68 -2.89 -26.81
CA PRO A 763 9.75 -1.58 -26.16
C PRO A 763 9.71 -0.44 -27.18
N PHE A 764 10.40 -0.59 -28.32
CA PHE A 764 10.42 0.42 -29.37
C PHE A 764 9.01 0.68 -29.96
N ALA A 765 8.29 -0.38 -30.31
CA ALA A 765 6.93 -0.29 -30.86
C ALA A 765 5.93 0.26 -29.84
N ALA A 766 6.02 -0.14 -28.57
CA ALA A 766 5.16 0.39 -27.50
C ALA A 766 5.38 1.89 -27.28
N LEU A 767 6.64 2.34 -27.21
CA LEU A 767 6.95 3.77 -27.06
C LEU A 767 6.52 4.60 -28.27
N LEU A 768 6.59 4.06 -29.49
CA LEU A 768 6.01 4.72 -30.67
C LEU A 768 4.48 4.82 -30.57
N GLY A 769 3.80 3.79 -30.07
CA GLY A 769 2.35 3.83 -29.84
C GLY A 769 1.98 4.90 -28.81
N ALA A 770 2.70 4.94 -27.69
CA ALA A 770 2.53 5.95 -26.65
C ALA A 770 2.84 7.37 -27.18
N TYR A 771 3.85 7.52 -28.02
CA TYR A 771 4.17 8.78 -28.70
C TYR A 771 3.00 9.25 -29.59
N ALA A 772 2.45 8.36 -30.42
CA ALA A 772 1.32 8.65 -31.28
C ALA A 772 0.08 9.05 -30.48
N ALA A 773 -0.26 8.30 -29.42
CA ALA A 773 -1.43 8.57 -28.59
C ALA A 773 -1.31 9.90 -27.84
N GLN A 774 -0.15 10.20 -27.22
CA GLN A 774 0.08 11.48 -26.53
C GLN A 774 -0.10 12.67 -27.49
N LEU A 775 0.49 12.62 -28.69
CA LEU A 775 0.35 13.69 -29.66
C LEU A 775 -1.06 13.77 -30.25
N GLY A 776 -1.70 12.62 -30.49
CA GLY A 776 -3.06 12.51 -31.02
C GLY A 776 -4.09 13.13 -30.09
N TYR A 777 -4.02 12.82 -28.80
CA TYR A 777 -4.87 13.39 -27.76
C TYR A 777 -4.40 14.78 -27.28
N GLY A 778 -3.15 15.15 -27.57
CA GLY A 778 -2.57 16.41 -27.10
C GLY A 778 -2.31 16.44 -25.58
N LEU A 779 -2.09 15.28 -24.96
CA LEU A 779 -1.96 15.10 -23.52
C LEU A 779 -0.58 14.50 -23.19
N PRO A 780 0.25 15.16 -22.35
CA PRO A 780 1.61 14.72 -22.09
C PRO A 780 1.73 13.73 -20.92
N SER A 781 2.64 12.77 -21.05
CA SER A 781 3.23 12.04 -19.93
C SER A 781 4.36 12.87 -19.32
N ILE A 782 4.31 13.12 -18.01
CA ILE A 782 5.29 13.96 -17.29
C ILE A 782 6.18 13.17 -16.35
N GLY A 783 6.05 11.84 -16.36
CA GLY A 783 6.96 10.93 -15.69
C GLY A 783 6.79 9.50 -16.19
N GLY A 784 7.59 8.61 -15.62
CA GLY A 784 7.50 7.20 -15.88
C GLY A 784 8.63 6.43 -15.22
N LYS A 785 8.63 5.11 -15.44
CA LYS A 785 9.68 4.21 -14.96
C LYS A 785 9.70 2.94 -15.78
N ASP A 786 10.88 2.40 -15.99
CA ASP A 786 11.09 1.20 -16.77
C ASP A 786 11.69 0.03 -15.97
N SER A 787 11.40 -1.18 -16.42
CA SER A 787 11.99 -2.43 -15.92
C SER A 787 12.27 -3.38 -17.09
N MET A 788 13.55 -3.58 -17.40
CA MET A 788 13.99 -4.38 -18.57
C MET A 788 14.48 -5.79 -18.16
N SER A 789 13.92 -6.40 -17.12
CA SER A 789 14.36 -7.69 -16.59
C SER A 789 13.28 -8.78 -16.51
N GLY A 790 12.24 -8.67 -17.36
CA GLY A 790 11.10 -9.58 -17.41
C GLY A 790 11.35 -10.90 -18.15
N THR A 791 12.41 -11.62 -17.81
CA THR A 791 12.73 -12.94 -18.40
C THR A 791 13.14 -13.93 -17.32
N PHE A 792 12.61 -15.16 -17.38
CA PHE A 792 13.04 -16.30 -16.57
C PHE A 792 13.36 -17.48 -17.48
N ASN A 793 14.63 -17.88 -17.52
CA ASN A 793 15.16 -18.79 -18.55
C ASN A 793 14.75 -18.31 -19.96
N ASP A 794 13.98 -19.10 -20.70
CA ASP A 794 13.52 -18.79 -22.06
C ASP A 794 12.08 -18.21 -22.12
N ILE A 795 11.47 -17.92 -20.96
CA ILE A 795 10.10 -17.39 -20.87
C ILE A 795 10.18 -15.87 -20.63
N ASP A 796 9.54 -15.11 -21.52
CA ASP A 796 9.44 -13.65 -21.44
C ASP A 796 8.07 -13.23 -20.91
N VAL A 797 8.02 -12.16 -20.11
CA VAL A 797 6.77 -11.52 -19.68
C VAL A 797 6.02 -10.92 -20.88
N PRO A 798 4.69 -10.72 -20.82
CA PRO A 798 4.00 -9.98 -21.87
C PRO A 798 4.55 -8.54 -21.95
N PRO A 799 4.70 -7.97 -23.17
CA PRO A 799 5.16 -6.59 -23.33
C PRO A 799 4.17 -5.65 -22.64
N THR A 800 4.66 -4.87 -21.69
CA THR A 800 3.80 -4.11 -20.79
C THR A 800 4.16 -2.62 -20.83
N LEU A 801 3.18 -1.80 -21.20
CA LEU A 801 3.17 -0.36 -20.99
C LEU A 801 1.85 -0.01 -20.30
N VAL A 802 1.92 0.36 -19.02
CA VAL A 802 0.75 0.79 -18.26
C VAL A 802 0.66 2.31 -18.31
N SER A 803 -0.51 2.83 -18.71
CA SER A 803 -0.82 4.25 -18.67
C SER A 803 -1.53 4.58 -17.37
N PHE A 804 -0.95 5.42 -16.50
CA PHE A 804 -1.67 6.01 -15.38
C PHE A 804 -2.09 7.44 -15.76
N ALA A 805 -3.38 7.73 -15.66
CA ALA A 805 -3.95 9.05 -15.96
C ALA A 805 -4.36 9.76 -14.69
N VAL A 806 -3.95 11.02 -14.52
CA VAL A 806 -4.29 11.86 -13.37
C VAL A 806 -5.06 13.09 -13.82
N ASP A 807 -6.20 13.35 -13.18
CA ASP A 807 -7.04 14.54 -13.37
C ASP A 807 -7.32 15.26 -12.04
N VAL A 808 -7.61 16.55 -12.10
CA VAL A 808 -8.10 17.34 -10.97
C VAL A 808 -9.48 17.91 -11.29
N ALA A 809 -10.44 17.57 -10.43
CA ALA A 809 -11.85 17.90 -10.58
C ALA A 809 -12.43 18.41 -9.25
N ARG A 810 -13.76 18.53 -9.17
CA ARG A 810 -14.49 18.84 -7.94
C ARG A 810 -15.36 17.66 -7.52
N VAL A 811 -15.69 17.57 -6.23
CA VAL A 811 -16.58 16.54 -5.67
C VAL A 811 -17.89 16.40 -6.46
N GLN A 812 -18.49 17.53 -6.84
CA GLN A 812 -19.75 17.57 -7.59
C GLN A 812 -19.65 17.03 -9.03
N ASP A 813 -18.44 16.94 -9.57
CA ASP A 813 -18.19 16.48 -10.95
C ASP A 813 -18.17 14.95 -11.01
N VAL A 814 -18.04 14.28 -9.86
CA VAL A 814 -17.80 12.83 -9.78
C VAL A 814 -19.06 12.03 -10.13
N ILE A 815 -18.90 11.08 -11.06
CA ILE A 815 -19.93 10.10 -11.44
C ILE A 815 -19.55 8.71 -10.89
N THR A 816 -20.53 8.00 -10.34
CA THR A 816 -20.35 6.66 -9.78
C THR A 816 -20.93 5.58 -10.70
N PRO A 817 -20.33 4.37 -10.75
CA PRO A 817 -20.68 3.34 -11.72
C PRO A 817 -21.96 2.55 -11.41
N GLU A 818 -22.42 2.51 -10.16
CA GLU A 818 -23.58 1.70 -9.80
C GLU A 818 -24.87 2.25 -10.41
N LEU A 819 -25.70 1.36 -10.96
CA LEU A 819 -27.03 1.68 -11.50
C LEU A 819 -27.93 2.15 -10.37
N LYS A 820 -28.67 3.23 -10.60
CA LYS A 820 -29.38 3.96 -9.54
C LYS A 820 -30.88 3.73 -9.56
N ASN A 821 -31.52 3.72 -10.73
CA ASN A 821 -32.97 3.66 -10.82
C ASN A 821 -33.47 2.67 -11.87
N ALA A 822 -34.42 1.84 -11.48
CA ALA A 822 -35.18 1.06 -12.44
C ALA A 822 -35.99 1.98 -13.38
N GLY A 823 -36.09 1.59 -14.65
CA GLY A 823 -36.74 2.36 -15.72
C GLY A 823 -35.82 3.35 -16.44
N ASP A 824 -34.63 3.66 -15.89
CA ASP A 824 -33.62 4.42 -16.61
C ASP A 824 -33.10 3.61 -17.82
N LYS A 825 -32.66 4.32 -18.86
CA LYS A 825 -32.13 3.73 -20.09
C LYS A 825 -30.63 3.55 -20.02
N LEU A 826 -30.17 2.45 -20.59
CA LEU A 826 -28.75 2.22 -20.83
C LEU A 826 -28.41 2.66 -22.24
N VAL A 827 -27.43 3.56 -22.34
CA VAL A 827 -26.90 4.03 -23.61
C VAL A 827 -25.45 3.58 -23.77
N TRP A 828 -25.10 3.21 -24.99
CA TRP A 828 -23.75 2.86 -25.41
C TRP A 828 -23.18 4.00 -26.25
N ILE A 829 -22.03 4.51 -25.81
CA ILE A 829 -21.26 5.56 -26.45
C ILE A 829 -20.04 4.88 -27.08
N HIS A 830 -20.04 4.83 -28.41
CA HIS A 830 -19.02 4.13 -29.20
C HIS A 830 -17.97 5.10 -29.73
N ILE A 831 -16.69 4.81 -29.50
CA ILE A 831 -15.58 5.61 -30.04
C ILE A 831 -15.31 5.25 -31.51
N PRO A 832 -15.01 6.22 -32.37
CA PRO A 832 -14.63 5.95 -33.76
C PRO A 832 -13.19 5.42 -33.86
N THR A 833 -13.02 4.34 -34.63
CA THR A 833 -11.71 3.78 -35.02
C THR A 833 -11.51 3.83 -36.54
N ASP A 834 -10.25 3.85 -36.98
CA ASP A 834 -9.89 3.82 -38.40
C ASP A 834 -9.68 2.37 -38.93
N GLY A 835 -9.37 2.23 -40.22
CA GLY A 835 -9.16 0.93 -40.86
C GLY A 835 -7.90 0.17 -40.39
N CYS A 836 -7.09 0.80 -39.54
CA CYS A 836 -5.93 0.22 -38.86
C CYS A 836 -6.23 -0.07 -37.38
N GLU A 837 -7.51 -0.09 -36.96
CA GLU A 837 -7.93 -0.35 -35.58
C GLU A 837 -7.38 0.68 -34.58
N LEU A 838 -7.05 1.90 -35.03
CA LEU A 838 -6.60 2.98 -34.15
C LEU A 838 -7.75 3.95 -33.85
N PRO A 839 -7.82 4.53 -32.64
CA PRO A 839 -8.80 5.57 -32.33
C PRO A 839 -8.62 6.79 -33.24
N VAL A 840 -9.73 7.34 -33.75
CA VAL A 840 -9.73 8.62 -34.47
C VAL A 840 -9.66 9.75 -33.44
N TYR A 841 -8.44 10.00 -32.92
CA TYR A 841 -8.18 10.81 -31.72
C TYR A 841 -9.03 12.08 -31.57
N LYS A 842 -9.15 12.88 -32.65
CA LYS A 842 -9.92 14.12 -32.63
C LYS A 842 -11.41 13.89 -32.37
N GLU A 843 -12.01 12.90 -33.03
CA GLU A 843 -13.42 12.58 -32.87
C GLU A 843 -13.69 11.95 -31.49
N VAL A 844 -12.76 11.14 -30.97
CA VAL A 844 -12.82 10.61 -29.61
C VAL A 844 -12.78 11.74 -28.58
N MET A 845 -11.87 12.71 -28.73
CA MET A 845 -11.80 13.90 -27.87
C MET A 845 -13.09 14.72 -27.90
N ASP A 846 -13.63 14.99 -29.09
CA ASP A 846 -14.89 15.72 -29.26
C ASP A 846 -16.06 14.95 -28.60
N LEU A 847 -16.07 13.62 -28.69
CA LEU A 847 -17.05 12.76 -28.04
C LEU A 847 -16.94 12.83 -26.52
N TYR A 848 -15.76 12.59 -25.95
CA TYR A 848 -15.52 12.65 -24.50
C TYR A 848 -15.81 14.04 -23.92
N GLY A 849 -15.50 15.11 -24.66
CA GLY A 849 -15.90 16.47 -24.26
C GLY A 849 -17.41 16.63 -24.11
N ARG A 850 -18.19 16.09 -25.05
CA ARG A 850 -19.67 16.10 -24.97
C ARG A 850 -20.21 15.20 -23.87
N VAL A 851 -19.59 14.05 -23.62
CA VAL A 851 -19.94 13.19 -22.47
C VAL A 851 -19.74 13.94 -21.17
N HIS A 852 -18.61 14.63 -21.01
CA HIS A 852 -18.36 15.46 -19.85
C HIS A 852 -19.43 16.57 -19.71
N GLU A 853 -19.81 17.25 -20.80
CA GLU A 853 -20.93 18.21 -20.78
C GLU A 853 -22.26 17.60 -20.33
N ASP A 854 -22.57 16.37 -20.77
CA ASP A 854 -23.75 15.62 -20.36
C ASP A 854 -23.73 15.25 -18.88
N MET A 855 -22.57 14.87 -18.34
CA MET A 855 -22.37 14.60 -16.91
C MET A 855 -22.52 15.86 -16.06
N GLN A 856 -21.87 16.96 -16.46
CA GLN A 856 -21.95 18.25 -15.76
C GLN A 856 -23.37 18.83 -15.75
N ALA A 857 -24.18 18.49 -16.75
CA ALA A 857 -25.58 18.88 -16.82
C ALA A 857 -26.53 17.91 -16.08
N GLY A 858 -26.02 16.88 -15.41
CA GLY A 858 -26.81 15.88 -14.70
C GLY A 858 -27.66 14.97 -15.60
N ARG A 859 -27.32 14.87 -16.89
CA ARG A 859 -28.04 14.02 -17.85
C ARG A 859 -27.62 12.56 -17.77
N ILE A 860 -26.36 12.29 -17.42
CA ILE A 860 -25.81 10.96 -17.16
C ILE A 860 -25.75 10.75 -15.64
N LYS A 861 -26.30 9.62 -15.16
CA LYS A 861 -26.40 9.29 -13.72
C LYS A 861 -25.33 8.30 -13.26
N ALA A 862 -24.94 7.39 -14.13
CA ALA A 862 -23.88 6.41 -13.90
C ALA A 862 -23.15 6.16 -15.22
N ALA A 863 -21.86 5.83 -15.15
CA ALA A 863 -21.08 5.49 -16.33
C ALA A 863 -20.00 4.45 -16.00
N TYR A 864 -19.64 3.65 -17.02
CA TYR A 864 -18.63 2.61 -16.94
C TYR A 864 -17.91 2.50 -18.27
N ALA A 865 -16.58 2.55 -18.25
CA ALA A 865 -15.73 2.36 -19.42
C ALA A 865 -15.60 0.87 -19.74
N LEU A 866 -15.75 0.52 -21.02
CA LEU A 866 -15.60 -0.84 -21.51
C LEU A 866 -14.13 -1.22 -21.66
N ASP A 867 -13.86 -2.51 -21.42
CA ASP A 867 -12.58 -3.17 -21.58
C ASP A 867 -12.74 -4.39 -22.51
N ARG A 868 -11.74 -5.29 -22.53
CA ARG A 868 -11.76 -6.51 -23.34
C ARG A 868 -12.99 -7.40 -23.11
N MET A 869 -13.66 -7.30 -21.96
CA MET A 869 -14.77 -8.18 -21.57
C MET A 869 -16.14 -7.74 -22.12
N GLY A 870 -16.23 -6.50 -22.62
CA GLY A 870 -17.41 -5.98 -23.31
C GLY A 870 -18.60 -5.64 -22.41
N ILE A 871 -19.74 -5.40 -23.06
CA ILE A 871 -20.96 -4.84 -22.44
C ILE A 871 -21.54 -5.75 -21.36
N ALA A 872 -21.56 -7.08 -21.59
CA ALA A 872 -22.14 -8.05 -20.67
C ALA A 872 -21.51 -7.98 -19.28
N ALA A 873 -20.17 -7.94 -19.21
CA ALA A 873 -19.45 -7.80 -17.95
C ALA A 873 -19.72 -6.44 -17.29
N ALA A 874 -19.70 -5.35 -18.07
CA ALA A 874 -19.93 -3.99 -17.57
C ALA A 874 -21.30 -3.83 -16.93
N VAL A 875 -22.38 -4.17 -17.63
CA VAL A 875 -23.75 -3.99 -17.11
C VAL A 875 -24.03 -4.89 -15.91
N SER A 876 -23.44 -6.08 -15.84
CA SER A 876 -23.50 -6.94 -14.66
C SER A 876 -22.85 -6.28 -13.45
N LYS A 877 -21.61 -5.79 -13.60
CA LYS A 877 -20.87 -5.11 -12.52
C LYS A 877 -21.58 -3.84 -12.05
N MET A 878 -22.11 -3.03 -12.96
CA MET A 878 -22.88 -1.82 -12.62
C MET A 878 -24.15 -2.14 -11.82
N ALA A 879 -24.77 -3.29 -12.07
CA ALA A 879 -26.05 -3.67 -11.46
C ALA A 879 -25.92 -4.27 -10.05
N PHE A 880 -24.87 -5.06 -9.80
CA PHE A 880 -24.71 -5.83 -8.56
C PHE A 880 -24.73 -4.99 -7.27
N GLY A 881 -24.17 -3.78 -7.30
CA GLY A 881 -24.03 -2.95 -6.11
C GLY A 881 -25.37 -2.58 -5.45
N ASN A 882 -26.42 -2.42 -6.25
CA ASN A 882 -27.76 -2.06 -5.76
C ASN A 882 -28.80 -3.18 -5.93
N GLY A 883 -28.38 -4.36 -6.40
CA GLY A 883 -29.29 -5.50 -6.62
C GLY A 883 -30.37 -5.19 -7.65
N LEU A 884 -29.98 -4.54 -8.76
CA LEU A 884 -30.86 -4.22 -9.89
C LEU A 884 -30.64 -5.22 -11.03
N GLY A 885 -31.60 -5.32 -11.94
CA GLY A 885 -31.45 -6.08 -13.19
C GLY A 885 -31.28 -5.20 -14.41
N VAL A 886 -30.96 -5.83 -15.54
CA VAL A 886 -30.80 -5.15 -16.83
C VAL A 886 -31.51 -5.94 -17.93
N ARG A 887 -32.33 -5.24 -18.72
CA ARG A 887 -32.88 -5.77 -19.97
C ARG A 887 -32.19 -5.09 -21.16
N ILE A 888 -31.40 -5.86 -21.89
CA ILE A 888 -30.79 -5.44 -23.15
C ILE A 888 -31.82 -5.58 -24.28
N GLU A 889 -31.84 -4.61 -25.18
CA GLU A 889 -32.72 -4.62 -26.35
C GLU A 889 -32.39 -5.77 -27.31
N HIS A 890 -33.43 -6.36 -27.88
CA HIS A 890 -33.35 -7.55 -28.74
C HIS A 890 -32.65 -7.31 -30.08
N ASP A 891 -32.50 -6.05 -30.52
CA ASP A 891 -31.79 -5.66 -31.74
C ASP A 891 -30.30 -5.41 -31.51
N VAL A 892 -29.81 -5.51 -30.27
CA VAL A 892 -28.37 -5.56 -29.97
C VAL A 892 -27.85 -6.92 -30.43
N ASP A 893 -26.84 -6.93 -31.29
CA ASP A 893 -26.22 -8.17 -31.77
C ASP A 893 -25.49 -8.86 -30.62
N ALA A 894 -25.69 -10.16 -30.46
CA ALA A 894 -25.06 -10.95 -29.39
C ALA A 894 -23.54 -10.82 -29.38
N ARG A 895 -22.91 -10.58 -30.54
CA ARG A 895 -21.46 -10.37 -30.66
C ARG A 895 -21.00 -9.10 -29.95
N ASP A 896 -21.80 -8.04 -29.97
CA ASP A 896 -21.45 -6.76 -29.35
C ASP A 896 -21.38 -6.87 -27.82
N LEU A 897 -22.13 -7.81 -27.23
CA LEU A 897 -22.14 -8.04 -25.79
C LEU A 897 -20.78 -8.45 -25.23
N PHE A 898 -19.94 -9.10 -26.05
CA PHE A 898 -18.68 -9.72 -25.64
C PHE A 898 -17.47 -9.18 -26.43
N SER A 899 -17.66 -8.13 -27.21
CA SER A 899 -16.58 -7.57 -28.04
C SER A 899 -15.71 -6.58 -27.24
N PRO A 900 -14.40 -6.51 -27.55
CA PRO A 900 -13.42 -5.70 -26.81
C PRO A 900 -13.48 -4.22 -27.23
N TYR A 901 -14.50 -3.51 -26.75
CA TYR A 901 -14.75 -2.10 -27.09
C TYR A 901 -13.98 -1.13 -26.18
N PHE A 902 -12.65 -1.20 -26.19
CA PHE A 902 -11.82 -0.32 -25.36
C PHE A 902 -12.10 1.17 -25.64
N GLY A 903 -12.37 1.93 -24.58
CA GLY A 903 -12.65 3.36 -24.65
C GLY A 903 -14.14 3.71 -24.78
N ASP A 904 -14.98 2.75 -25.16
CA ASP A 904 -16.43 2.95 -25.16
C ASP A 904 -16.98 3.09 -23.74
N LEU A 905 -18.13 3.75 -23.62
CA LEU A 905 -18.80 3.94 -22.35
C LEU A 905 -20.22 3.37 -22.37
N ILE A 906 -20.63 2.74 -21.26
CA ILE A 906 -22.03 2.46 -20.96
C ILE A 906 -22.50 3.46 -19.91
N CYS A 907 -23.63 4.13 -20.18
CA CYS A 907 -24.17 5.16 -19.29
C CYS A 907 -25.64 4.89 -18.93
N GLU A 908 -25.99 5.15 -17.67
CA GLU A 908 -27.38 5.21 -17.19
C GLU A 908 -27.92 6.63 -17.39
N VAL A 909 -29.06 6.73 -18.08
CA VAL A 909 -29.69 8.01 -18.45
C VAL A 909 -31.19 7.92 -18.21
N SER A 910 -31.76 8.90 -17.52
CA SER A 910 -33.21 8.97 -17.34
C SER A 910 -33.94 9.12 -18.67
N GLY A 911 -35.11 8.50 -18.82
CA GLY A 911 -35.87 8.52 -20.08
C GLY A 911 -36.13 9.92 -20.66
N GLU A 912 -36.28 10.94 -19.81
CA GLU A 912 -36.46 12.34 -20.25
C GLU A 912 -35.20 13.01 -20.84
N ASN A 913 -34.02 12.48 -20.52
CA ASN A 913 -32.73 13.04 -20.91
C ASN A 913 -32.09 12.33 -22.10
N VAL A 914 -32.55 11.14 -22.48
CA VAL A 914 -32.03 10.38 -23.63
C VAL A 914 -31.97 11.27 -24.88
N GLY A 915 -33.09 11.90 -25.27
CA GLY A 915 -33.15 12.80 -26.43
C GLY A 915 -32.45 14.17 -26.26
N ARG A 916 -31.80 14.42 -25.12
CA ARG A 916 -31.13 15.69 -24.78
C ARG A 916 -29.61 15.55 -24.64
N LEU A 917 -29.06 14.36 -24.79
CA LEU A 917 -27.61 14.13 -24.74
C LEU A 917 -26.92 14.88 -25.89
N ALA A 918 -25.79 15.51 -25.58
CA ALA A 918 -24.93 16.20 -26.53
C ALA A 918 -24.02 15.22 -27.27
N CYS A 919 -23.65 14.12 -26.63
CA CYS A 919 -22.88 13.03 -27.21
C CYS A 919 -23.69 12.20 -28.22
N SER A 920 -22.97 11.49 -29.10
CA SER A 920 -23.57 10.46 -29.95
C SER A 920 -23.68 9.16 -29.14
N TYR A 921 -24.82 8.48 -29.25
CA TYR A 921 -25.09 7.27 -28.47
C TYR A 921 -26.06 6.32 -29.20
N ARG A 922 -26.10 5.06 -28.74
CA ARG A 922 -27.14 4.08 -29.07
C ARG A 922 -27.84 3.65 -27.77
N VAL A 923 -29.17 3.66 -27.73
CA VAL A 923 -29.90 3.02 -26.62
C VAL A 923 -29.78 1.51 -26.77
N ILE A 924 -29.29 0.82 -25.74
CA ILE A 924 -29.05 -0.63 -25.76
C ILE A 924 -29.89 -1.40 -24.76
N GLY A 925 -30.59 -0.73 -23.84
CA GLY A 925 -31.38 -1.41 -22.82
C GLY A 925 -32.01 -0.49 -21.80
N GLU A 926 -32.51 -1.11 -20.73
CA GLU A 926 -33.01 -0.42 -19.55
C GLU A 926 -32.65 -1.15 -18.25
N VAL A 927 -32.57 -0.38 -17.18
CA VAL A 927 -32.42 -0.88 -15.80
C VAL A 927 -33.79 -1.36 -15.31
N THR A 928 -33.84 -2.44 -14.54
CA THR A 928 -35.08 -3.04 -14.06
C THR A 928 -35.00 -3.39 -12.57
N GLU A 929 -36.14 -3.43 -11.87
CA GLU A 929 -36.20 -3.89 -10.46
C GLU A 929 -36.07 -5.41 -10.33
N LYS A 930 -36.36 -6.15 -11.41
CA LYS A 930 -36.28 -7.60 -11.41
C LYS A 930 -34.80 -8.00 -11.45
N GLN A 931 -34.33 -8.71 -10.44
CA GLN A 931 -32.94 -9.15 -10.27
C GLN A 931 -32.54 -10.22 -11.30
N GLU A 932 -32.45 -9.83 -12.56
CA GLU A 932 -32.03 -10.67 -13.68
C GLU A 932 -31.41 -9.83 -14.82
N PHE A 933 -30.55 -10.49 -15.60
CA PHE A 933 -30.03 -9.99 -16.86
C PHE A 933 -30.77 -10.67 -18.01
N SER A 934 -31.23 -9.90 -18.99
CA SER A 934 -31.97 -10.45 -20.14
C SER A 934 -31.54 -9.87 -21.47
N TRP A 935 -31.55 -10.73 -22.50
CA TRP A 935 -31.30 -10.38 -23.89
C TRP A 935 -32.13 -11.32 -24.79
N GLY A 936 -32.99 -10.77 -25.64
CA GLY A 936 -33.91 -11.58 -26.44
C GLY A 936 -34.81 -12.48 -25.57
N SER A 937 -34.70 -13.80 -25.73
CA SER A 937 -35.38 -14.80 -24.87
C SER A 937 -34.51 -15.34 -23.73
N VAL A 938 -33.25 -14.92 -23.64
CA VAL A 938 -32.31 -15.38 -22.62
C VAL A 938 -32.54 -14.59 -21.34
N VAL A 939 -32.59 -15.31 -20.21
CA VAL A 939 -32.73 -14.74 -18.86
C VAL A 939 -31.71 -15.41 -17.94
N ILE A 940 -30.96 -14.60 -17.20
CA ILE A 940 -29.95 -15.02 -16.24
C ILE A 940 -30.32 -14.38 -14.90
N PRO A 941 -30.75 -15.14 -13.89
CA PRO A 941 -30.97 -14.62 -12.55
C PRO A 941 -29.70 -13.94 -12.01
N GLU A 942 -29.84 -12.83 -11.29
CA GLU A 942 -28.70 -12.09 -10.75
C GLU A 942 -27.80 -12.97 -9.88
N GLN A 943 -28.39 -13.83 -9.04
CA GLN A 943 -27.64 -14.74 -8.18
C GLN A 943 -26.73 -15.69 -8.98
N GLU A 944 -27.20 -16.19 -10.13
CA GLU A 944 -26.40 -17.08 -10.98
C GLU A 944 -25.19 -16.34 -11.59
N ALA A 945 -25.39 -15.08 -11.99
CA ALA A 945 -24.32 -14.21 -12.46
C ALA A 945 -23.33 -13.82 -11.34
N LEU A 946 -23.83 -13.55 -10.13
CA LEU A 946 -23.01 -13.28 -8.94
C LEU A 946 -22.15 -14.48 -8.54
N ASP A 947 -22.73 -15.69 -8.53
CA ASP A 947 -22.01 -16.92 -8.22
C ASP A 947 -20.86 -17.14 -9.22
N ALA A 948 -21.12 -16.95 -10.52
CA ALA A 948 -20.09 -17.03 -11.56
C ALA A 948 -18.99 -15.96 -11.36
N TRP A 949 -19.38 -14.71 -11.07
CA TRP A 949 -18.45 -13.61 -10.90
C TRP A 949 -17.58 -13.74 -9.63
N THR A 950 -18.13 -14.20 -8.51
CA THR A 950 -17.40 -14.30 -7.24
C THR A 950 -16.67 -15.63 -7.03
N GLY A 951 -17.05 -16.69 -7.75
CA GLY A 951 -16.59 -18.05 -7.46
C GLY A 951 -15.13 -18.34 -7.80
N THR A 952 -14.59 -17.75 -8.86
CA THR A 952 -13.28 -18.13 -9.43
C THR A 952 -12.11 -17.94 -8.45
N LEU A 953 -12.03 -16.79 -7.78
CA LEU A 953 -10.90 -16.44 -6.90
C LEU A 953 -11.17 -16.68 -5.41
N GLU A 954 -12.36 -17.13 -5.01
CA GLU A 954 -12.74 -17.30 -3.60
C GLU A 954 -11.79 -18.26 -2.86
N SER A 955 -11.26 -19.29 -3.53
CA SER A 955 -10.27 -20.21 -2.95
C SER A 955 -8.88 -19.60 -2.72
N VAL A 956 -8.58 -18.47 -3.36
CA VAL A 956 -7.30 -17.74 -3.25
C VAL A 956 -7.44 -16.55 -2.31
N PHE A 957 -8.49 -15.75 -2.53
CA PHE A 957 -8.81 -14.53 -1.80
C PHE A 957 -10.22 -14.62 -1.22
N LYS A 958 -10.32 -15.28 -0.06
CA LYS A 958 -11.59 -15.51 0.62
C LYS A 958 -12.30 -14.21 0.98
N THR A 959 -13.59 -14.12 0.69
CA THR A 959 -14.50 -13.09 1.20
C THR A 959 -15.23 -13.54 2.45
N ARG A 960 -15.29 -14.86 2.71
CA ARG A 960 -15.94 -15.47 3.87
C ARG A 960 -15.08 -16.60 4.46
N SER A 961 -15.29 -16.95 5.71
CA SER A 961 -14.64 -18.10 6.34
C SER A 961 -15.32 -19.43 5.96
N GLU A 962 -14.58 -20.55 6.07
CA GLU A 962 -15.10 -21.89 5.69
C GLU A 962 -16.03 -22.51 6.75
N SER A 963 -15.99 -22.02 7.99
CA SER A 963 -16.93 -22.40 9.03
C SER A 963 -18.07 -21.38 9.10
N ARG A 964 -19.33 -21.84 9.12
CA ARG A 964 -20.41 -20.99 9.65
C ARG A 964 -19.97 -20.59 11.05
N GLY A 965 -19.75 -19.30 11.26
CA GLY A 965 -18.95 -18.78 12.37
C GLY A 965 -19.12 -19.55 13.67
N ASP A 966 -18.00 -19.91 14.30
CA ASP A 966 -17.95 -20.73 15.53
C ASP A 966 -18.59 -20.02 16.76
N GLY A 967 -19.22 -18.86 16.55
CA GLY A 967 -19.92 -18.10 17.58
C GLY A 967 -21.38 -18.52 17.73
N PRO A 968 -22.01 -18.14 18.85
CA PRO A 968 -23.46 -18.33 19.02
C PRO A 968 -24.22 -17.62 17.90
N SER A 969 -25.30 -18.25 17.43
CA SER A 969 -26.23 -17.66 16.44
C SER A 969 -26.67 -16.27 16.88
N SER A 970 -26.81 -15.33 15.94
CA SER A 970 -27.27 -13.98 16.22
C SER A 970 -28.60 -14.03 16.99
N ILE A 971 -28.61 -13.40 18.17
CA ILE A 971 -29.79 -13.18 18.98
C ILE A 971 -29.79 -11.68 19.26
N GLY A 972 -30.91 -11.00 19.06
CA GLY A 972 -31.07 -9.61 19.49
C GLY A 972 -30.86 -9.47 21.00
N ILE A 973 -30.85 -8.24 21.53
CA ILE A 973 -30.75 -8.06 22.99
C ILE A 973 -32.02 -8.62 23.64
N ILE A 974 -31.92 -9.79 24.28
CA ILE A 974 -33.00 -10.43 25.03
C ILE A 974 -32.49 -10.65 26.46
N GLY A 975 -33.13 -10.03 27.44
CA GLY A 975 -32.71 -10.09 28.84
C GLY A 975 -33.63 -9.30 29.76
N THR A 976 -33.33 -9.29 31.06
CA THR A 976 -34.02 -8.45 32.05
C THR A 976 -33.04 -7.39 32.53
N PRO A 977 -33.33 -6.08 32.32
CA PRO A 977 -32.43 -5.03 32.76
C PRO A 977 -32.09 -5.12 34.25
N SER A 978 -30.82 -4.92 34.57
CA SER A 978 -30.36 -4.82 35.97
C SER A 978 -30.83 -3.53 36.64
N ASP A 979 -31.02 -2.47 35.84
CA ASP A 979 -31.67 -1.23 36.26
C ASP A 979 -33.20 -1.37 36.19
N LYS A 980 -33.88 -1.08 37.30
CA LYS A 980 -35.33 -1.22 37.43
C LYS A 980 -36.13 -0.24 36.58
N ASP A 981 -35.52 0.88 36.23
CA ASP A 981 -36.15 1.94 35.42
C ASP A 981 -35.80 1.80 33.92
N ALA A 982 -35.01 0.81 33.55
CA ALA A 982 -34.66 0.51 32.17
C ALA A 982 -35.59 -0.55 31.56
N VAL A 983 -35.76 -0.50 30.24
CA VAL A 983 -36.61 -1.43 29.47
C VAL A 983 -35.84 -1.93 28.26
N ILE A 984 -35.99 -3.22 27.95
CA ILE A 984 -35.57 -3.80 26.66
C ILE A 984 -36.83 -4.01 25.82
N GLU A 985 -36.92 -3.32 24.69
CA GLU A 985 -38.03 -3.38 23.74
C GLU A 985 -37.46 -3.46 22.33
N ASP A 986 -38.00 -4.34 21.49
CA ASP A 986 -37.53 -4.58 20.11
C ASP A 986 -36.01 -4.77 19.98
N GLY A 987 -35.41 -5.47 20.96
CA GLY A 987 -33.97 -5.74 21.00
C GLY A 987 -33.10 -4.53 21.32
N CYS A 988 -33.68 -3.42 21.81
CA CYS A 988 -32.96 -2.21 22.18
C CYS A 988 -33.09 -1.92 23.69
N TYR A 989 -31.97 -1.57 24.33
CA TYR A 989 -31.92 -1.17 25.74
C TYR A 989 -32.18 0.34 25.88
N ARG A 990 -33.24 0.69 26.60
CA ARG A 990 -33.57 2.07 26.98
C ARG A 990 -33.26 2.27 28.46
N ALA A 991 -32.21 3.02 28.76
CA ALA A 991 -31.85 3.42 30.11
C ALA A 991 -32.87 4.42 30.68
N GLY A 992 -33.19 4.27 31.97
CA GLY A 992 -34.09 5.20 32.69
C GLY A 992 -33.44 6.56 32.98
N SER A 993 -32.10 6.59 33.09
CA SER A 993 -31.31 7.81 33.18
C SER A 993 -29.92 7.61 32.57
N ILE A 994 -29.33 8.71 32.06
CA ILE A 994 -27.97 8.76 31.51
C ILE A 994 -27.12 9.62 32.45
N HIS A 995 -25.86 9.27 32.64
CA HIS A 995 -24.96 10.07 33.48
C HIS A 995 -24.81 11.49 32.91
N ILE A 996 -24.91 12.51 33.77
CA ILE A 996 -24.82 13.93 33.40
C ILE A 996 -23.62 14.56 34.10
N CYS A 997 -22.78 15.27 33.35
CA CYS A 997 -21.62 15.98 33.90
C CYS A 997 -22.05 16.99 34.96
N SER A 998 -21.46 16.92 36.15
CA SER A 998 -21.66 17.94 37.20
C SER A 998 -20.80 19.19 36.98
N HIS A 999 -19.74 19.10 36.17
CA HIS A 999 -18.77 20.15 35.89
C HIS A 999 -18.95 20.78 34.50
N LYS A 1000 -19.96 21.65 34.38
CA LYS A 1000 -20.25 22.31 33.10
C LYS A 1000 -19.13 23.25 32.66
N ILE A 1001 -18.71 23.14 31.39
CA ILE A 1001 -17.69 23.98 30.76
C ILE A 1001 -18.09 24.30 29.31
N GLY A 1002 -17.86 25.54 28.87
CA GLY A 1002 -18.31 25.99 27.55
C GLY A 1002 -17.66 25.26 26.38
N VAL A 1003 -16.35 24.97 26.47
CA VAL A 1003 -15.55 24.33 25.40
C VAL A 1003 -14.60 23.30 26.03
N PRO A 1004 -14.89 21.99 25.92
CA PRO A 1004 -14.02 20.94 26.47
C PRO A 1004 -12.73 20.81 25.67
N THR A 1005 -11.67 20.38 26.35
CA THR A 1005 -10.39 20.00 25.72
C THR A 1005 -10.28 18.49 25.60
N VAL A 1006 -9.93 18.02 24.41
CA VAL A 1006 -9.69 16.61 24.07
C VAL A 1006 -8.21 16.38 23.98
N PHE A 1007 -7.71 15.39 24.71
CA PHE A 1007 -6.35 14.89 24.56
C PHE A 1007 -6.33 13.64 23.69
N ILE A 1008 -5.50 13.64 22.65
CA ILE A 1008 -5.25 12.50 21.76
C ILE A 1008 -3.77 12.09 21.89
N PRO A 1009 -3.46 10.94 22.51
CA PRO A 1009 -2.12 10.40 22.54
C PRO A 1009 -1.72 9.83 21.17
N VAL A 1010 -0.49 10.10 20.72
CA VAL A 1010 0.06 9.62 19.45
C VAL A 1010 1.30 8.77 19.74
N PHE A 1011 1.28 7.51 19.32
CA PHE A 1011 2.41 6.59 19.42
C PHE A 1011 2.96 6.23 18.03
N PRO A 1012 4.19 5.72 17.92
CA PRO A 1012 4.65 5.06 16.69
C PRO A 1012 3.60 4.09 16.13
N GLY A 1013 3.21 4.27 14.86
CA GLY A 1013 2.18 3.48 14.19
C GLY A 1013 0.72 3.95 14.38
N THR A 1014 0.47 4.97 15.21
CA THR A 1014 -0.82 5.68 15.21
C THR A 1014 -1.02 6.41 13.88
N ASN A 1015 -2.22 6.32 13.29
CA ASN A 1015 -2.49 6.92 11.99
C ASN A 1015 -3.89 7.56 11.80
N CYS A 1016 -4.80 7.45 12.78
CA CYS A 1016 -6.14 8.06 12.74
C CYS A 1016 -6.25 9.35 13.59
N GLU A 1017 -5.14 9.88 14.09
CA GLU A 1017 -5.09 11.05 14.97
C GLU A 1017 -5.61 12.32 14.28
N TYR A 1018 -5.32 12.48 12.97
CA TYR A 1018 -5.79 13.62 12.20
C TYR A 1018 -7.31 13.57 11.96
N ASP A 1019 -7.85 12.39 11.67
CA ASP A 1019 -9.29 12.19 11.44
C ASP A 1019 -10.06 12.46 12.73
N SER A 1020 -9.60 11.89 13.84
CA SER A 1020 -10.16 12.11 15.18
C SER A 1020 -10.10 13.58 15.58
N ALA A 1021 -8.95 14.24 15.40
CA ALA A 1021 -8.78 15.66 15.72
C ALA A 1021 -9.70 16.54 14.89
N ARG A 1022 -9.85 16.26 13.58
CA ARG A 1022 -10.76 16.99 12.69
C ARG A 1022 -12.22 16.83 13.13
N ALA A 1023 -12.64 15.61 13.47
CA ALA A 1023 -13.99 15.33 13.94
C ALA A 1023 -14.34 16.09 15.24
N PHE A 1024 -13.45 16.09 16.24
CA PHE A 1024 -13.66 16.82 17.49
C PHE A 1024 -13.64 18.35 17.31
N ARG A 1025 -12.76 18.88 16.45
CA ARG A 1025 -12.75 20.32 16.11
C ARG A 1025 -14.04 20.74 15.44
N ARG A 1026 -14.58 19.93 14.51
CA ARG A 1026 -15.87 20.15 13.87
C ARG A 1026 -17.02 20.16 14.89
N ALA A 1027 -16.96 19.30 15.90
CA ALA A 1027 -17.91 19.28 17.02
C ALA A 1027 -17.76 20.46 18.00
N GLY A 1028 -16.73 21.30 17.84
CA GLY A 1028 -16.49 22.51 18.64
C GLY A 1028 -15.58 22.32 19.85
N ALA A 1029 -14.81 21.22 19.93
CA ALA A 1029 -13.82 21.01 20.99
C ALA A 1029 -12.44 21.62 20.65
N LYS A 1030 -11.65 21.90 21.69
CA LYS A 1030 -10.20 22.10 21.54
C LYS A 1030 -9.52 20.73 21.55
N VAL A 1031 -8.53 20.54 20.69
CA VAL A 1031 -7.80 19.25 20.58
C VAL A 1031 -6.31 19.49 20.79
N GLU A 1032 -5.74 18.76 21.75
CA GLU A 1032 -4.30 18.67 21.99
C GLU A 1032 -3.81 17.27 21.62
N THR A 1033 -2.85 17.19 20.71
CA THR A 1033 -2.18 15.94 20.30
C THR A 1033 -0.75 15.93 20.82
N ARG A 1034 -0.26 14.83 21.39
CA ARG A 1034 1.15 14.70 21.82
C ARG A 1034 1.75 13.38 21.37
N VAL A 1035 2.94 13.45 20.80
CA VAL A 1035 3.74 12.27 20.42
C VAL A 1035 4.43 11.70 21.66
N PHE A 1036 4.35 10.38 21.82
CA PHE A 1036 5.10 9.64 22.82
C PHE A 1036 6.50 9.33 22.28
N ARG A 1037 7.51 10.01 22.82
CA ARG A 1037 8.92 9.81 22.47
C ARG A 1037 9.50 8.67 23.29
N ASN A 1038 10.15 7.72 22.64
CA ASN A 1038 10.69 6.52 23.28
C ASN A 1038 12.05 6.04 22.76
N LEU A 1039 12.74 6.84 21.93
CA LEU A 1039 14.10 6.51 21.52
C LEU A 1039 15.11 6.47 22.67
N THR A 1040 14.84 7.19 23.77
CA THR A 1040 15.70 7.24 24.96
C THR A 1040 14.88 7.15 26.25
N ALA A 1041 15.52 6.71 27.33
CA ALA A 1041 14.90 6.66 28.65
C ALA A 1041 14.40 8.05 29.13
N GLU A 1042 15.14 9.12 28.83
CA GLU A 1042 14.70 10.48 29.15
C GLU A 1042 13.49 10.90 28.30
N GLY A 1043 13.48 10.56 27.01
CA GLY A 1043 12.33 10.78 26.13
C GLY A 1043 11.05 10.11 26.67
N ILE A 1044 11.16 8.90 27.23
CA ILE A 1044 10.03 8.21 27.88
C ILE A 1044 9.55 9.01 29.10
N ARG A 1045 10.46 9.44 30.00
CA ARG A 1045 10.11 10.20 31.20
C ARG A 1045 9.45 11.53 30.87
N GLU A 1046 9.96 12.25 29.87
CA GLU A 1046 9.41 13.51 29.39
C GLU A 1046 8.01 13.31 28.77
N SER A 1047 7.82 12.23 28.00
CA SER A 1047 6.53 11.88 27.42
C SER A 1047 5.49 11.55 28.49
N VAL A 1048 5.87 10.80 29.52
CA VAL A 1048 5.00 10.51 30.67
C VAL A 1048 4.55 11.79 31.37
N ARG A 1049 5.47 12.74 31.61
CA ARG A 1049 5.15 14.06 32.20
C ARG A 1049 4.20 14.85 31.30
N ALA A 1050 4.51 14.92 30.00
CA ALA A 1050 3.70 15.66 29.04
C ALA A 1050 2.27 15.10 28.93
N PHE A 1051 2.12 13.77 28.97
CA PHE A 1051 0.81 13.11 28.93
C PHE A 1051 0.02 13.37 30.23
N GLU A 1052 0.66 13.24 31.40
CA GLU A 1052 0.02 13.57 32.68
C GLU A 1052 -0.52 15.01 32.70
N GLU A 1053 0.30 15.98 32.27
CA GLU A 1053 -0.10 17.39 32.20
C GLU A 1053 -1.25 17.62 31.21
N ALA A 1054 -1.20 17.00 30.03
CA ALA A 1054 -2.25 17.12 29.03
C ALA A 1054 -3.58 16.53 29.53
N ILE A 1055 -3.55 15.36 30.16
CA ILE A 1055 -4.73 14.71 30.79
C ILE A 1055 -5.26 15.57 31.95
N GLY A 1056 -4.38 16.22 32.71
CA GLY A 1056 -4.74 17.16 33.77
C GLY A 1056 -5.52 18.38 33.27
N ARG A 1057 -5.33 18.79 32.01
CA ARG A 1057 -6.08 19.89 31.39
C ARG A 1057 -7.31 19.45 30.60
N ALA A 1058 -7.33 18.22 30.12
CA ALA A 1058 -8.40 17.67 29.29
C ALA A 1058 -9.67 17.32 30.08
N GLN A 1059 -10.79 17.28 29.35
CA GLN A 1059 -12.09 16.74 29.79
C GLN A 1059 -12.40 15.41 29.08
N ILE A 1060 -11.78 15.18 27.93
CA ILE A 1060 -11.93 13.98 27.12
C ILE A 1060 -10.56 13.42 26.81
N ILE A 1061 -10.39 12.11 26.94
CA ILE A 1061 -9.28 11.37 26.31
C ILE A 1061 -9.83 10.56 25.14
N MET A 1062 -9.22 10.70 23.97
CA MET A 1062 -9.58 9.95 22.76
C MET A 1062 -8.40 9.11 22.30
N PHE A 1063 -8.55 7.79 22.35
CA PHE A 1063 -7.57 6.86 21.78
C PHE A 1063 -7.89 6.66 20.29
N PRO A 1064 -7.01 7.11 19.38
CA PRO A 1064 -7.24 6.99 17.94
C PRO A 1064 -7.02 5.56 17.45
N GLY A 1065 -7.57 5.25 16.27
CA GLY A 1065 -7.22 4.03 15.54
C GLY A 1065 -5.81 4.05 14.94
N GLY A 1066 -5.40 2.90 14.40
CA GLY A 1066 -4.13 2.70 13.72
C GLY A 1066 -3.50 1.35 14.05
N PHE A 1067 -2.18 1.28 13.94
CA PHE A 1067 -1.40 0.08 14.19
C PHE A 1067 -0.27 0.43 15.16
N SER A 1068 -0.59 0.72 16.43
CA SER A 1068 0.47 1.10 17.39
C SER A 1068 1.57 0.03 17.43
N ALA A 1069 2.81 0.41 17.16
CA ALA A 1069 3.97 -0.48 16.94
C ALA A 1069 3.78 -1.56 15.85
N GLY A 1070 2.87 -1.34 14.89
CA GLY A 1070 2.50 -2.33 13.88
C GLY A 1070 1.67 -3.50 14.42
N ASP A 1071 0.97 -3.29 15.54
CA ASP A 1071 0.25 -4.32 16.29
C ASP A 1071 1.14 -5.46 16.84
N GLU A 1072 2.42 -5.14 17.01
CA GLU A 1072 3.41 -5.99 17.65
C GLU A 1072 3.73 -5.49 19.09
N PRO A 1073 4.17 -6.36 20.01
CA PRO A 1073 4.33 -7.82 19.85
C PRO A 1073 3.00 -8.60 19.87
N ASP A 1074 2.76 -9.46 18.87
CA ASP A 1074 1.56 -10.30 18.64
C ASP A 1074 0.28 -9.88 19.39
N GLY A 1075 -0.39 -8.83 18.89
CA GLY A 1075 -1.71 -8.38 19.36
C GLY A 1075 -1.85 -6.86 19.34
N SER A 1076 -2.94 -6.35 18.78
CA SER A 1076 -3.12 -4.92 18.53
C SER A 1076 -3.18 -4.08 19.82
N ALA A 1077 -2.71 -2.83 19.78
CA ALA A 1077 -2.81 -1.85 20.88
C ALA A 1077 -2.05 -2.17 22.19
N LYS A 1078 -1.21 -3.21 22.23
CA LYS A 1078 -0.38 -3.51 23.43
C LYS A 1078 0.57 -2.38 23.80
N PHE A 1079 1.03 -1.61 22.81
CA PHE A 1079 1.89 -0.45 23.02
C PHE A 1079 1.19 0.62 23.88
N PHE A 1080 -0.06 0.98 23.53
CA PHE A 1080 -0.91 1.85 24.34
C PHE A 1080 -1.14 1.27 25.73
N ALA A 1081 -1.59 0.02 25.79
CA ALA A 1081 -1.96 -0.62 27.06
C ALA A 1081 -0.78 -0.66 28.04
N THR A 1082 0.44 -0.92 27.54
CA THR A 1082 1.65 -0.96 28.37
C THR A 1082 2.05 0.42 28.86
N ALA A 1083 2.04 1.44 28.00
CA ALA A 1083 2.41 2.81 28.38
C ALA A 1083 1.44 3.42 29.42
N PHE A 1084 0.13 3.19 29.26
CA PHE A 1084 -0.90 3.71 30.17
C PHE A 1084 -0.99 2.97 31.51
N GLN A 1085 -0.23 1.88 31.69
CA GLN A 1085 -0.02 1.27 33.01
C GLN A 1085 1.05 1.98 33.85
N ASN A 1086 1.74 2.99 33.31
CA ASN A 1086 2.58 3.84 34.14
C ASN A 1086 1.74 4.53 35.23
N GLU A 1087 2.15 4.45 36.49
CA GLU A 1087 1.35 4.90 37.63
C GLU A 1087 0.92 6.38 37.53
N ARG A 1088 1.77 7.26 36.96
CA ARG A 1088 1.43 8.68 36.80
C ARG A 1088 0.33 8.91 35.77
N ILE A 1089 0.44 8.25 34.61
CA ILE A 1089 -0.57 8.34 33.54
C ILE A 1089 -1.88 7.70 34.03
N LYS A 1090 -1.78 6.52 34.65
CA LYS A 1090 -2.91 5.81 35.24
C LYS A 1090 -3.65 6.70 36.24
N GLU A 1091 -2.95 7.29 37.19
CA GLU A 1091 -3.55 8.20 38.18
C GLU A 1091 -4.23 9.40 37.51
N ALA A 1092 -3.62 10.01 36.49
CA ALA A 1092 -4.20 11.12 35.76
C ALA A 1092 -5.51 10.75 35.04
N VAL A 1093 -5.58 9.57 34.41
CA VAL A 1093 -6.81 9.05 33.78
C VAL A 1093 -7.87 8.75 34.84
N MET A 1094 -7.51 8.13 35.96
CA MET A 1094 -8.49 7.85 37.02
C MET A 1094 -9.05 9.15 37.63
N LYS A 1095 -8.23 10.20 37.81
CA LYS A 1095 -8.71 11.53 38.24
C LYS A 1095 -9.59 12.19 37.19
N LEU A 1096 -9.30 12.03 35.90
CA LEU A 1096 -10.17 12.51 34.82
C LEU A 1096 -11.58 11.92 34.95
N LEU A 1097 -11.67 10.60 35.12
CA LEU A 1097 -12.95 9.89 35.15
C LEU A 1097 -13.68 10.06 36.49
N ASN A 1098 -12.99 9.91 37.63
CA ASN A 1098 -13.64 9.80 38.94
C ASN A 1098 -13.81 11.13 39.69
N GLU A 1099 -12.99 12.14 39.40
CA GLU A 1099 -13.03 13.43 40.11
C GLU A 1099 -13.57 14.58 39.26
N ARG A 1100 -13.62 14.42 37.93
CA ARG A 1100 -13.93 15.50 36.98
C ARG A 1100 -15.04 15.16 35.99
N ASP A 1101 -15.71 14.02 36.17
CA ASP A 1101 -16.74 13.50 35.26
C ASP A 1101 -16.30 13.43 33.79
N GLY A 1102 -15.01 13.20 33.53
CA GLY A 1102 -14.46 13.17 32.19
C GLY A 1102 -14.97 11.99 31.35
N LEU A 1103 -14.77 12.07 30.04
CA LEU A 1103 -15.14 11.02 29.11
C LEU A 1103 -13.90 10.38 28.47
N ALA A 1104 -14.06 9.12 28.04
CA ALA A 1104 -13.05 8.43 27.23
C ALA A 1104 -13.69 7.76 26.01
N LEU A 1105 -13.05 7.90 24.86
CA LEU A 1105 -13.47 7.29 23.59
C LEU A 1105 -12.30 6.50 23.00
N GLY A 1106 -12.59 5.33 22.44
CA GLY A 1106 -11.62 4.53 21.70
C GLY A 1106 -12.25 3.97 20.44
N ILE A 1107 -11.60 4.18 19.30
CA ILE A 1107 -12.07 3.68 18.00
C ILE A 1107 -11.00 2.76 17.40
N CYS A 1108 -11.41 1.58 16.92
CA CYS A 1108 -10.53 0.55 16.35
C CYS A 1108 -9.38 0.20 17.31
N ASN A 1109 -8.13 0.57 17.01
CA ASN A 1109 -6.97 0.43 17.90
C ASN A 1109 -7.16 1.10 19.26
N GLY A 1110 -7.92 2.19 19.31
CA GLY A 1110 -8.31 2.81 20.57
C GLY A 1110 -9.29 1.96 21.39
N PHE A 1111 -10.22 1.25 20.75
CA PHE A 1111 -11.10 0.31 21.47
C PHE A 1111 -10.30 -0.88 22.00
N GLN A 1112 -9.38 -1.41 21.21
CA GLN A 1112 -8.42 -2.43 21.63
C GLN A 1112 -7.58 -1.95 22.83
N ALA A 1113 -7.11 -0.70 22.83
CA ALA A 1113 -6.41 -0.13 23.98
C ALA A 1113 -7.31 -0.07 25.24
N LEU A 1114 -8.53 0.45 25.09
CA LEU A 1114 -9.47 0.60 26.20
C LEU A 1114 -9.91 -0.74 26.82
N ILE A 1115 -10.14 -1.77 25.99
CA ILE A 1115 -10.52 -3.10 26.47
C ILE A 1115 -9.35 -3.78 27.19
N LYS A 1116 -8.12 -3.64 26.66
CA LYS A 1116 -6.89 -4.21 27.26
C LYS A 1116 -6.51 -3.51 28.57
N LEU A 1117 -6.77 -2.21 28.70
CA LEU A 1117 -6.58 -1.49 29.96
C LEU A 1117 -7.61 -1.89 31.04
N GLY A 1118 -8.72 -2.53 30.66
CA GLY A 1118 -9.85 -2.82 31.55
C GLY A 1118 -10.82 -1.64 31.71
N LEU A 1119 -10.53 -0.49 31.08
CA LEU A 1119 -11.33 0.72 31.21
C LEU A 1119 -12.77 0.54 30.75
N VAL A 1120 -13.00 -0.10 29.60
CA VAL A 1120 -14.37 -0.32 29.12
C VAL A 1120 -15.10 -1.43 29.91
N PRO A 1121 -14.54 -2.62 30.15
CA PRO A 1121 -15.26 -3.65 30.90
C PRO A 1121 -15.51 -3.31 32.39
N TYR A 1122 -14.58 -2.60 33.03
CA TYR A 1122 -14.58 -2.40 34.49
C TYR A 1122 -14.77 -0.95 34.94
N GLY A 1123 -14.57 0.04 34.07
CA GLY A 1123 -14.57 1.47 34.43
C GLY A 1123 -13.25 1.98 35.02
N GLU A 1124 -12.24 1.13 35.19
CA GLU A 1124 -10.96 1.46 35.81
C GLU A 1124 -9.79 0.77 35.10
N ILE A 1125 -8.57 1.31 35.22
CA ILE A 1125 -7.36 0.68 34.68
C ILE A 1125 -6.92 -0.48 35.58
N THR A 1126 -7.34 -1.70 35.22
CA THR A 1126 -7.00 -2.94 35.96
C THR A 1126 -6.15 -3.92 35.15
N GLY A 1127 -6.02 -3.72 33.84
CA GLY A 1127 -5.51 -4.74 32.91
C GLY A 1127 -6.53 -5.86 32.66
N GLN A 1128 -6.13 -6.85 31.86
CA GLN A 1128 -6.97 -8.00 31.51
C GLN A 1128 -6.81 -9.17 32.48
N LYS A 1129 -7.92 -9.84 32.76
CA LYS A 1129 -8.00 -11.14 33.46
C LYS A 1129 -8.25 -12.26 32.43
N PRO A 1130 -7.96 -13.53 32.75
CA PRO A 1130 -8.17 -14.66 31.82
C PRO A 1130 -9.59 -14.82 31.26
N ASP A 1131 -10.60 -14.28 31.95
CA ASP A 1131 -12.02 -14.32 31.57
C ASP A 1131 -12.53 -12.99 30.99
N SER A 1132 -11.67 -11.97 30.85
CA SER A 1132 -12.09 -10.64 30.38
C SER A 1132 -12.57 -10.69 28.92
N PRO A 1133 -13.59 -9.89 28.55
CA PRO A 1133 -13.87 -9.61 27.14
C PRO A 1133 -12.64 -9.05 26.44
N THR A 1134 -12.46 -9.40 25.16
CA THR A 1134 -11.35 -8.88 24.35
C THR A 1134 -11.73 -8.81 22.87
N LEU A 1135 -10.82 -8.24 22.09
CA LEU A 1135 -10.84 -8.24 20.63
C LEU A 1135 -9.70 -9.13 20.11
N THR A 1136 -9.93 -9.87 19.04
CA THR A 1136 -8.95 -10.80 18.43
C THR A 1136 -9.14 -10.88 16.92
N PHE A 1137 -8.36 -11.74 16.26
CA PHE A 1137 -8.39 -11.95 14.81
C PHE A 1137 -9.80 -12.20 14.25
N ASN A 1138 -10.09 -11.55 13.13
CA ASN A 1138 -11.28 -11.81 12.33
C ASN A 1138 -11.38 -13.30 11.96
N THR A 1139 -12.60 -13.84 11.83
CA THR A 1139 -12.82 -15.26 11.45
C THR A 1139 -12.23 -15.63 10.09
N VAL A 1140 -12.24 -14.70 9.13
CA VAL A 1140 -11.65 -14.87 7.79
C VAL A 1140 -10.11 -14.92 7.79
N GLY A 1141 -9.45 -14.58 8.91
CA GLY A 1141 -7.99 -14.70 9.06
C GLY A 1141 -7.17 -13.62 8.33
N ARG A 1142 -7.79 -12.51 7.91
CA ARG A 1142 -7.13 -11.38 7.25
C ARG A 1142 -7.73 -10.03 7.66
N HIS A 1143 -7.02 -8.95 7.32
CA HIS A 1143 -7.56 -7.58 7.37
C HIS A 1143 -8.79 -7.45 6.47
N VAL A 1144 -9.80 -6.72 6.95
CA VAL A 1144 -11.01 -6.38 6.20
C VAL A 1144 -11.23 -4.87 6.25
N SER A 1145 -11.37 -4.27 5.06
CA SER A 1145 -11.66 -2.86 4.80
C SER A 1145 -12.96 -2.77 4.01
N LYS A 1146 -14.06 -2.37 4.67
CA LYS A 1146 -15.43 -2.33 4.11
C LYS A 1146 -16.28 -1.29 4.84
N MET A 1147 -17.27 -0.68 4.17
CA MET A 1147 -18.29 0.11 4.88
C MET A 1147 -19.29 -0.83 5.55
N VAL A 1148 -19.46 -0.72 6.86
CA VAL A 1148 -20.36 -1.58 7.64
C VAL A 1148 -21.58 -0.81 8.09
N TYR A 1149 -22.72 -1.50 8.15
CA TYR A 1149 -23.93 -0.98 8.78
C TYR A 1149 -23.92 -1.41 10.25
N THR A 1150 -24.23 -0.46 11.13
CA THR A 1150 -24.24 -0.65 12.56
C THR A 1150 -25.52 -0.09 13.17
N LYS A 1151 -26.19 -0.88 13.99
CA LYS A 1151 -27.41 -0.48 14.71
C LYS A 1151 -27.07 0.00 16.11
N VAL A 1152 -27.61 1.14 16.52
CA VAL A 1152 -27.52 1.63 17.90
C VAL A 1152 -28.56 0.92 18.75
N VAL A 1153 -28.11 0.09 19.69
CA VAL A 1153 -28.98 -0.80 20.48
C VAL A 1153 -29.04 -0.44 21.96
N SER A 1154 -28.30 0.60 22.40
CA SER A 1154 -28.41 1.15 23.76
C SER A 1154 -28.22 2.66 23.76
N ASN A 1155 -29.07 3.37 24.51
CA ASN A 1155 -28.94 4.82 24.74
C ASN A 1155 -28.23 5.17 26.07
N LYS A 1156 -27.64 4.17 26.75
CA LYS A 1156 -27.04 4.35 28.08
C LYS A 1156 -25.87 5.34 28.13
N SER A 1157 -25.14 5.49 27.02
CA SER A 1157 -23.93 6.30 26.98
C SER A 1157 -24.21 7.76 26.60
N PRO A 1158 -23.60 8.75 27.30
CA PRO A 1158 -23.62 10.15 26.85
C PRO A 1158 -23.10 10.33 25.41
N TRP A 1159 -22.21 9.45 24.94
CA TRP A 1159 -21.66 9.45 23.59
C TRP A 1159 -22.71 9.21 22.49
N LEU A 1160 -23.86 8.60 22.82
CA LEU A 1160 -24.91 8.22 21.88
C LEU A 1160 -26.18 9.06 22.01
N THR A 1161 -26.16 10.12 22.81
CA THR A 1161 -27.33 10.99 23.04
C THR A 1161 -27.83 11.73 21.80
N GLY A 1162 -26.98 11.89 20.78
CA GLY A 1162 -27.34 12.42 19.47
C GLY A 1162 -27.77 11.38 18.44
N ALA A 1163 -27.59 10.10 18.74
CA ALA A 1163 -28.00 9.00 17.87
C ALA A 1163 -29.44 8.57 18.16
N GLU A 1164 -30.11 8.03 17.15
CA GLU A 1164 -31.44 7.42 17.30
C GLU A 1164 -31.29 6.00 17.83
N LEU A 1165 -31.99 5.67 18.92
CA LEU A 1165 -32.06 4.29 19.43
C LEU A 1165 -32.81 3.42 18.42
N GLY A 1166 -32.18 2.34 17.95
CA GLY A 1166 -32.66 1.51 16.85
C GLY A 1166 -32.21 2.00 15.46
N GLY A 1167 -31.61 3.19 15.37
CA GLY A 1167 -31.11 3.76 14.12
C GLY A 1167 -29.91 3.00 13.56
N VAL A 1168 -29.81 2.97 12.23
CA VAL A 1168 -28.75 2.29 11.47
C VAL A 1168 -27.81 3.34 10.87
N TYR A 1169 -26.51 3.14 11.09
CA TYR A 1169 -25.46 4.04 10.66
C TYR A 1169 -24.38 3.29 9.88
N THR A 1170 -23.85 3.93 8.85
CA THR A 1170 -22.80 3.38 7.98
C THR A 1170 -21.45 3.99 8.34
N SER A 1171 -20.44 3.17 8.58
CA SER A 1171 -19.08 3.64 8.87
C SER A 1171 -18.04 2.65 8.33
N PRO A 1172 -16.83 3.10 7.96
CA PRO A 1172 -15.79 2.18 7.52
C PRO A 1172 -15.28 1.31 8.68
N ALA A 1173 -15.20 0.01 8.46
CA ALA A 1173 -14.42 -0.92 9.26
C ALA A 1173 -13.11 -1.23 8.51
N SER A 1174 -11.97 -1.11 9.20
CA SER A 1174 -10.64 -1.41 8.65
C SER A 1174 -9.76 -2.01 9.76
N HIS A 1175 -9.79 -3.33 9.90
CA HIS A 1175 -9.05 -4.04 10.95
C HIS A 1175 -8.81 -5.52 10.63
N GLY A 1176 -7.69 -6.07 11.12
CA GLY A 1176 -7.43 -7.52 11.17
C GLY A 1176 -7.84 -8.20 12.47
N GLU A 1177 -7.93 -7.44 13.57
CA GLU A 1177 -8.21 -7.92 14.93
C GLU A 1177 -9.43 -7.23 15.55
N GLY A 1178 -10.57 -7.24 14.86
CA GLY A 1178 -11.78 -6.56 15.32
C GLY A 1178 -12.81 -7.45 16.00
N ARG A 1179 -12.56 -8.76 16.10
CA ARG A 1179 -13.56 -9.73 16.55
C ARG A 1179 -13.77 -9.66 18.06
N PHE A 1180 -14.95 -9.22 18.49
CA PHE A 1180 -15.32 -9.23 19.91
C PHE A 1180 -15.60 -10.65 20.40
N VAL A 1181 -14.94 -11.05 21.49
CA VAL A 1181 -15.11 -12.36 22.13
C VAL A 1181 -15.23 -12.20 23.65
N ALA A 1182 -16.16 -12.96 24.24
CA ALA A 1182 -16.39 -13.03 25.68
C ALA A 1182 -17.15 -14.31 26.04
N GLY A 1183 -17.01 -14.79 27.28
CA GLY A 1183 -17.81 -15.92 27.78
C GLY A 1183 -19.27 -15.53 28.11
N ASP A 1184 -20.16 -16.52 28.19
CA ASP A 1184 -21.61 -16.31 28.36
C ASP A 1184 -21.97 -15.43 29.58
N ALA A 1185 -21.26 -15.61 30.70
CA ALA A 1185 -21.49 -14.80 31.90
C ALA A 1185 -21.20 -13.30 31.66
N TRP A 1186 -20.19 -12.99 30.85
CA TRP A 1186 -19.88 -11.62 30.46
C TRP A 1186 -20.91 -11.07 29.47
N ILE A 1187 -21.34 -11.87 28.50
CA ILE A 1187 -22.39 -11.47 27.55
C ILE A 1187 -23.68 -11.12 28.30
N ALA A 1188 -24.13 -11.99 29.20
CA ALA A 1188 -25.31 -11.74 30.03
C ALA A 1188 -25.17 -10.45 30.85
N LYS A 1189 -23.99 -10.26 31.49
CA LYS A 1189 -23.70 -9.04 32.24
C LYS A 1189 -23.76 -7.77 31.38
N LEU A 1190 -23.23 -7.82 30.16
CA LEU A 1190 -23.24 -6.67 29.23
C LEU A 1190 -24.66 -6.36 28.73
N ILE A 1191 -25.48 -7.38 28.47
CA ILE A 1191 -26.89 -7.26 28.09
C ILE A 1191 -27.69 -6.64 29.25
N ASP A 1192 -27.63 -7.23 30.45
CA ASP A 1192 -28.38 -6.79 31.62
C ASP A 1192 -27.98 -5.36 32.05
N GLY A 1193 -26.70 -5.02 31.84
CA GLY A 1193 -26.14 -3.71 32.09
C GLY A 1193 -26.41 -2.66 31.00
N GLY A 1194 -27.00 -3.03 29.86
CA GLY A 1194 -27.18 -2.14 28.72
C GLY A 1194 -25.88 -1.61 28.12
N GLN A 1195 -24.78 -2.36 28.29
CA GLN A 1195 -23.43 -1.98 27.89
C GLN A 1195 -23.09 -2.34 26.45
N ILE A 1196 -23.91 -3.16 25.77
CA ILE A 1196 -23.83 -3.35 24.32
C ILE A 1196 -24.44 -2.12 23.66
N ALA A 1197 -23.60 -1.31 23.02
CA ALA A 1197 -23.99 -0.01 22.47
C ALA A 1197 -24.37 -0.10 20.99
N THR A 1198 -23.55 -0.81 20.21
CA THR A 1198 -23.71 -0.93 18.75
C THR A 1198 -23.46 -2.36 18.29
N MET A 1199 -24.22 -2.78 17.28
CA MET A 1199 -24.12 -4.12 16.68
C MET A 1199 -24.04 -4.04 15.16
N TYR A 1200 -23.28 -4.94 14.53
CA TYR A 1200 -23.30 -5.13 13.08
C TYR A 1200 -24.67 -5.61 12.62
N CYS A 1201 -25.19 -5.02 11.54
CA CYS A 1201 -26.47 -5.38 10.95
C CYS A 1201 -26.39 -5.33 9.41
N ASP A 1202 -27.45 -5.77 8.76
CA ASP A 1202 -27.65 -5.45 7.35
C ASP A 1202 -28.10 -3.98 7.17
N ALA A 1203 -28.31 -3.59 5.91
CA ALA A 1203 -28.71 -2.23 5.57
C ALA A 1203 -30.13 -1.85 6.01
N ASP A 1204 -30.98 -2.84 6.34
CA ASP A 1204 -32.35 -2.63 6.80
C ASP A 1204 -32.44 -2.65 8.35
N GLY A 1205 -31.32 -2.96 9.02
CA GLY A 1205 -31.19 -2.93 10.48
C GLY A 1205 -31.48 -4.27 11.15
N GLU A 1206 -31.50 -5.36 10.39
CA GLU A 1206 -31.65 -6.72 10.89
C GLU A 1206 -30.30 -7.31 11.31
N ILE A 1207 -30.30 -8.03 12.44
CA ILE A 1207 -29.09 -8.58 13.03
C ILE A 1207 -28.91 -10.01 12.53
N ASP A 1208 -28.21 -10.13 11.41
CA ASP A 1208 -27.82 -11.40 10.80
C ASP A 1208 -26.39 -11.78 11.16
N GLY A 1209 -26.17 -13.05 11.49
CA GLY A 1209 -24.84 -13.62 11.72
C GLY A 1209 -24.01 -13.86 10.45
N ASP A 1210 -24.53 -13.57 9.25
CA ASP A 1210 -23.75 -13.65 8.00
C ASP A 1210 -22.49 -12.75 8.09
N GLU A 1211 -21.33 -13.34 7.83
CA GLU A 1211 -20.03 -12.66 7.84
C GLU A 1211 -19.93 -11.54 6.80
N TYR A 1212 -20.81 -11.54 5.80
CA TYR A 1212 -20.93 -10.43 4.88
C TYR A 1212 -21.32 -9.12 5.61
N TRP A 1213 -22.14 -9.18 6.66
CA TRP A 1213 -22.52 -8.02 7.49
C TRP A 1213 -21.69 -7.95 8.77
N ASN A 1214 -21.50 -9.08 9.46
CA ASN A 1214 -20.60 -9.22 10.61
C ASN A 1214 -19.17 -9.53 10.13
N VAL A 1215 -18.51 -8.52 9.59
CA VAL A 1215 -17.23 -8.63 8.83
C VAL A 1215 -16.04 -9.23 9.59
N ASN A 1216 -16.12 -9.36 10.91
CA ASN A 1216 -15.07 -9.95 11.76
C ASN A 1216 -15.52 -11.19 12.53
N GLY A 1217 -16.80 -11.58 12.43
CA GLY A 1217 -17.36 -12.70 13.18
C GLY A 1217 -17.46 -12.46 14.68
N SER A 1218 -17.73 -11.21 15.10
CA SER A 1218 -17.91 -10.84 16.50
C SER A 1218 -19.09 -11.59 17.12
N TYR A 1219 -18.94 -12.01 18.38
CA TYR A 1219 -19.99 -12.71 19.09
C TYR A 1219 -21.22 -11.82 19.25
N TYR A 1220 -22.41 -12.38 18.95
CA TYR A 1220 -23.68 -11.66 18.97
C TYR A 1220 -23.65 -10.35 18.16
N ASN A 1221 -22.87 -10.29 17.08
CA ASN A 1221 -22.72 -9.10 16.24
C ASN A 1221 -22.23 -7.84 16.98
N ILE A 1222 -21.65 -7.98 18.18
CA ILE A 1222 -21.22 -6.83 18.99
C ILE A 1222 -20.13 -6.05 18.25
N GLU A 1223 -20.37 -4.75 18.03
CA GLU A 1223 -19.44 -3.85 17.37
C GLU A 1223 -18.81 -2.85 18.36
N GLY A 1224 -19.57 -2.43 19.37
CA GLY A 1224 -19.12 -1.48 20.39
C GLY A 1224 -19.81 -1.66 21.73
N ILE A 1225 -19.07 -1.40 22.79
CA ILE A 1225 -19.53 -1.53 24.19
C ILE A 1225 -19.11 -0.33 25.05
N THR A 1226 -19.78 -0.16 26.19
CA THR A 1226 -19.55 0.96 27.11
C THR A 1226 -19.10 0.49 28.50
N SER A 1227 -18.52 1.40 29.28
CA SER A 1227 -18.37 1.21 30.73
C SER A 1227 -19.70 1.03 31.44
N PRO A 1228 -19.70 0.46 32.67
CA PRO A 1228 -20.93 0.29 33.46
C PRO A 1228 -21.72 1.60 33.70
N ASP A 1229 -21.03 2.74 33.72
CA ASP A 1229 -21.62 4.08 33.86
C ASP A 1229 -21.85 4.81 32.52
N GLY A 1230 -21.49 4.20 31.40
CA GLY A 1230 -21.64 4.73 30.04
C GLY A 1230 -20.59 5.76 29.59
N ARG A 1231 -19.73 6.30 30.47
CA ARG A 1231 -18.82 7.43 30.14
C ARG A 1231 -17.63 7.06 29.24
N ILE A 1232 -17.28 5.78 29.22
CA ILE A 1232 -16.21 5.24 28.39
C ILE A 1232 -16.87 4.43 27.27
N PHE A 1233 -16.56 4.76 26.02
CA PHE A 1233 -17.11 4.06 24.85
C PHE A 1233 -16.01 3.55 23.94
N GLY A 1234 -16.11 2.27 23.56
CA GLY A 1234 -15.21 1.64 22.61
C GLY A 1234 -15.99 1.06 21.43
N LYS A 1235 -15.53 1.29 20.20
CA LYS A 1235 -16.13 0.72 18.98
C LYS A 1235 -15.09 0.43 17.90
N MET A 1236 -15.38 -0.49 16.97
CA MET A 1236 -14.44 -0.90 15.92
C MET A 1236 -14.51 -0.03 14.65
N ALA A 1237 -15.71 0.27 14.17
CA ALA A 1237 -15.93 1.06 12.96
C ALA A 1237 -15.58 2.55 13.20
N HIS A 1238 -15.00 3.17 12.19
CA HIS A 1238 -14.40 4.51 12.26
C HIS A 1238 -15.42 5.62 11.98
N ALA A 1239 -16.12 6.07 13.01
CA ALA A 1239 -17.08 7.18 12.92
C ALA A 1239 -16.43 8.54 12.62
N GLU A 1240 -15.11 8.68 12.83
CA GLU A 1240 -14.32 9.87 12.49
C GLU A 1240 -14.02 9.99 10.99
N ARG A 1241 -14.01 8.87 10.24
CA ARG A 1241 -13.65 8.81 8.82
C ARG A 1241 -14.82 9.16 7.90
N ARG A 1242 -15.38 10.36 8.12
CA ARG A 1242 -16.51 10.91 7.35
C ARG A 1242 -16.36 12.40 7.08
N GLY A 1243 -17.00 12.86 6.02
CA GLY A 1243 -17.07 14.27 5.65
C GLY A 1243 -17.93 14.49 4.41
N ASP A 1244 -18.13 15.76 4.05
CA ASP A 1244 -18.88 16.12 2.85
C ASP A 1244 -18.15 15.59 1.60
N GLY A 1245 -18.87 14.83 0.77
CA GLY A 1245 -18.31 14.22 -0.44
C GLY A 1245 -17.41 13.01 -0.19
N VAL A 1246 -17.48 12.37 0.97
CA VAL A 1246 -16.71 11.15 1.31
C VAL A 1246 -17.61 9.92 1.14
N ALA A 1247 -17.09 8.88 0.49
CA ALA A 1247 -17.79 7.63 0.20
C ALA A 1247 -19.16 7.85 -0.50
N VAL A 1248 -19.19 8.70 -1.54
CA VAL A 1248 -20.43 9.10 -2.22
C VAL A 1248 -21.12 7.95 -2.97
N ASN A 1249 -20.40 6.87 -3.23
CA ASN A 1249 -20.92 5.64 -3.83
C ASN A 1249 -21.50 4.65 -2.80
N ILE A 1250 -21.66 5.06 -1.53
CA ILE A 1250 -22.16 4.24 -0.44
C ILE A 1250 -23.47 4.83 0.10
N TYR A 1251 -24.43 3.97 0.40
CA TYR A 1251 -25.78 4.34 0.84
C TYR A 1251 -25.91 4.18 2.36
N GLY A 1252 -26.63 5.09 3.02
CA GLY A 1252 -26.89 5.07 4.47
C GLY A 1252 -26.39 6.31 5.21
N GLU A 1253 -26.88 6.51 6.44
CA GLU A 1253 -26.51 7.65 7.29
C GLU A 1253 -25.13 7.44 7.91
N GLN A 1254 -24.18 8.34 7.65
CA GLN A 1254 -22.81 8.23 8.17
C GLN A 1254 -22.62 8.92 9.53
N ASP A 1255 -23.51 9.84 9.91
CA ASP A 1255 -23.33 10.69 11.09
C ASP A 1255 -24.04 10.18 12.35
N LEU A 1256 -23.32 9.39 13.15
CA LEU A 1256 -23.74 8.94 14.48
C LEU A 1256 -23.88 10.09 15.52
N LYS A 1257 -23.48 11.32 15.18
CA LYS A 1257 -23.38 12.48 16.09
C LYS A 1257 -22.52 12.20 17.33
N LEU A 1258 -21.57 11.28 17.20
CA LEU A 1258 -20.75 10.74 18.31
C LEU A 1258 -19.96 11.86 19.01
N PHE A 1259 -19.21 12.63 18.22
CA PHE A 1259 -18.32 13.69 18.70
C PHE A 1259 -19.11 14.87 19.26
N GLU A 1260 -20.20 15.26 18.58
CA GLU A 1260 -21.12 16.31 19.01
C GLU A 1260 -21.80 15.95 20.35
N SER A 1261 -22.10 14.67 20.57
CA SER A 1261 -22.68 14.18 21.83
C SER A 1261 -21.68 14.25 22.98
N GLY A 1262 -20.45 13.79 22.76
CA GLY A 1262 -19.37 13.91 23.76
C GLY A 1262 -19.04 15.36 24.13
N VAL A 1263 -19.07 16.29 23.17
CA VAL A 1263 -18.86 17.72 23.44
C VAL A 1263 -20.04 18.35 24.19
N ARG A 1264 -21.28 17.99 23.82
CA ARG A 1264 -22.50 18.52 24.47
C ARG A 1264 -22.68 18.04 25.91
N TYR A 1265 -22.13 16.89 26.27
CA TYR A 1265 -22.20 16.37 27.64
C TYR A 1265 -21.69 17.37 28.71
N PHE A 1266 -20.71 18.21 28.34
CA PHE A 1266 -20.14 19.24 29.21
C PHE A 1266 -20.93 20.56 29.24
N LYS A 1267 -22.00 20.70 28.45
CA LYS A 1267 -22.81 21.92 28.34
C LYS A 1267 -24.03 21.93 29.24
#